data_AF-A0A1V9YUA1-F1
#
_entry.id   AF-A0A1V9YUA1-F1
#
_cell.length_a   1.000
_cell.length_b   1.000
_cell.length_c   1.000
_cell.angle_alpha   90.00
_cell.angle_beta   90.00
_cell.angle_gamma   90.00
#
_symmetry.space_group_name_H-M   'P 1'
#
loop_
_entity.id
_entity.type
_entity.pdbx_description
1 polymer ?
#
loop_
_entity_poly.entity_id
_entity_poly.type
_entity_poly.pdbx_seq_one_letter_code
_entity_poly.pdbx_strand_id
1 'polypeptide(L)'
;MMHWTTALVLIILAITEACTVIGVGKAATVDGSVLVSHTNDAGLNPADLRMVRVPAMNHSEGSMRPIYNFQRNGYPRVRSKDRGPQYEPEANESLTPVLGYIPQVPFTYGYFDHDYGMINDNQLSIAESTCAAKTVGWPKSLHYGHNLFQIEELSKIALERCNSARCAIQLMGNLAVEHGFFGEYGKNQRPNYGSSSEALGISDKYGETWIFHMLTGADNTSAVWAAQRVPDTNIAVVANSFVIRTLNLSDTENYMASENVESFARDMGWYNPAEGPFDFAAAYSWAKPGPSKPLYGGRRIWRIYDVCAPSLLLDSTLGQHPEVETYPFSIKPDRLLAPRDLMEIMRDHYEGTKYDMTKEVAAGPFGNPIRFGGSTKNVTGGWERSISMHRTTHSFVLQARGNLPDEIGGIAWYSLGAPHGSVYAPFSCAQSTVPASYLSSRKNKFDTNAAWWAFEFLNNWSMLRYNLIHADVKKVMNEIQDEAIALEVSTREQAMQITNPPERISFIESRYNAFAQRMVDRWWQLAFSLIVKFSDGYIIHGDRAGDMKAPGYPAWWLQSTNFGTWPTSDAYNPPAKIITLQTPPHHSITLWVVSAFFAIAGEEMDNRDGVVLMYTASPGGTINGPGPGGMILIGRDDQEYQMDMQRGRLQRLLTTTIFVCFFILFLDGTNRSQRLSKKTSHQNTQWPYTDNDTERLNQIQYFKHLLDIERSHFHPLGHMNKSENVSGIYSGLWAPLQPKNYKAQVAANEIGRVVHPQIQPYADYDVNANRFNSDVASFSPGGVFWLVLSTKPTPVAECNDDVAYVTGQVIMHDKQSTLAITMFNVQGIFLRKVGRLTLYGNIPDARVELVYPTTYPPRANPVTSIVNSTVQNGSLAVDDEQMHFEVSPPRYSIYGSQQQRLRTGQSLVDQCSYTLDMNVETPDKTSAPMVHMHSVAALGGIVGSEACQLYWSANVTYVGENFDQFFSKASHYAIIMAILAMFQIYLLLRQLQISSTQAMAAKVSLLTIGAQAIVDSYLCLAHLTIGIVAQQIFTLFATVSFFELIIFSIFEMRYLLVIWKARRPQNFTQGWLLMRRELTTLYSRFYISLLTGLCLIYYGWHYINYLVFIAFSFWVPQIIHNAHCEVRNPFDFVYVLGMSITRLFLPLYLYGCPKNFLSALPVYQQQMQPEMCYLLIGWVSFQIVMLYLQQRCGPRFFVPARFLPVKYNYERRIDADQMSLLRANQGDEIDCVICMVELDIDARDYMIAPCDHIFHRPCLQEWMQVKMECPTCRCALPEP
;
A
#
# COMPACT_ATOMS: atom_id res chain seq x y z
N MET A 1 -19.93 -30.91 -40.49
CA MET A 1 -20.50 -31.85 -39.50
C MET A 1 -20.27 -31.25 -38.11
N MET A 2 -21.20 -31.48 -37.16
CA MET A 2 -21.14 -31.28 -35.69
C MET A 2 -20.11 -30.26 -35.14
N HIS A 3 -20.48 -29.08 -34.61
CA HIS A 3 -21.27 -28.80 -33.39
C HIS A 3 -20.71 -29.41 -32.10
N TRP A 4 -20.30 -28.54 -31.15
CA TRP A 4 -20.58 -28.53 -29.69
C TRP A 4 -20.00 -27.21 -29.11
N THR A 5 -20.79 -26.14 -29.02
CA THR A 5 -21.36 -25.52 -27.78
C THR A 5 -20.43 -24.70 -26.88
N THR A 6 -20.54 -23.36 -27.03
CA THR A 6 -20.76 -22.35 -25.97
C THR A 6 -20.29 -22.59 -24.52
N ALA A 7 -19.41 -21.72 -24.04
CA ALA A 7 -19.27 -21.36 -22.61
C ALA A 7 -18.82 -19.89 -22.45
N LEU A 8 -19.65 -18.93 -22.89
CA LEU A 8 -19.33 -17.49 -22.87
C LEU A 8 -19.88 -16.84 -21.58
N VAL A 9 -19.12 -16.95 -20.49
CA VAL A 9 -19.52 -16.47 -19.16
C VAL A 9 -19.30 -14.96 -19.03
N LEU A 10 -20.32 -14.18 -19.41
CA LEU A 10 -20.44 -12.75 -19.09
C LEU A 10 -20.94 -12.58 -17.64
N ILE A 11 -20.01 -12.43 -16.68
CA ILE A 11 -20.37 -12.04 -15.31
C ILE A 11 -20.43 -10.51 -15.20
N ILE A 12 -21.48 -10.05 -14.51
CA ILE A 12 -21.95 -8.67 -14.45
C ILE A 12 -21.25 -7.91 -13.31
N LEU A 13 -20.73 -6.72 -13.61
CA LEU A 13 -20.51 -5.67 -12.61
C LEU A 13 -21.68 -4.67 -12.67
N ALA A 14 -22.67 -4.91 -11.82
CA ALA A 14 -23.61 -3.90 -11.36
C ALA A 14 -23.17 -3.55 -9.94
N ILE A 15 -23.01 -2.25 -9.66
CA ILE A 15 -22.58 -1.74 -8.35
C ILE A 15 -23.76 -0.94 -7.82
N THR A 16 -24.46 -1.52 -6.86
CA THR A 16 -25.68 -0.98 -6.27
C THR A 16 -25.35 0.10 -5.24
N GLU A 17 -26.06 1.22 -5.30
CA GLU A 17 -26.27 2.07 -4.13
C GLU A 17 -27.28 1.32 -3.23
N ALA A 18 -27.13 1.45 -1.91
CA ALA A 18 -27.81 0.53 -0.99
C ALA A 18 -27.81 1.08 0.43
N CYS A 19 -28.97 1.38 1.01
CA CYS A 19 -29.07 2.01 2.32
C CYS A 19 -29.62 1.07 3.42
N THR A 20 -29.58 1.46 4.71
CA THR A 20 -30.23 0.73 5.82
C THR A 20 -31.26 1.63 6.52
N VAL A 21 -32.45 1.09 6.82
CA VAL A 21 -33.54 1.80 7.50
C VAL A 21 -33.97 1.09 8.77
N ILE A 22 -34.27 1.88 9.80
CA ILE A 22 -34.96 1.44 11.01
C ILE A 22 -36.17 2.36 11.22
N GLY A 23 -37.33 1.78 11.51
CA GLY A 23 -38.53 2.51 11.96
C GLY A 23 -39.00 1.97 13.32
N VAL A 24 -39.30 2.87 14.26
CA VAL A 24 -39.71 2.54 15.64
C VAL A 24 -41.04 3.20 15.97
N GLY A 25 -41.95 2.45 16.60
CA GLY A 25 -43.25 2.94 17.08
C GLY A 25 -43.15 3.71 18.40
N LYS A 26 -44.13 4.58 18.67
CA LYS A 26 -44.15 5.51 19.83
C LYS A 26 -44.13 4.85 21.21
N ALA A 27 -44.58 3.61 21.35
CA ALA A 27 -44.58 2.85 22.60
C ALA A 27 -43.35 1.92 22.73
N ALA A 28 -42.43 1.95 21.76
CA ALA A 28 -41.11 1.34 21.85
C ALA A 28 -40.00 2.34 22.24
N THR A 29 -40.32 3.63 22.42
CA THR A 29 -39.33 4.69 22.73
C THR A 29 -39.47 5.24 24.15
N VAL A 30 -38.38 5.84 24.66
CA VAL A 30 -38.30 6.34 26.05
C VAL A 30 -39.12 7.60 26.33
N ASP A 31 -39.48 8.36 25.30
CA ASP A 31 -40.14 9.68 25.42
C ASP A 31 -41.47 9.79 24.65
N GLY A 32 -41.96 8.69 24.09
CA GLY A 32 -43.18 8.66 23.27
C GLY A 32 -42.99 9.15 21.83
N SER A 33 -41.76 9.44 21.40
CA SER A 33 -41.48 9.80 20.01
C SER A 33 -41.58 8.61 19.06
N VAL A 34 -41.89 8.86 17.79
CA VAL A 34 -41.54 7.92 16.71
C VAL A 34 -40.16 8.26 16.19
N LEU A 35 -39.40 7.22 15.84
CA LEU A 35 -38.04 7.35 15.31
C LEU A 35 -37.92 6.65 13.96
N VAL A 36 -37.27 7.30 13.01
CA VAL A 36 -36.91 6.74 11.70
C VAL A 36 -35.47 7.11 11.40
N SER A 37 -34.62 6.13 11.06
CA SER A 37 -33.18 6.37 10.82
C SER A 37 -32.69 5.73 9.53
N HIS A 38 -31.57 6.27 9.01
CA HIS A 38 -31.06 6.01 7.66
C HIS A 38 -29.52 6.01 7.63
N THR A 39 -28.91 5.06 6.89
CA THR A 39 -27.53 5.18 6.36
C THR A 39 -27.51 5.20 4.83
N ASN A 40 -27.11 6.33 4.24
CA ASN A 40 -27.16 6.58 2.79
C ASN A 40 -25.83 6.22 2.09
N ASP A 41 -25.71 5.01 1.52
CA ASP A 41 -24.42 4.48 1.05
C ASP A 41 -24.27 4.56 -0.49
N ALA A 42 -23.87 5.75 -0.97
CA ALA A 42 -23.73 6.08 -2.39
C ALA A 42 -22.59 5.32 -3.12
N GLY A 43 -22.68 5.24 -4.44
CA GLY A 43 -21.83 4.42 -5.30
C GLY A 43 -20.53 5.11 -5.76
N LEU A 44 -20.07 4.75 -6.97
CA LEU A 44 -18.83 5.28 -7.56
C LEU A 44 -18.91 6.75 -8.02
N ASN A 45 -20.05 7.42 -7.82
CA ASN A 45 -20.28 8.79 -8.28
C ASN A 45 -19.91 9.83 -7.20
N PRO A 46 -19.39 11.01 -7.57
CA PRO A 46 -19.25 12.15 -6.65
C PRO A 46 -20.62 12.75 -6.27
N ALA A 47 -21.31 12.10 -5.34
CA ALA A 47 -22.58 12.56 -4.78
C ALA A 47 -22.47 13.97 -4.16
N ASP A 48 -23.59 14.71 -4.17
CA ASP A 48 -23.71 16.01 -3.53
C ASP A 48 -23.90 15.83 -2.01
N LEU A 49 -23.00 16.41 -1.22
CA LEU A 49 -22.91 16.17 0.24
C LEU A 49 -23.63 17.22 1.08
N ARG A 50 -24.38 18.13 0.44
CA ARG A 50 -24.99 19.26 1.13
C ARG A 50 -26.28 18.83 1.82
N MET A 51 -26.44 19.18 3.09
CA MET A 51 -27.74 19.18 3.74
C MET A 51 -28.44 20.49 3.37
N VAL A 52 -29.38 20.44 2.44
CA VAL A 52 -30.07 21.63 1.92
C VAL A 52 -31.38 21.83 2.68
N ARG A 53 -31.72 23.08 2.99
CA ARG A 53 -33.04 23.46 3.51
C ARG A 53 -33.85 24.06 2.38
N VAL A 54 -34.92 23.37 1.97
CA VAL A 54 -35.92 23.91 1.03
C VAL A 54 -36.93 24.72 1.84
N PRO A 55 -37.18 26.00 1.52
CA PRO A 55 -38.11 26.85 2.27
C PRO A 55 -39.57 26.50 1.97
N ALA A 56 -40.46 26.83 2.90
CA ALA A 56 -41.90 26.86 2.60
C ALA A 56 -42.19 27.96 1.56
N MET A 57 -43.09 27.68 0.62
CA MET A 57 -43.34 28.55 -0.55
C MET A 57 -44.82 28.63 -0.90
N ASN A 58 -45.27 29.83 -1.29
CA ASN A 58 -46.55 30.03 -1.96
C ASN A 58 -46.32 30.02 -3.48
N HIS A 59 -47.22 29.38 -4.22
CA HIS A 59 -47.15 29.22 -5.68
C HIS A 59 -48.39 29.85 -6.33
N SER A 60 -48.24 30.40 -7.54
CA SER A 60 -49.37 30.98 -8.26
C SER A 60 -50.35 29.92 -8.74
N GLU A 61 -51.64 30.29 -8.86
CA GLU A 61 -52.66 29.41 -9.44
C GLU A 61 -52.26 28.98 -10.87
N GLY A 62 -52.51 27.71 -11.21
CA GLY A 62 -52.14 27.13 -12.50
C GLY A 62 -50.63 26.90 -12.73
N SER A 63 -49.78 27.13 -11.73
CA SER A 63 -48.34 26.82 -11.83
C SER A 63 -48.07 25.31 -11.88
N MET A 64 -46.90 24.95 -12.43
CA MET A 64 -46.48 23.57 -12.66
C MET A 64 -45.16 23.29 -11.94
N ARG A 65 -45.10 22.16 -11.23
CA ARG A 65 -43.96 21.69 -10.46
C ARG A 65 -43.04 20.84 -11.37
N PRO A 66 -41.81 21.30 -11.68
CA PRO A 66 -40.87 20.53 -12.50
C PRO A 66 -40.35 19.31 -11.73
N ILE A 67 -40.26 18.17 -12.41
CA ILE A 67 -39.72 16.90 -11.90
C ILE A 67 -38.32 16.70 -12.50
N TYR A 68 -37.32 16.40 -11.68
CA TYR A 68 -35.95 16.16 -12.13
C TYR A 68 -35.56 14.68 -12.02
N ASN A 69 -34.66 14.23 -12.90
CA ASN A 69 -33.96 12.96 -12.72
C ASN A 69 -32.73 13.20 -11.83
N PHE A 70 -32.61 12.49 -10.71
CA PHE A 70 -31.45 12.60 -9.81
C PHE A 70 -30.40 11.51 -10.08
N GLN A 71 -30.78 10.40 -10.75
CA GLN A 71 -29.89 9.25 -10.88
C GLN A 71 -28.68 9.59 -11.77
N ARG A 72 -27.48 9.46 -11.20
CA ARG A 72 -26.18 9.80 -11.83
C ARG A 72 -25.89 11.30 -11.97
N ASN A 73 -26.66 12.19 -11.34
CA ASN A 73 -26.21 13.57 -11.17
C ASN A 73 -25.02 13.59 -10.18
N GLY A 74 -23.99 14.36 -10.51
CA GLY A 74 -22.87 14.62 -9.60
C GLY A 74 -23.17 15.78 -8.66
N TYR A 75 -22.12 16.46 -8.20
CA TYR A 75 -22.25 17.75 -7.52
C TYR A 75 -22.42 18.90 -8.53
N PRO A 76 -23.36 19.85 -8.33
CA PRO A 76 -24.54 19.76 -7.46
C PRO A 76 -25.63 18.83 -8.05
N ARG A 77 -26.41 18.15 -7.19
CA ARG A 77 -27.38 17.12 -7.65
C ARG A 77 -28.54 17.66 -8.49
N VAL A 78 -28.92 18.92 -8.29
CA VAL A 78 -29.86 19.69 -9.14
C VAL A 78 -29.40 21.15 -9.19
N ARG A 79 -29.64 21.83 -10.32
CA ARG A 79 -29.66 23.29 -10.45
C ARG A 79 -31.03 23.74 -10.94
N SER A 80 -31.76 24.46 -10.11
CA SER A 80 -33.16 24.89 -10.31
C SER A 80 -33.43 26.17 -9.52
N LYS A 81 -34.27 27.05 -10.05
CA LYS A 81 -34.75 28.25 -9.34
C LYS A 81 -36.00 28.00 -8.51
N ASP A 82 -36.58 26.81 -8.66
CA ASP A 82 -37.90 26.40 -8.17
C ASP A 82 -37.80 25.67 -6.81
N ARG A 83 -36.58 25.61 -6.23
CA ARG A 83 -36.25 24.85 -5.01
C ARG A 83 -35.66 25.67 -3.86
N GLY A 84 -35.24 26.91 -4.11
CA GLY A 84 -34.60 27.79 -3.13
C GLY A 84 -33.10 28.01 -3.34
N PRO A 85 -32.47 28.94 -2.59
CA PRO A 85 -31.20 29.57 -2.97
C PRO A 85 -30.01 28.62 -3.12
N GLN A 86 -29.96 27.54 -2.35
CA GLN A 86 -28.87 26.56 -2.38
C GLN A 86 -28.89 25.67 -3.64
N TYR A 87 -29.98 25.71 -4.43
CA TYR A 87 -30.09 25.03 -5.72
C TYR A 87 -30.05 25.98 -6.92
N GLU A 88 -29.94 27.30 -6.70
CA GLU A 88 -29.75 28.23 -7.80
C GLU A 88 -28.38 28.01 -8.48
N PRO A 89 -28.29 28.13 -9.83
CA PRO A 89 -27.04 27.96 -10.56
C PRO A 89 -26.04 29.09 -10.27
N GLU A 90 -24.74 28.76 -10.13
CA GLU A 90 -23.68 29.76 -10.14
C GLU A 90 -23.63 30.48 -11.52
N ALA A 91 -23.00 31.66 -11.58
CA ALA A 91 -22.92 32.44 -12.82
C ALA A 91 -22.23 31.64 -13.95
N ASN A 92 -22.94 31.49 -15.08
CA ASN A 92 -22.61 30.65 -16.25
C ASN A 92 -22.92 29.15 -16.13
N GLU A 93 -23.54 28.66 -15.06
CA GLU A 93 -24.02 27.27 -14.99
C GLU A 93 -25.37 27.06 -15.71
N SER A 94 -25.59 25.85 -16.22
CA SER A 94 -26.86 25.43 -16.82
C SER A 94 -27.79 24.77 -15.80
N LEU A 95 -29.10 25.07 -15.91
CA LEU A 95 -30.16 24.39 -15.16
C LEU A 95 -30.21 22.89 -15.48
N THR A 96 -30.63 22.08 -14.52
CA THR A 96 -30.84 20.64 -14.73
C THR A 96 -32.02 20.43 -15.69
N PRO A 97 -31.91 19.54 -16.70
CA PRO A 97 -33.03 19.21 -17.57
C PRO A 97 -34.22 18.65 -16.80
N VAL A 98 -35.41 19.18 -17.07
CA VAL A 98 -36.68 18.72 -16.49
C VAL A 98 -37.15 17.45 -17.20
N LEU A 99 -37.52 16.43 -16.42
CA LEU A 99 -38.02 15.12 -16.92
C LEU A 99 -39.53 15.16 -17.24
N GLY A 100 -40.26 16.04 -16.59
CA GLY A 100 -41.68 16.31 -16.81
C GLY A 100 -42.24 17.24 -15.73
N TYR A 101 -43.56 17.42 -15.68
CA TYR A 101 -44.22 18.33 -14.75
C TYR A 101 -45.48 17.70 -14.16
N ILE A 102 -45.84 18.13 -12.95
CA ILE A 102 -47.17 17.90 -12.35
C ILE A 102 -47.81 19.24 -11.94
N PRO A 103 -49.14 19.33 -11.75
CA PRO A 103 -49.77 20.50 -11.18
C PRO A 103 -49.17 20.87 -9.82
N GLN A 104 -48.91 22.16 -9.60
CA GLN A 104 -48.40 22.66 -8.33
C GLN A 104 -49.55 23.00 -7.37
N VAL A 105 -49.31 22.81 -6.06
CA VAL A 105 -50.25 23.19 -5.00
C VAL A 105 -50.01 24.66 -4.58
N PRO A 106 -51.04 25.41 -4.14
CA PRO A 106 -50.89 26.83 -3.79
C PRO A 106 -49.86 27.12 -2.69
N PHE A 107 -49.58 26.15 -1.82
CA PHE A 107 -48.58 26.25 -0.75
C PHE A 107 -47.84 24.92 -0.58
N THR A 108 -46.53 24.97 -0.37
CA THR A 108 -45.70 23.81 0.00
C THR A 108 -44.96 24.07 1.30
N TYR A 109 -44.89 23.05 2.17
CA TYR A 109 -44.09 23.07 3.40
C TYR A 109 -42.58 23.14 3.10
N GLY A 110 -41.80 23.68 4.03
CA GLY A 110 -40.34 23.58 3.99
C GLY A 110 -39.85 22.26 4.57
N TYR A 111 -38.67 21.83 4.14
CA TYR A 111 -38.10 20.54 4.53
C TYR A 111 -36.58 20.48 4.38
N PHE A 112 -35.95 19.57 5.11
CA PHE A 112 -34.55 19.20 4.90
C PHE A 112 -34.39 18.18 3.78
N ASP A 113 -33.41 18.41 2.93
CA ASP A 113 -33.25 17.77 1.64
C ASP A 113 -31.81 17.29 1.44
N HIS A 114 -31.66 16.00 1.10
CA HIS A 114 -30.42 15.44 0.59
C HIS A 114 -30.69 14.77 -0.76
N ASP A 115 -30.37 13.49 -0.91
CA ASP A 115 -30.66 12.75 -2.14
C ASP A 115 -32.15 12.37 -2.15
N TYR A 116 -32.67 12.00 -0.97
CA TYR A 116 -34.09 11.91 -0.63
C TYR A 116 -34.51 13.07 0.29
N GLY A 117 -35.81 13.33 0.38
CA GLY A 117 -36.35 14.24 1.41
C GLY A 117 -36.22 13.61 2.80
N MET A 118 -35.82 14.40 3.81
CA MET A 118 -35.58 13.93 5.18
C MET A 118 -36.79 14.19 6.11
N ILE A 119 -36.97 15.44 6.55
CA ILE A 119 -38.02 15.83 7.50
C ILE A 119 -38.59 17.20 7.11
N ASN A 120 -39.91 17.41 7.26
CA ASN A 120 -40.57 18.70 6.99
C ASN A 120 -41.00 19.45 8.25
N ASP A 121 -41.52 20.66 8.04
CA ASP A 121 -42.06 21.56 9.08
C ASP A 121 -43.22 20.99 9.93
N ASN A 122 -43.74 19.81 9.57
CA ASN A 122 -44.79 19.09 10.32
C ASN A 122 -44.25 17.83 11.02
N GLN A 123 -42.93 17.67 11.12
CA GLN A 123 -42.24 16.48 11.66
C GLN A 123 -42.46 15.19 10.84
N LEU A 124 -43.08 15.26 9.66
CA LEU A 124 -43.18 14.12 8.74
C LEU A 124 -41.75 13.76 8.29
N SER A 125 -41.36 12.52 8.58
CA SER A 125 -39.99 12.02 8.52
C SER A 125 -39.88 10.84 7.56
N ILE A 126 -38.84 10.80 6.74
CA ILE A 126 -38.61 9.78 5.71
C ILE A 126 -37.15 9.30 5.74
N ALA A 127 -36.95 7.97 5.62
CA ALA A 127 -35.68 7.29 5.40
C ALA A 127 -35.83 6.26 4.27
N GLU A 128 -34.72 5.82 3.64
CA GLU A 128 -34.73 5.07 2.37
C GLU A 128 -33.85 3.78 2.42
N SER A 129 -34.27 2.70 1.75
CA SER A 129 -33.46 1.48 1.54
C SER A 129 -33.69 0.85 0.15
N THR A 130 -32.81 1.17 -0.80
CA THR A 130 -32.90 0.66 -2.19
C THR A 130 -33.00 -0.85 -2.26
N CYS A 131 -34.01 -1.37 -2.95
CA CYS A 131 -34.42 -2.77 -2.92
C CYS A 131 -34.33 -3.43 -4.31
N ALA A 132 -34.32 -4.76 -4.28
CA ALA A 132 -34.33 -5.60 -5.47
C ALA A 132 -35.73 -6.15 -5.79
N ALA A 133 -36.19 -5.97 -7.03
CA ALA A 133 -37.50 -6.39 -7.52
C ALA A 133 -37.44 -7.09 -8.89
N LYS A 134 -38.49 -7.86 -9.21
CA LYS A 134 -38.61 -8.63 -10.47
C LYS A 134 -38.91 -7.76 -11.70
N THR A 135 -39.25 -6.48 -11.54
CA THR A 135 -39.43 -5.50 -12.62
C THR A 135 -38.29 -4.48 -12.64
N VAL A 136 -38.17 -3.72 -13.74
CA VAL A 136 -37.24 -2.59 -13.89
C VAL A 136 -37.92 -1.51 -14.71
N GLY A 137 -37.86 -0.27 -14.23
CA GLY A 137 -38.35 0.92 -14.95
C GLY A 137 -37.23 1.73 -15.59
N TRP A 138 -37.59 2.53 -16.59
CA TRP A 138 -36.71 3.52 -17.21
C TRP A 138 -37.40 4.90 -17.33
N PRO A 139 -36.65 6.01 -17.18
CA PRO A 139 -37.18 7.37 -17.21
C PRO A 139 -37.59 7.85 -18.62
N LYS A 140 -38.59 8.74 -18.68
CA LYS A 140 -39.06 9.44 -19.91
C LYS A 140 -37.97 10.18 -20.72
N SER A 141 -36.78 10.40 -20.16
CA SER A 141 -35.63 10.97 -20.89
C SER A 141 -34.93 9.98 -21.82
N LEU A 142 -35.30 8.70 -21.79
CA LEU A 142 -34.85 7.66 -22.71
C LEU A 142 -35.96 7.29 -23.69
N HIS A 143 -35.62 7.02 -24.95
CA HIS A 143 -36.58 6.69 -26.02
C HIS A 143 -37.34 5.36 -25.83
N TYR A 144 -37.12 4.67 -24.71
CA TYR A 144 -37.76 3.41 -24.29
C TYR A 144 -38.17 3.45 -22.79
N GLY A 145 -38.12 4.63 -22.17
CA GLY A 145 -38.59 4.83 -20.79
C GLY A 145 -39.90 5.60 -20.78
N HIS A 146 -40.81 5.20 -19.90
CA HIS A 146 -42.16 5.75 -19.82
C HIS A 146 -42.49 6.32 -18.43
N ASN A 147 -41.55 6.25 -17.48
CA ASN A 147 -41.77 6.60 -16.08
C ASN A 147 -41.30 8.03 -15.78
N LEU A 148 -42.12 8.77 -15.02
CA LEU A 148 -41.79 10.14 -14.59
C LEU A 148 -41.05 10.17 -13.24
N PHE A 149 -41.29 9.20 -12.37
CA PHE A 149 -40.88 9.29 -10.98
C PHE A 149 -39.84 8.28 -10.53
N GLN A 150 -38.99 8.77 -9.64
CA GLN A 150 -38.03 8.03 -8.83
C GLN A 150 -38.20 8.50 -7.37
N ILE A 151 -37.74 7.71 -6.39
CA ILE A 151 -38.09 7.94 -4.98
C ILE A 151 -37.51 9.25 -4.42
N GLU A 152 -36.42 9.76 -5.01
CA GLU A 152 -35.84 11.08 -4.74
C GLU A 152 -36.82 12.22 -4.99
N GLU A 153 -37.69 12.16 -6.00
CA GLU A 153 -38.71 13.19 -6.23
C GLU A 153 -39.98 12.93 -5.44
N LEU A 154 -40.41 11.67 -5.33
CA LEU A 154 -41.63 11.32 -4.60
C LEU A 154 -41.53 11.67 -3.10
N SER A 155 -40.39 11.37 -2.45
CA SER A 155 -40.14 11.76 -1.05
C SER A 155 -40.17 13.28 -0.86
N LYS A 156 -39.56 14.04 -1.77
CA LYS A 156 -39.60 15.51 -1.76
C LYS A 156 -41.03 16.04 -1.92
N ILE A 157 -41.81 15.50 -2.87
CA ILE A 157 -43.23 15.87 -3.08
C ILE A 157 -44.09 15.53 -1.86
N ALA A 158 -43.82 14.41 -1.18
CA ALA A 158 -44.50 14.08 0.07
C ALA A 158 -44.20 15.10 1.17
N LEU A 159 -42.93 15.46 1.37
CA LEU A 159 -42.55 16.49 2.36
C LEU A 159 -43.07 17.89 1.99
N GLU A 160 -43.16 18.23 0.70
CA GLU A 160 -43.77 19.48 0.23
C GLU A 160 -45.26 19.59 0.53
N ARG A 161 -46.00 18.46 0.58
CA ARG A 161 -47.48 18.46 0.48
C ARG A 161 -48.23 17.75 1.62
N CYS A 162 -47.56 16.93 2.42
CA CYS A 162 -48.20 16.12 3.47
C CYS A 162 -47.66 16.44 4.87
N ASN A 163 -48.47 16.11 5.89
CA ASN A 163 -48.13 16.22 7.31
C ASN A 163 -48.24 14.89 8.07
N SER A 164 -48.66 13.81 7.40
CA SER A 164 -48.82 12.46 7.97
C SER A 164 -48.25 11.38 7.05
N ALA A 165 -47.87 10.24 7.64
CA ALA A 165 -47.31 9.10 6.93
C ALA A 165 -48.29 8.51 5.92
N ARG A 166 -49.58 8.37 6.28
CA ARG A 166 -50.63 7.88 5.38
C ARG A 166 -50.85 8.81 4.18
N CYS A 167 -50.81 10.14 4.38
CA CYS A 167 -50.84 11.11 3.28
C CYS A 167 -49.64 10.92 2.35
N ALA A 168 -48.43 10.80 2.91
CA ALA A 168 -47.20 10.61 2.15
C ALA A 168 -47.25 9.34 1.29
N ILE A 169 -47.62 8.20 1.88
CA ILE A 169 -47.77 6.90 1.21
C ILE A 169 -48.77 7.02 0.04
N GLN A 170 -49.98 7.53 0.31
CA GLN A 170 -51.01 7.61 -0.73
C GLN A 170 -50.63 8.58 -1.85
N LEU A 171 -50.03 9.74 -1.53
CA LEU A 171 -49.61 10.72 -2.53
C LEU A 171 -48.48 10.18 -3.42
N MET A 172 -47.44 9.57 -2.82
CA MET A 172 -46.35 8.97 -3.58
C MET A 172 -46.85 7.80 -4.43
N GLY A 173 -47.67 6.93 -3.84
CA GLY A 173 -48.27 5.78 -4.51
C GLY A 173 -49.15 6.17 -5.69
N ASN A 174 -50.02 7.17 -5.54
CA ASN A 174 -50.90 7.65 -6.62
C ASN A 174 -50.08 8.25 -7.78
N LEU A 175 -49.12 9.14 -7.49
CA LEU A 175 -48.27 9.75 -8.52
C LEU A 175 -47.41 8.72 -9.27
N ALA A 176 -46.93 7.70 -8.56
CA ALA A 176 -46.17 6.59 -9.14
C ALA A 176 -47.06 5.71 -10.06
N VAL A 177 -48.29 5.40 -9.64
CA VAL A 177 -49.25 4.64 -10.45
C VAL A 177 -49.71 5.42 -11.68
N GLU A 178 -50.00 6.73 -11.55
CA GLU A 178 -50.49 7.57 -12.65
C GLU A 178 -49.40 7.91 -13.68
N HIS A 179 -48.18 8.20 -13.23
CA HIS A 179 -47.13 8.77 -14.09
C HIS A 179 -45.91 7.87 -14.31
N GLY A 180 -45.88 6.70 -13.67
CA GLY A 180 -44.86 5.65 -13.81
C GLY A 180 -43.64 5.83 -12.92
N PHE A 181 -43.13 4.72 -12.37
CA PHE A 181 -42.01 4.67 -11.42
C PHE A 181 -40.77 3.94 -11.96
N PHE A 182 -39.57 4.41 -11.59
CA PHE A 182 -38.29 3.75 -11.83
C PHE A 182 -37.32 3.90 -10.64
N GLY A 183 -36.68 2.80 -10.22
CA GLY A 183 -35.47 2.81 -9.39
C GLY A 183 -34.18 2.85 -10.24
N GLU A 184 -33.07 2.29 -9.75
CA GLU A 184 -31.84 2.22 -10.55
C GLU A 184 -32.00 1.41 -11.85
N TYR A 185 -31.67 2.02 -12.99
CA TYR A 185 -31.73 1.34 -14.29
C TYR A 185 -30.36 1.13 -14.95
N GLY A 186 -30.22 0.02 -15.69
CA GLY A 186 -29.02 -0.31 -16.45
C GLY A 186 -28.93 0.42 -17.80
N LYS A 187 -27.73 0.40 -18.41
CA LYS A 187 -27.47 1.04 -19.71
C LYS A 187 -27.96 0.19 -20.88
N ASN A 188 -28.44 0.86 -21.94
CA ASN A 188 -28.84 0.26 -23.22
C ASN A 188 -29.85 -0.89 -23.06
N GLN A 189 -31.02 -0.60 -22.46
CA GLN A 189 -32.13 -1.55 -22.23
C GLN A 189 -31.76 -2.79 -21.39
N ARG A 190 -30.58 -2.85 -20.76
CA ARG A 190 -30.22 -3.95 -19.85
C ARG A 190 -30.87 -3.73 -18.47
N PRO A 191 -31.73 -4.63 -17.97
CA PRO A 191 -32.35 -4.48 -16.66
C PRO A 191 -31.32 -4.60 -15.52
N ASN A 192 -31.57 -3.90 -14.40
CA ASN A 192 -30.79 -3.97 -13.17
C ASN A 192 -31.69 -4.34 -11.97
N TYR A 193 -32.11 -5.60 -11.88
CA TYR A 193 -33.02 -6.09 -10.83
C TYR A 193 -32.50 -5.94 -9.38
N GLY A 194 -31.21 -5.63 -9.19
CA GLY A 194 -30.57 -5.53 -7.86
C GLY A 194 -30.88 -4.25 -7.09
N SER A 195 -31.38 -3.20 -7.76
CA SER A 195 -31.72 -1.89 -7.19
C SER A 195 -32.90 -1.23 -7.93
N SER A 196 -33.80 -2.03 -8.51
CA SER A 196 -34.88 -1.52 -9.39
C SER A 196 -36.17 -1.09 -8.66
N SER A 197 -36.16 -1.19 -7.34
CA SER A 197 -37.28 -0.85 -6.45
C SER A 197 -36.74 -0.14 -5.23
N GLU A 198 -37.59 0.56 -4.49
CA GLU A 198 -37.17 1.38 -3.36
C GLU A 198 -38.05 1.08 -2.15
N ALA A 199 -37.55 1.40 -0.95
CA ALA A 199 -38.29 1.22 0.29
C ALA A 199 -38.16 2.44 1.19
N LEU A 200 -39.26 2.94 1.75
CA LEU A 200 -39.23 4.02 2.72
C LEU A 200 -39.66 3.56 4.11
N GLY A 201 -38.92 4.01 5.13
CA GLY A 201 -39.44 4.15 6.49
C GLY A 201 -40.03 5.55 6.63
N ILE A 202 -41.28 5.66 7.06
CA ILE A 202 -42.03 6.93 7.12
C ILE A 202 -42.66 7.05 8.50
N SER A 203 -42.48 8.18 9.19
CA SER A 203 -43.12 8.44 10.49
C SER A 203 -43.57 9.88 10.64
N ASP A 204 -44.49 10.14 11.58
CA ASP A 204 -45.13 11.45 11.74
C ASP A 204 -45.44 11.84 13.20
N LYS A 205 -45.88 13.10 13.39
CA LYS A 205 -46.30 13.61 14.70
C LYS A 205 -47.61 13.03 15.24
N TYR A 206 -48.38 12.28 14.45
CA TYR A 206 -49.51 11.51 14.97
C TYR A 206 -49.03 10.20 15.64
N GLY A 207 -47.73 9.92 15.51
CA GLY A 207 -47.03 8.84 16.17
C GLY A 207 -47.33 7.51 15.50
N GLU A 208 -47.48 7.52 14.18
CA GLU A 208 -47.40 6.33 13.35
C GLU A 208 -46.00 6.19 12.76
N THR A 209 -45.58 4.95 12.54
CA THR A 209 -44.41 4.59 11.74
C THR A 209 -44.84 3.52 10.76
N TRP A 210 -44.42 3.63 9.51
CA TRP A 210 -44.80 2.78 8.39
C TRP A 210 -43.56 2.36 7.60
N ILE A 211 -43.60 1.16 7.01
CA ILE A 211 -42.70 0.74 5.94
C ILE A 211 -43.50 0.75 4.63
N PHE A 212 -42.91 1.23 3.54
CA PHE A 212 -43.53 1.36 2.21
C PHE A 212 -42.57 0.84 1.14
N HIS A 213 -42.97 -0.15 0.35
CA HIS A 213 -42.20 -0.70 -0.77
C HIS A 213 -42.85 -0.34 -2.10
N MET A 214 -42.04 -0.01 -3.10
CA MET A 214 -42.52 0.37 -4.44
C MET A 214 -41.60 -0.11 -5.57
N LEU A 215 -42.21 -0.60 -6.64
CA LEU A 215 -41.56 -1.11 -7.85
C LEU A 215 -42.30 -0.66 -9.11
N THR A 216 -41.65 -0.75 -10.28
CA THR A 216 -42.28 -0.46 -11.58
C THR A 216 -43.39 -1.48 -11.88
N GLY A 217 -44.49 -1.03 -12.48
CA GLY A 217 -45.61 -1.87 -12.89
C GLY A 217 -45.43 -2.56 -14.25
N ALA A 218 -46.56 -2.93 -14.85
CA ALA A 218 -46.63 -3.58 -16.16
C ALA A 218 -46.01 -2.73 -17.29
N ASP A 219 -45.46 -3.39 -18.31
CA ASP A 219 -44.93 -2.79 -19.54
C ASP A 219 -43.88 -1.66 -19.34
N ASN A 220 -43.19 -1.64 -18.19
CA ASN A 220 -42.31 -0.53 -17.79
C ASN A 220 -43.07 0.82 -17.72
N THR A 221 -44.32 0.73 -17.25
CA THR A 221 -45.22 1.86 -16.95
C THR A 221 -45.81 1.70 -15.54
N SER A 222 -46.46 2.76 -15.05
CA SER A 222 -47.14 2.75 -13.73
C SER A 222 -46.23 2.30 -12.57
N ALA A 223 -46.82 1.86 -11.48
CA ALA A 223 -46.14 1.33 -10.30
C ALA A 223 -46.98 0.23 -9.65
N VAL A 224 -46.32 -0.55 -8.79
CA VAL A 224 -46.97 -1.39 -7.78
C VAL A 224 -46.33 -1.08 -6.44
N TRP A 225 -47.14 -0.94 -5.39
CA TRP A 225 -46.65 -0.62 -4.06
C TRP A 225 -47.50 -1.24 -2.95
N ALA A 226 -46.87 -1.42 -1.79
CA ALA A 226 -47.53 -1.83 -0.56
C ALA A 226 -46.87 -1.15 0.65
N ALA A 227 -47.65 -0.87 1.68
CA ALA A 227 -47.20 -0.32 2.95
C ALA A 227 -47.80 -1.08 4.12
N GLN A 228 -47.02 -1.19 5.20
CA GLN A 228 -47.42 -1.83 6.45
C GLN A 228 -47.04 -0.97 7.64
N ARG A 229 -47.98 -0.80 8.57
CA ARG A 229 -47.81 -0.03 9.81
C ARG A 229 -46.92 -0.82 10.78
N VAL A 230 -45.88 -0.17 11.30
CA VAL A 230 -45.09 -0.70 12.41
C VAL A 230 -45.96 -0.57 13.68
N PRO A 231 -46.23 -1.67 14.41
CA PRO A 231 -47.00 -1.60 15.65
C PRO A 231 -46.36 -0.64 16.65
N ASP A 232 -47.18 0.09 17.41
CA ASP A 232 -46.71 1.15 18.32
C ASP A 232 -45.62 0.67 19.29
N THR A 233 -45.64 -0.60 19.70
CA THR A 233 -44.67 -1.23 20.61
C THR A 233 -43.43 -1.81 19.94
N ASN A 234 -43.25 -1.64 18.63
CA ASN A 234 -42.30 -2.42 17.84
C ASN A 234 -41.27 -1.58 17.08
N ILE A 235 -40.23 -2.26 16.60
CA ILE A 235 -39.19 -1.81 15.67
C ILE A 235 -39.24 -2.68 14.41
N ALA A 236 -39.17 -2.06 13.23
CA ALA A 236 -39.09 -2.70 11.92
C ALA A 236 -37.81 -2.22 11.19
N VAL A 237 -37.26 -3.07 10.32
CA VAL A 237 -35.96 -2.84 9.67
C VAL A 237 -36.01 -3.17 8.19
N VAL A 238 -35.43 -2.32 7.34
CA VAL A 238 -35.24 -2.61 5.91
C VAL A 238 -33.75 -2.55 5.56
N ALA A 239 -33.29 -3.58 4.84
CA ALA A 239 -31.90 -3.77 4.47
C ALA A 239 -31.77 -4.27 3.02
N ASN A 240 -32.23 -3.45 2.07
CA ASN A 240 -32.14 -3.70 0.62
C ASN A 240 -32.88 -4.96 0.11
N SER A 241 -33.99 -5.34 0.75
CA SER A 241 -34.98 -6.29 0.22
C SER A 241 -36.34 -6.02 0.86
N PHE A 242 -37.41 -6.51 0.24
CA PHE A 242 -38.76 -6.36 0.79
C PHE A 242 -38.94 -7.19 2.07
N VAL A 243 -39.58 -6.59 3.08
CA VAL A 243 -39.87 -7.18 4.39
C VAL A 243 -41.37 -7.29 4.68
N ILE A 244 -42.21 -6.59 3.91
CA ILE A 244 -43.67 -6.80 3.91
C ILE A 244 -43.95 -8.14 3.21
N ARG A 245 -44.43 -9.13 3.97
CA ARG A 245 -44.79 -10.47 3.51
C ARG A 245 -46.27 -10.52 3.13
N THR A 246 -47.08 -11.26 3.90
CA THR A 246 -48.53 -11.39 3.74
C THR A 246 -49.24 -10.05 3.89
N LEU A 247 -50.00 -9.63 2.87
CA LEU A 247 -50.88 -8.46 2.97
C LEU A 247 -52.27 -8.88 3.46
N ASN A 248 -52.83 -8.10 4.39
CA ASN A 248 -54.26 -8.18 4.72
C ASN A 248 -54.97 -6.87 4.34
N LEU A 249 -55.40 -6.75 3.09
CA LEU A 249 -56.04 -5.53 2.58
C LEU A 249 -57.44 -5.25 3.18
N SER A 250 -58.00 -6.16 4.01
CA SER A 250 -59.19 -5.85 4.81
C SER A 250 -58.87 -5.10 6.12
N ASP A 251 -57.59 -5.02 6.51
CA ASP A 251 -57.10 -4.24 7.65
C ASP A 251 -56.47 -2.94 7.13
N THR A 252 -57.33 -1.96 6.85
CA THR A 252 -56.94 -0.61 6.38
C THR A 252 -56.27 0.24 7.46
N GLU A 253 -56.17 -0.25 8.70
CA GLU A 253 -55.41 0.43 9.76
C GLU A 253 -53.93 0.06 9.72
N ASN A 254 -53.60 -1.19 9.37
CA ASN A 254 -52.21 -1.65 9.32
C ASN A 254 -51.66 -1.87 7.91
N TYR A 255 -52.47 -1.88 6.85
CA TYR A 255 -52.03 -2.09 5.47
C TYR A 255 -52.61 -1.06 4.49
N MET A 256 -51.80 -0.68 3.50
CA MET A 256 -52.20 0.11 2.32
C MET A 256 -51.49 -0.48 1.09
N ALA A 257 -52.11 -0.46 -0.10
CA ALA A 257 -51.46 -0.92 -1.33
C ALA A 257 -52.07 -0.29 -2.59
N SER A 258 -51.40 -0.45 -3.74
CA SER A 258 -51.97 -0.12 -5.04
C SER A 258 -53.08 -1.10 -5.46
N GLU A 259 -54.11 -0.62 -6.16
CA GLU A 259 -55.25 -1.45 -6.60
C GLU A 259 -54.85 -2.65 -7.48
N ASN A 260 -53.73 -2.53 -8.20
CA ASN A 260 -53.15 -3.56 -9.06
C ASN A 260 -52.23 -4.57 -8.34
N VAL A 261 -52.07 -4.48 -7.00
CA VAL A 261 -51.04 -5.22 -6.26
C VAL A 261 -51.18 -6.74 -6.35
N GLU A 262 -52.39 -7.29 -6.38
CA GLU A 262 -52.61 -8.73 -6.57
C GLU A 262 -52.77 -9.12 -8.05
N SER A 263 -53.44 -8.28 -8.86
CA SER A 263 -53.72 -8.62 -10.27
C SER A 263 -52.44 -8.75 -11.08
N PHE A 264 -51.51 -7.78 -10.95
CA PHE A 264 -50.26 -7.82 -11.70
C PHE A 264 -49.40 -9.06 -11.34
N ALA A 265 -49.37 -9.48 -10.06
CA ALA A 265 -48.69 -10.71 -9.66
C ALA A 265 -49.32 -11.96 -10.28
N ARG A 266 -50.65 -11.98 -10.46
CA ARG A 266 -51.37 -13.09 -11.11
C ARG A 266 -51.15 -13.11 -12.62
N ASP A 267 -51.22 -11.95 -13.27
CA ASP A 267 -50.99 -11.79 -14.71
C ASP A 267 -49.56 -12.16 -15.11
N MET A 268 -48.58 -11.88 -14.24
CA MET A 268 -47.18 -12.30 -14.40
C MET A 268 -46.89 -13.76 -13.98
N GLY A 269 -47.88 -14.49 -13.47
CA GLY A 269 -47.71 -15.87 -12.98
C GLY A 269 -46.84 -16.01 -11.72
N TRP A 270 -46.75 -14.95 -10.91
CA TRP A 270 -45.99 -14.91 -9.65
C TRP A 270 -46.83 -15.16 -8.39
N TYR A 271 -48.16 -15.18 -8.52
CA TYR A 271 -49.10 -15.52 -7.44
C TYR A 271 -50.30 -16.31 -7.98
N ASN A 272 -50.73 -17.31 -7.21
CA ASN A 272 -51.94 -18.08 -7.43
C ASN A 272 -52.78 -18.12 -6.14
N PRO A 273 -54.00 -17.54 -6.11
CA PRO A 273 -54.87 -17.56 -4.94
C PRO A 273 -55.28 -18.96 -4.44
N ALA A 274 -55.03 -20.02 -5.21
CA ALA A 274 -55.24 -21.40 -4.77
C ALA A 274 -54.08 -21.99 -3.93
N GLU A 275 -52.93 -21.31 -3.88
CA GLU A 275 -51.73 -21.79 -3.19
C GLU A 275 -51.53 -21.19 -1.78
N GLY A 276 -52.18 -20.06 -1.48
CA GLY A 276 -52.10 -19.41 -0.18
C GLY A 276 -52.58 -17.95 -0.19
N PRO A 277 -52.42 -17.22 0.93
CA PRO A 277 -52.65 -15.77 0.97
C PRO A 277 -51.55 -15.02 0.19
N PHE A 278 -51.81 -13.76 -0.15
CA PHE A 278 -50.90 -12.96 -0.96
C PHE A 278 -49.67 -12.47 -0.18
N ASP A 279 -48.48 -13.00 -0.51
CA ASP A 279 -47.19 -12.54 0.01
C ASP A 279 -46.50 -11.61 -1.01
N PHE A 280 -46.40 -10.32 -0.65
CA PHE A 280 -45.85 -9.27 -1.52
C PHE A 280 -44.35 -9.46 -1.80
N ALA A 281 -43.56 -9.88 -0.81
CA ALA A 281 -42.14 -10.12 -1.00
C ALA A 281 -41.89 -11.34 -1.90
N ALA A 282 -42.65 -12.43 -1.71
CA ALA A 282 -42.58 -13.61 -2.58
C ALA A 282 -43.01 -13.29 -4.02
N ALA A 283 -44.08 -12.50 -4.18
CA ALA A 283 -44.59 -12.08 -5.47
C ALA A 283 -43.61 -11.17 -6.23
N TYR A 284 -42.98 -10.18 -5.57
CA TYR A 284 -42.30 -9.08 -6.27
C TYR A 284 -40.80 -8.89 -5.99
N SER A 285 -40.27 -9.37 -4.87
CA SER A 285 -38.85 -9.17 -4.56
C SER A 285 -37.96 -10.07 -5.43
N TRP A 286 -36.79 -9.55 -5.81
CA TRP A 286 -35.76 -10.32 -6.53
C TRP A 286 -34.57 -10.56 -5.62
N ALA A 287 -34.08 -11.80 -5.57
CA ALA A 287 -32.85 -12.11 -4.87
C ALA A 287 -31.85 -12.76 -5.83
N LYS A 288 -30.61 -12.27 -5.80
CA LYS A 288 -29.53 -12.80 -6.64
C LYS A 288 -29.30 -14.30 -6.33
N PRO A 289 -29.27 -15.20 -7.33
CA PRO A 289 -28.93 -16.59 -7.12
C PRO A 289 -27.51 -16.76 -6.54
N GLY A 290 -27.40 -17.51 -5.44
CA GLY A 290 -26.13 -17.81 -4.77
C GLY A 290 -26.23 -17.84 -3.24
N PRO A 291 -25.15 -18.25 -2.54
CA PRO A 291 -25.12 -18.37 -1.07
C PRO A 291 -25.06 -17.02 -0.34
N SER A 292 -24.99 -15.89 -1.04
CA SER A 292 -24.83 -14.56 -0.44
C SER A 292 -26.11 -13.96 0.20
N LYS A 293 -27.24 -14.68 0.18
CA LYS A 293 -28.54 -14.20 0.69
C LYS A 293 -28.51 -13.73 2.17
N PRO A 294 -27.73 -14.32 3.10
CA PRO A 294 -27.56 -13.77 4.46
C PRO A 294 -26.58 -12.60 4.55
N LEU A 295 -25.53 -12.59 3.71
CA LEU A 295 -24.35 -11.71 3.87
C LEU A 295 -24.64 -10.21 3.67
N TYR A 296 -25.66 -9.90 2.88
CA TYR A 296 -25.88 -8.53 2.38
C TYR A 296 -26.91 -7.74 3.18
N GLY A 297 -28.08 -8.30 3.46
CA GLY A 297 -29.14 -7.60 4.20
C GLY A 297 -29.78 -8.41 5.33
N GLY A 298 -29.92 -9.74 5.17
CA GLY A 298 -30.44 -10.62 6.22
C GLY A 298 -29.71 -10.44 7.56
N ARG A 299 -28.38 -10.37 7.54
CA ARG A 299 -27.59 -10.16 8.76
C ARG A 299 -27.75 -8.79 9.41
N ARG A 300 -28.03 -7.72 8.64
CA ARG A 300 -28.35 -6.39 9.20
C ARG A 300 -29.70 -6.42 9.93
N ILE A 301 -30.73 -7.02 9.32
CA ILE A 301 -32.06 -7.20 9.94
C ILE A 301 -31.90 -7.99 11.25
N TRP A 302 -31.24 -9.15 11.18
CA TRP A 302 -30.93 -9.96 12.36
C TRP A 302 -30.24 -9.14 13.45
N ARG A 303 -29.15 -8.45 13.13
CA ARG A 303 -28.34 -7.73 14.13
C ARG A 303 -29.12 -6.62 14.83
N ILE A 304 -29.93 -5.87 14.10
CA ILE A 304 -30.72 -4.79 14.68
C ILE A 304 -31.78 -5.37 15.64
N TYR A 305 -32.39 -6.49 15.28
CA TYR A 305 -33.29 -7.21 16.18
C TYR A 305 -32.58 -7.90 17.37
N ASP A 306 -31.38 -8.45 17.17
CA ASP A 306 -30.50 -9.05 18.20
C ASP A 306 -30.04 -8.03 19.26
N VAL A 307 -29.74 -6.80 18.85
CA VAL A 307 -29.40 -5.70 19.76
C VAL A 307 -30.63 -5.14 20.50
N CYS A 308 -31.80 -5.13 19.85
CA CYS A 308 -33.02 -4.57 20.44
C CYS A 308 -33.84 -5.56 21.28
N ALA A 309 -33.81 -6.86 20.95
CA ALA A 309 -34.50 -7.93 21.66
C ALA A 309 -33.70 -9.25 21.64
N PRO A 310 -32.54 -9.31 22.32
CA PRO A 310 -31.76 -10.54 22.45
C PRO A 310 -32.56 -11.70 23.07
N SER A 311 -33.64 -11.43 23.82
CA SER A 311 -34.55 -12.46 24.34
C SER A 311 -35.19 -13.35 23.27
N LEU A 312 -35.30 -12.87 22.02
CA LEU A 312 -35.93 -13.60 20.92
C LEU A 312 -35.02 -14.67 20.28
N LEU A 313 -33.72 -14.63 20.54
CA LEU A 313 -32.73 -15.63 20.07
C LEU A 313 -32.83 -15.97 18.57
N LEU A 314 -33.09 -14.95 17.73
CA LEU A 314 -33.36 -15.11 16.30
C LEU A 314 -32.18 -15.77 15.57
N ASP A 315 -32.49 -16.66 14.60
CA ASP A 315 -31.45 -17.36 13.84
C ASP A 315 -30.69 -16.43 12.89
N SER A 316 -29.53 -16.02 13.37
CA SER A 316 -28.40 -15.37 12.71
C SER A 316 -28.01 -15.84 11.29
N THR A 317 -28.44 -17.03 10.86
CA THR A 317 -28.09 -17.60 9.55
C THR A 317 -29.13 -17.36 8.46
N LEU A 318 -30.34 -16.91 8.81
CA LEU A 318 -31.43 -16.74 7.84
C LEU A 318 -31.12 -15.60 6.86
N GLY A 319 -31.40 -15.84 5.58
CA GLY A 319 -31.12 -14.89 4.50
C GLY A 319 -32.28 -13.95 4.17
N GLN A 320 -32.10 -13.17 3.11
CA GLN A 320 -33.21 -12.59 2.36
C GLN A 320 -33.61 -13.55 1.23
N HIS A 321 -34.72 -14.24 1.44
CA HIS A 321 -35.33 -15.17 0.49
C HIS A 321 -36.74 -14.66 0.19
N PRO A 322 -37.07 -14.27 -1.06
CA PRO A 322 -38.45 -14.04 -1.46
C PRO A 322 -39.28 -15.31 -1.25
N GLU A 323 -38.68 -16.48 -1.49
CA GLU A 323 -39.37 -17.75 -1.64
C GLU A 323 -39.84 -18.38 -0.31
N VAL A 324 -39.31 -17.93 0.83
CA VAL A 324 -39.67 -18.39 2.19
C VAL A 324 -39.63 -17.21 3.17
N GLU A 325 -40.42 -17.25 4.23
CA GLU A 325 -40.31 -16.29 5.34
C GLU A 325 -39.00 -16.51 6.12
N THR A 326 -38.40 -15.45 6.65
CA THR A 326 -37.09 -15.52 7.35
C THR A 326 -37.06 -14.74 8.65
N TYR A 327 -37.19 -13.42 8.62
CA TYR A 327 -37.36 -12.59 9.81
C TYR A 327 -38.75 -11.95 9.83
N PRO A 328 -39.38 -11.75 11.00
CA PRO A 328 -40.65 -11.07 11.09
C PRO A 328 -40.54 -9.60 10.66
N PHE A 329 -41.64 -9.07 10.11
CA PHE A 329 -41.75 -7.67 9.66
C PHE A 329 -41.34 -6.65 10.75
N SER A 330 -41.66 -6.93 12.00
CA SER A 330 -41.26 -6.12 13.16
C SER A 330 -41.16 -6.98 14.42
N ILE A 331 -40.39 -6.51 15.40
CA ILE A 331 -40.28 -7.13 16.73
C ILE A 331 -40.53 -6.10 17.83
N LYS A 332 -40.92 -6.55 19.02
CA LYS A 332 -40.95 -5.71 20.22
C LYS A 332 -39.57 -5.72 20.87
N PRO A 333 -38.95 -4.56 21.19
CA PRO A 333 -37.67 -4.52 21.88
C PRO A 333 -37.81 -4.90 23.37
N ASP A 334 -36.76 -5.48 23.95
CA ASP A 334 -36.70 -5.89 25.37
C ASP A 334 -36.74 -4.68 26.33
N ARG A 335 -36.34 -3.50 25.83
CA ARG A 335 -36.40 -2.22 26.54
C ARG A 335 -36.84 -1.09 25.61
N LEU A 336 -37.28 0.02 26.18
CA LEU A 336 -37.53 1.24 25.42
C LEU A 336 -36.21 1.79 24.83
N LEU A 337 -36.32 2.38 23.64
CA LEU A 337 -35.22 2.90 22.83
C LEU A 337 -35.17 4.44 22.87
N ALA A 338 -33.97 5.00 22.95
CA ALA A 338 -33.70 6.42 22.79
C ALA A 338 -33.14 6.71 21.39
N PRO A 339 -33.15 7.97 20.90
CA PRO A 339 -32.47 8.35 19.66
C PRO A 339 -31.00 7.89 19.63
N ARG A 340 -30.31 7.93 20.78
CA ARG A 340 -28.94 7.42 20.94
C ARG A 340 -28.79 5.94 20.60
N ASP A 341 -29.76 5.11 20.93
CA ASP A 341 -29.68 3.67 20.66
C ASP A 341 -29.63 3.42 19.14
N LEU A 342 -30.44 4.17 18.38
CA LEU A 342 -30.41 4.12 16.91
C LEU A 342 -29.09 4.69 16.35
N MET A 343 -28.49 5.70 17.00
CA MET A 343 -27.15 6.19 16.62
C MET A 343 -26.08 5.12 16.81
N GLU A 344 -26.06 4.40 17.95
CA GLU A 344 -25.11 3.31 18.18
C GLU A 344 -25.38 2.09 17.28
N ILE A 345 -26.65 1.75 17.00
CA ILE A 345 -27.00 0.70 16.04
C ILE A 345 -26.53 1.04 14.63
N MET A 346 -26.65 2.30 14.20
CA MET A 346 -26.13 2.72 12.89
C MET A 346 -24.60 2.72 12.83
N ARG A 347 -23.90 2.69 13.97
CA ARG A 347 -22.43 2.59 14.08
C ARG A 347 -21.90 1.15 14.00
N ASP A 348 -22.77 0.14 14.02
CA ASP A 348 -22.42 -1.27 14.23
C ASP A 348 -21.92 -2.01 12.96
N HIS A 349 -20.95 -2.91 13.20
CA HIS A 349 -20.32 -3.85 12.27
C HIS A 349 -20.32 -5.27 12.89
N TYR A 350 -21.40 -5.62 13.60
CA TYR A 350 -21.65 -6.88 14.29
C TYR A 350 -20.81 -7.12 15.56
N GLU A 351 -20.36 -6.07 16.25
CA GLU A 351 -19.45 -6.14 17.39
C GLU A 351 -19.93 -7.09 18.51
N GLY A 352 -19.03 -7.97 18.97
CA GLY A 352 -19.30 -8.95 20.03
C GLY A 352 -20.05 -10.22 19.57
N THR A 353 -20.40 -10.33 18.28
CA THR A 353 -21.01 -11.55 17.71
C THR A 353 -19.97 -12.45 17.03
N LYS A 354 -20.37 -13.66 16.63
CA LYS A 354 -19.60 -14.53 15.71
C LYS A 354 -19.36 -13.94 14.30
N TYR A 355 -19.83 -12.73 14.04
CA TYR A 355 -19.76 -12.03 12.75
C TYR A 355 -19.05 -10.67 12.85
N ASP A 356 -18.50 -10.35 14.03
CA ASP A 356 -17.84 -9.08 14.36
C ASP A 356 -16.72 -8.74 13.36
N MET A 357 -16.96 -7.73 12.52
CA MET A 357 -16.04 -7.35 11.45
C MET A 357 -14.76 -6.67 11.97
N THR A 358 -14.68 -6.33 13.26
CA THR A 358 -13.44 -5.89 13.90
C THR A 358 -12.54 -7.07 14.32
N LYS A 359 -12.95 -8.31 14.07
CA LYS A 359 -12.22 -9.56 14.39
C LYS A 359 -11.80 -10.31 13.12
N GLU A 360 -11.12 -11.42 13.34
CA GLU A 360 -10.57 -12.33 12.31
C GLU A 360 -9.50 -11.69 11.40
N VAL A 361 -8.88 -12.54 10.57
CA VAL A 361 -7.80 -12.14 9.65
C VAL A 361 -8.25 -11.04 8.67
N ALA A 362 -9.53 -11.02 8.30
CA ALA A 362 -10.11 -10.05 7.38
C ALA A 362 -10.10 -8.60 7.92
N ALA A 363 -10.04 -8.41 9.25
CA ALA A 363 -9.93 -7.08 9.88
C ALA A 363 -8.49 -6.57 9.98
N GLY A 364 -7.50 -7.39 9.61
CA GLY A 364 -6.08 -7.12 9.80
C GLY A 364 -5.67 -7.03 11.28
N PRO A 365 -4.41 -6.65 11.56
CA PRO A 365 -3.87 -6.65 12.92
C PRO A 365 -4.51 -5.61 13.85
N PHE A 366 -5.21 -4.62 13.30
CA PHE A 366 -5.77 -3.50 14.07
C PHE A 366 -7.30 -3.52 14.14
N GLY A 367 -7.95 -4.61 13.74
CA GLY A 367 -9.40 -4.79 13.90
C GLY A 367 -10.25 -3.80 13.09
N ASN A 368 -9.80 -3.45 11.88
CA ASN A 368 -10.50 -2.52 11.00
C ASN A 368 -11.74 -3.20 10.38
N PRO A 369 -12.97 -2.70 10.60
CA PRO A 369 -14.19 -3.35 10.10
C PRO A 369 -14.46 -3.11 8.61
N ILE A 370 -13.77 -2.18 7.95
CA ILE A 370 -14.08 -1.79 6.58
C ILE A 370 -13.70 -2.90 5.60
N ARG A 371 -14.62 -3.20 4.67
CA ARG A 371 -14.40 -4.08 3.51
C ARG A 371 -14.75 -3.32 2.23
N PHE A 372 -13.79 -3.23 1.31
CA PHE A 372 -13.97 -2.51 0.04
C PHE A 372 -14.63 -3.39 -1.03
N GLY A 373 -15.51 -2.80 -1.84
CA GLY A 373 -16.06 -3.45 -3.03
C GLY A 373 -15.13 -3.37 -4.25
N GLY A 374 -15.33 -4.23 -5.25
CA GLY A 374 -14.55 -4.20 -6.48
C GLY A 374 -14.73 -5.45 -7.35
N SER A 375 -13.87 -5.60 -8.36
CA SER A 375 -13.78 -6.84 -9.14
C SER A 375 -13.20 -7.97 -8.27
N THR A 376 -13.92 -9.09 -8.17
CA THR A 376 -13.46 -10.27 -7.42
C THR A 376 -12.34 -11.04 -8.10
N LYS A 377 -11.91 -10.64 -9.32
CA LYS A 377 -10.84 -11.30 -10.09
C LYS A 377 -11.04 -12.81 -10.25
N ASN A 378 -12.28 -13.23 -10.50
CA ASN A 378 -12.76 -14.62 -10.58
C ASN A 378 -12.68 -15.44 -9.28
N VAL A 379 -12.33 -14.84 -8.14
CA VAL A 379 -12.52 -15.46 -6.82
C VAL A 379 -14.02 -15.51 -6.51
N THR A 380 -14.50 -16.65 -6.03
CA THR A 380 -15.88 -16.83 -5.56
C THR A 380 -15.93 -16.63 -4.05
N GLY A 381 -16.74 -15.69 -3.59
CA GLY A 381 -16.89 -15.33 -2.18
C GLY A 381 -17.52 -13.96 -2.00
N GLY A 382 -17.67 -13.53 -0.74
CA GLY A 382 -18.17 -12.22 -0.37
C GLY A 382 -17.95 -11.99 1.12
N TRP A 383 -17.85 -10.72 1.52
CA TRP A 383 -17.81 -10.32 2.92
C TRP A 383 -19.21 -9.96 3.42
N GLU A 384 -19.35 -9.89 4.74
CA GLU A 384 -20.52 -9.28 5.37
C GLU A 384 -20.61 -7.80 5.01
N ARG A 385 -21.84 -7.31 4.84
CA ARG A 385 -22.13 -5.89 4.70
C ARG A 385 -22.62 -5.36 6.06
N SER A 386 -21.76 -4.65 6.77
CA SER A 386 -22.07 -3.92 8.01
C SER A 386 -23.18 -2.86 7.83
N ILE A 387 -23.70 -2.31 8.93
CA ILE A 387 -24.70 -1.24 8.92
C ILE A 387 -24.00 0.10 8.60
N SER A 388 -22.94 0.40 9.35
CA SER A 388 -21.95 1.44 9.03
C SER A 388 -21.03 0.97 7.90
N MET A 389 -20.77 1.76 6.85
CA MET A 389 -19.74 1.41 5.85
C MET A 389 -19.03 2.60 5.20
N HIS A 390 -17.88 2.35 4.57
CA HIS A 390 -17.05 3.35 3.86
C HIS A 390 -17.70 4.08 2.66
N ARG A 391 -18.97 3.81 2.38
CA ARG A 391 -19.74 4.47 1.32
C ARG A 391 -20.80 5.43 1.85
N THR A 392 -21.10 5.38 3.16
CA THR A 392 -22.11 6.24 3.79
C THR A 392 -21.75 7.72 3.60
N THR A 393 -22.60 8.46 2.90
CA THR A 393 -22.43 9.90 2.71
C THR A 393 -22.95 10.70 3.89
N HIS A 394 -24.04 10.23 4.47
CA HIS A 394 -24.66 10.77 5.67
C HIS A 394 -25.42 9.65 6.40
N SER A 395 -25.60 9.86 7.70
CA SER A 395 -26.50 9.04 8.52
C SER A 395 -27.35 9.97 9.38
N PHE A 396 -28.62 9.62 9.58
CA PHE A 396 -29.52 10.39 10.43
C PHE A 396 -30.45 9.53 11.29
N VAL A 397 -30.90 10.11 12.40
CA VAL A 397 -32.08 9.68 13.17
C VAL A 397 -33.06 10.85 13.18
N LEU A 398 -34.22 10.67 12.56
CA LEU A 398 -35.33 11.62 12.60
C LEU A 398 -36.24 11.24 13.76
N GLN A 399 -36.65 12.25 14.52
CA GLN A 399 -37.47 12.10 15.72
C GLN A 399 -38.67 13.04 15.62
N ALA A 400 -39.88 12.49 15.75
CA ALA A 400 -41.12 13.27 15.82
C ALA A 400 -41.84 13.05 17.15
N ARG A 401 -42.28 14.14 17.78
CA ARG A 401 -42.89 14.21 19.11
C ARG A 401 -44.20 15.00 19.04
N GLY A 402 -45.30 14.27 18.84
CA GLY A 402 -46.65 14.83 18.67
C GLY A 402 -47.21 15.60 19.88
N ASN A 403 -46.60 15.46 21.04
CA ASN A 403 -46.91 16.19 22.26
C ASN A 403 -46.21 17.56 22.36
N LEU A 404 -45.39 17.94 21.38
CA LEU A 404 -44.63 19.20 21.35
C LEU A 404 -44.94 20.02 20.07
N PRO A 405 -44.83 21.36 20.13
CA PRO A 405 -44.83 22.23 18.94
C PRO A 405 -43.80 21.77 17.92
N ASP A 406 -44.10 21.89 16.63
CA ASP A 406 -43.31 21.26 15.56
C ASP A 406 -41.82 21.63 15.57
N GLU A 407 -41.48 22.90 15.81
CA GLU A 407 -40.11 23.38 15.88
C GLU A 407 -39.31 22.86 17.09
N ILE A 408 -39.99 22.29 18.08
CA ILE A 408 -39.41 21.66 19.27
C ILE A 408 -39.45 20.14 19.13
N GLY A 409 -40.56 19.61 18.64
CA GLY A 409 -40.84 18.18 18.57
C GLY A 409 -40.00 17.46 17.52
N GLY A 410 -39.89 18.05 16.33
CA GLY A 410 -39.20 17.47 15.17
C GLY A 410 -37.69 17.74 15.19
N ILE A 411 -36.88 16.71 15.44
CA ILE A 411 -35.42 16.80 15.44
C ILE A 411 -34.83 15.86 14.39
N ALA A 412 -34.05 16.42 13.46
CA ALA A 412 -33.13 15.66 12.63
C ALA A 412 -31.76 15.59 13.33
N TRP A 413 -31.46 14.45 13.94
CA TRP A 413 -30.10 14.14 14.37
C TRP A 413 -29.29 13.72 13.14
N TYR A 414 -28.35 14.53 12.68
CA TYR A 414 -27.69 14.36 11.37
C TYR A 414 -26.16 14.31 11.48
N SER A 415 -25.54 13.40 10.73
CA SER A 415 -24.09 13.21 10.64
C SER A 415 -23.64 13.04 9.18
N LEU A 416 -22.41 13.47 8.88
CA LEU A 416 -21.76 13.28 7.57
C LEU A 416 -20.72 12.15 7.64
N GLY A 417 -20.56 11.40 6.55
CA GLY A 417 -19.64 10.27 6.47
C GLY A 417 -20.14 9.00 7.16
N ALA A 418 -19.24 8.02 7.30
CA ALA A 418 -19.54 6.74 7.96
C ALA A 418 -19.76 6.93 9.48
N PRO A 419 -20.94 6.55 10.02
CA PRO A 419 -21.37 6.98 11.35
C PRO A 419 -20.50 6.46 12.50
N HIS A 420 -19.76 5.36 12.31
CA HIS A 420 -18.90 4.79 13.34
C HIS A 420 -17.91 5.79 13.95
N GLY A 421 -17.39 6.72 13.15
CA GLY A 421 -16.53 7.83 13.59
C GLY A 421 -17.10 9.21 13.24
N SER A 422 -18.44 9.34 13.21
CA SER A 422 -19.13 10.62 13.02
C SER A 422 -20.14 10.89 14.14
N VAL A 423 -20.30 12.16 14.50
CA VAL A 423 -21.23 12.62 15.55
C VAL A 423 -22.51 13.15 14.90
N TYR A 424 -23.66 12.87 15.52
CA TYR A 424 -24.95 13.41 15.07
C TYR A 424 -25.23 14.74 15.75
N ALA A 425 -25.29 15.84 14.98
CA ALA A 425 -25.78 17.12 15.47
C ALA A 425 -27.32 17.19 15.41
N PRO A 426 -28.00 17.78 16.41
CA PRO A 426 -29.42 18.06 16.33
C PRO A 426 -29.68 19.26 15.42
N PHE A 427 -30.66 19.14 14.54
CA PHE A 427 -31.28 20.24 13.81
C PHE A 427 -32.80 20.18 14.01
N SER A 428 -33.44 21.30 14.35
CA SER A 428 -34.92 21.37 14.40
C SER A 428 -35.49 21.40 12.99
N CYS A 429 -36.58 20.65 12.76
CA CYS A 429 -37.19 20.54 11.43
C CYS A 429 -37.69 21.89 10.86
N ALA A 430 -37.92 22.90 11.72
CA ALA A 430 -38.35 24.24 11.33
C ALA A 430 -37.19 25.23 11.11
N GLN A 431 -35.92 24.81 11.25
CA GLN A 431 -34.77 25.67 10.96
C GLN A 431 -34.76 26.13 9.50
N SER A 432 -34.41 27.40 9.30
CA SER A 432 -34.23 28.02 8.00
C SER A 432 -32.78 27.96 7.50
N THR A 433 -31.79 27.83 8.41
CA THR A 433 -30.37 27.73 8.04
C THR A 433 -29.63 26.61 8.75
N VAL A 434 -28.55 26.14 8.12
CA VAL A 434 -27.51 25.24 8.66
C VAL A 434 -26.14 25.91 8.51
N PRO A 435 -25.09 25.50 9.25
CA PRO A 435 -23.77 26.14 9.14
C PRO A 435 -23.16 25.97 7.74
N ALA A 436 -22.40 26.96 7.29
CA ALA A 436 -21.80 26.96 5.95
C ALA A 436 -20.92 25.73 5.65
N SER A 437 -20.34 25.12 6.69
CA SER A 437 -19.57 23.87 6.60
C SER A 437 -20.38 22.65 6.13
N TYR A 438 -21.71 22.67 6.28
CA TYR A 438 -22.65 21.67 5.75
C TYR A 438 -23.10 21.96 4.31
N LEU A 439 -22.74 23.13 3.75
CA LEU A 439 -23.07 23.56 2.39
C LEU A 439 -21.84 23.62 1.45
N SER A 440 -20.62 23.68 2.01
CA SER A 440 -19.36 23.75 1.27
C SER A 440 -18.78 22.38 0.83
N SER A 441 -19.36 21.27 1.30
CA SER A 441 -18.79 19.92 1.16
C SER A 441 -18.76 19.40 -0.28
N ARG A 442 -17.56 19.07 -0.80
CA ARG A 442 -17.31 18.54 -2.17
C ARG A 442 -16.32 17.36 -2.14
N LYS A 443 -16.74 16.16 -2.57
CA LYS A 443 -15.91 14.93 -2.56
C LYS A 443 -14.59 15.00 -3.36
N ASN A 444 -14.48 15.92 -4.33
CA ASN A 444 -13.32 16.02 -5.23
C ASN A 444 -12.30 17.12 -4.87
N LYS A 445 -12.56 17.92 -3.82
CA LYS A 445 -11.70 19.03 -3.39
C LYS A 445 -11.60 19.02 -1.86
N PHE A 446 -10.44 18.65 -1.33
CA PHE A 446 -10.14 18.78 0.10
C PHE A 446 -10.29 20.24 0.55
N ASP A 447 -11.02 20.46 1.63
CA ASP A 447 -11.32 21.79 2.15
C ASP A 447 -11.56 21.70 3.67
N THR A 448 -10.75 22.37 4.48
CA THR A 448 -10.88 22.34 5.94
C THR A 448 -12.13 23.09 6.44
N ASN A 449 -12.76 23.89 5.60
CA ASN A 449 -14.00 24.62 5.94
C ASN A 449 -15.27 23.76 5.69
N ALA A 450 -15.13 22.51 5.26
CA ALA A 450 -16.23 21.60 4.99
C ALA A 450 -16.35 20.52 6.09
N ALA A 451 -17.55 20.36 6.64
CA ALA A 451 -17.84 19.40 7.69
C ALA A 451 -17.55 17.95 7.25
N TRP A 452 -17.85 17.61 5.98
CA TRP A 452 -17.50 16.31 5.40
C TRP A 452 -16.03 15.95 5.58
N TRP A 453 -15.10 16.86 5.28
CA TRP A 453 -13.68 16.56 5.31
C TRP A 453 -13.14 16.40 6.73
N ALA A 454 -13.76 17.01 7.74
CA ALA A 454 -13.39 16.76 9.13
C ALA A 454 -13.67 15.30 9.52
N PHE A 455 -14.90 14.83 9.28
CA PHE A 455 -15.30 13.46 9.56
C PHE A 455 -14.57 12.44 8.69
N GLU A 456 -14.52 12.67 7.38
CA GLU A 456 -13.94 11.73 6.41
C GLU A 456 -12.42 11.62 6.55
N PHE A 457 -11.70 12.72 6.87
CA PHE A 457 -10.28 12.63 7.18
C PHE A 457 -10.05 11.75 8.41
N LEU A 458 -10.84 11.95 9.48
CA LEU A 458 -10.63 11.23 10.73
C LEU A 458 -11.02 9.74 10.64
N ASN A 459 -12.11 9.43 9.93
CA ASN A 459 -12.49 8.05 9.61
C ASN A 459 -11.34 7.33 8.89
N ASN A 460 -10.86 7.89 7.77
CA ASN A 460 -9.75 7.29 7.01
C ASN A 460 -8.42 7.24 7.78
N TRP A 461 -8.12 8.22 8.64
CA TRP A 461 -6.93 8.16 9.51
C TRP A 461 -7.06 7.04 10.56
N SER A 462 -8.25 6.86 11.15
CA SER A 462 -8.48 5.81 12.15
C SER A 462 -8.27 4.39 11.59
N MET A 463 -8.56 4.18 10.30
CA MET A 463 -8.39 2.89 9.62
C MET A 463 -6.95 2.35 9.65
N LEU A 464 -5.93 3.20 9.85
CA LEU A 464 -4.53 2.80 9.96
C LEU A 464 -4.27 1.92 11.19
N ARG A 465 -4.92 2.24 12.32
CA ARG A 465 -4.86 1.49 13.59
C ARG A 465 -6.18 1.58 14.33
N TYR A 466 -7.22 0.96 13.76
CA TYR A 466 -8.60 1.15 14.20
C TYR A 466 -8.78 0.90 15.69
N ASN A 467 -8.35 -0.25 16.22
CA ASN A 467 -8.42 -0.60 17.65
C ASN A 467 -7.81 0.42 18.64
N LEU A 468 -6.95 1.33 18.20
CA LEU A 468 -6.28 2.34 19.04
C LEU A 468 -6.74 3.76 18.71
N ILE A 469 -6.63 4.17 17.44
CA ILE A 469 -7.05 5.52 17.01
C ILE A 469 -8.55 5.66 17.19
N HIS A 470 -9.34 4.66 16.76
CA HIS A 470 -10.79 4.68 16.89
C HIS A 470 -11.26 4.60 18.36
N ALA A 471 -10.43 4.14 19.30
CA ALA A 471 -10.77 4.19 20.72
C ALA A 471 -10.79 5.64 21.25
N ASP A 472 -9.82 6.47 20.86
CA ASP A 472 -9.84 7.91 21.16
C ASP A 472 -10.95 8.63 20.38
N VAL A 473 -11.16 8.29 19.10
CA VAL A 473 -12.27 8.86 18.30
C VAL A 473 -13.60 8.54 18.97
N LYS A 474 -13.88 7.27 19.32
CA LYS A 474 -15.13 6.87 19.99
C LYS A 474 -15.28 7.51 21.37
N LYS A 475 -14.19 7.75 22.11
CA LYS A 475 -14.25 8.51 23.36
C LYS A 475 -14.78 9.93 23.13
N VAL A 476 -14.13 10.71 22.24
CA VAL A 476 -14.54 12.10 21.98
C VAL A 476 -15.87 12.17 21.22
N MET A 477 -16.18 11.17 20.39
CA MET A 477 -17.50 10.99 19.77
C MET A 477 -18.59 10.90 20.84
N ASN A 478 -18.38 10.08 21.88
CA ASN A 478 -19.31 9.96 23.00
C ASN A 478 -19.41 11.26 23.80
N GLU A 479 -18.29 11.91 24.14
CA GLU A 479 -18.29 13.21 24.83
C GLU A 479 -19.15 14.25 24.09
N ILE A 480 -18.95 14.41 22.77
CA ILE A 480 -19.73 15.37 21.98
C ILE A 480 -21.17 14.89 21.75
N GLN A 481 -21.43 13.58 21.67
CA GLN A 481 -22.80 13.07 21.56
C GLN A 481 -23.61 13.28 22.86
N ASP A 482 -22.96 13.17 24.02
CA ASP A 482 -23.53 13.49 25.33
C ASP A 482 -23.84 15.00 25.42
N GLU A 483 -22.90 15.85 25.00
CA GLU A 483 -23.10 17.30 24.87
C GLU A 483 -24.25 17.65 23.92
N ALA A 484 -24.39 16.93 22.79
CA ALA A 484 -25.48 17.12 21.83
C ALA A 484 -26.86 16.79 22.44
N ILE A 485 -26.94 15.70 23.21
CA ILE A 485 -28.18 15.27 23.87
C ILE A 485 -28.54 16.22 25.01
N ALA A 486 -27.58 16.62 25.85
CA ALA A 486 -27.80 17.63 26.88
C ALA A 486 -28.16 19.01 26.30
N LEU A 487 -27.63 19.34 25.11
CA LEU A 487 -28.00 20.55 24.38
C LEU A 487 -29.44 20.49 23.87
N GLU A 488 -29.92 19.37 23.31
CA GLU A 488 -31.34 19.21 22.94
C GLU A 488 -32.23 19.46 24.16
N VAL A 489 -31.97 18.75 25.26
CA VAL A 489 -32.80 18.78 26.47
C VAL A 489 -32.92 20.20 27.00
N SER A 490 -31.78 20.86 27.23
CA SER A 490 -31.75 22.24 27.74
C SER A 490 -32.27 23.28 26.74
N THR A 491 -32.13 23.05 25.43
CA THR A 491 -32.67 23.95 24.40
C THR A 491 -34.17 23.81 24.30
N ARG A 492 -34.72 22.59 24.35
CA ARG A 492 -36.17 22.31 24.40
C ARG A 492 -36.82 22.90 25.65
N GLU A 493 -36.25 22.70 26.83
CA GLU A 493 -36.79 23.23 28.09
C GLU A 493 -36.84 24.77 28.11
N GLN A 494 -35.83 25.42 27.53
CA GLN A 494 -35.78 26.88 27.39
C GLN A 494 -36.71 27.38 26.27
N ALA A 495 -36.77 26.68 25.13
CA ALA A 495 -37.68 26.99 24.02
C ALA A 495 -39.16 26.88 24.42
N MET A 496 -39.52 25.94 25.30
CA MET A 496 -40.88 25.83 25.85
C MET A 496 -41.33 27.06 26.66
N GLN A 497 -40.40 27.90 27.15
CA GLN A 497 -40.73 29.18 27.80
C GLN A 497 -40.95 30.33 26.79
N ILE A 498 -40.51 30.17 25.53
CA ILE A 498 -40.66 31.17 24.49
C ILE A 498 -42.03 30.98 23.81
N THR A 499 -42.90 31.97 23.95
CA THR A 499 -44.29 31.93 23.44
C THR A 499 -44.41 32.31 21.97
N ASN A 500 -43.47 33.10 21.44
CA ASN A 500 -43.41 33.57 20.06
C ASN A 500 -42.71 32.53 19.16
N PRO A 501 -43.39 31.92 18.16
CA PRO A 501 -42.76 30.85 17.37
C PRO A 501 -41.56 31.29 16.51
N PRO A 502 -41.57 32.43 15.78
CA PRO A 502 -40.38 32.94 15.10
C PRO A 502 -39.17 33.18 16.02
N GLU A 503 -39.38 33.77 17.21
CA GLU A 503 -38.33 33.96 18.22
C GLU A 503 -37.79 32.63 18.73
N ARG A 504 -38.69 31.66 18.97
CA ARG A 504 -38.36 30.30 19.40
C ARG A 504 -37.54 29.53 18.36
N ILE A 505 -37.93 29.60 17.09
CA ILE A 505 -37.17 28.99 15.97
C ILE A 505 -35.77 29.62 15.90
N SER A 506 -35.66 30.94 15.96
CA SER A 506 -34.38 31.66 15.94
C SER A 506 -33.47 31.28 17.13
N PHE A 507 -34.05 31.16 18.33
CA PHE A 507 -33.34 30.69 19.53
C PHE A 507 -32.79 29.27 19.34
N ILE A 508 -33.60 28.33 18.87
CA ILE A 508 -33.20 26.94 18.62
C ILE A 508 -32.11 26.88 17.54
N GLU A 509 -32.34 27.55 16.39
CA GLU A 509 -31.40 27.62 15.27
C GLU A 509 -30.03 28.13 15.70
N SER A 510 -29.99 29.25 16.45
CA SER A 510 -28.73 29.84 16.91
C SER A 510 -27.90 28.89 17.77
N ARG A 511 -28.54 28.10 18.64
CA ARG A 511 -27.87 27.16 19.55
C ARG A 511 -27.37 25.92 18.81
N TYR A 512 -28.21 25.34 17.97
CA TYR A 512 -27.88 24.13 17.21
C TYR A 512 -26.82 24.42 16.12
N ASN A 513 -26.93 25.52 15.37
CA ASN A 513 -25.92 25.89 14.38
C ASN A 513 -24.57 26.25 15.03
N ALA A 514 -24.59 26.96 16.17
CA ALA A 514 -23.36 27.23 16.91
C ALA A 514 -22.71 25.95 17.47
N PHE A 515 -23.50 24.95 17.88
CA PHE A 515 -22.97 23.64 18.29
C PHE A 515 -22.41 22.85 17.11
N ALA A 516 -23.16 22.76 16.01
CA ALA A 516 -22.76 22.01 14.82
C ALA A 516 -21.46 22.55 14.19
N GLN A 517 -21.17 23.86 14.31
CA GLN A 517 -19.86 24.41 13.93
C GLN A 517 -18.77 24.08 14.96
N ARG A 518 -18.98 24.31 16.27
CA ARG A 518 -18.00 23.93 17.32
C ARG A 518 -17.63 22.45 17.27
N MET A 519 -18.57 21.59 16.90
CA MET A 519 -18.36 20.16 16.69
C MET A 519 -17.34 19.92 15.58
N VAL A 520 -17.50 20.56 14.41
CA VAL A 520 -16.55 20.46 13.28
C VAL A 520 -15.17 21.01 13.69
N ASP A 521 -15.13 22.13 14.43
CA ASP A 521 -13.88 22.73 14.91
C ASP A 521 -13.14 21.79 15.88
N ARG A 522 -13.85 21.18 16.85
CA ARG A 522 -13.32 20.17 17.77
C ARG A 522 -12.91 18.89 17.05
N TRP A 523 -13.59 18.52 15.95
CA TRP A 523 -13.23 17.35 15.13
C TRP A 523 -11.91 17.56 14.37
N TRP A 524 -11.64 18.77 13.87
CA TRP A 524 -10.33 19.11 13.31
C TRP A 524 -9.23 19.16 14.37
N GLN A 525 -9.49 19.71 15.56
CA GLN A 525 -8.54 19.67 16.68
C GLN A 525 -8.22 18.24 17.09
N LEU A 526 -9.23 17.37 17.15
CA LEU A 526 -9.09 15.94 17.37
C LEU A 526 -8.23 15.29 16.28
N ALA A 527 -8.51 15.55 14.99
CA ALA A 527 -7.71 15.05 13.88
C ALA A 527 -6.22 15.44 13.98
N PHE A 528 -5.91 16.73 14.21
CA PHE A 528 -4.52 17.17 14.34
C PHE A 528 -3.82 16.56 15.57
N SER A 529 -4.50 16.46 16.71
CA SER A 529 -3.95 15.78 17.90
C SER A 529 -3.75 14.27 17.68
N LEU A 530 -4.58 13.60 16.88
CA LEU A 530 -4.45 12.17 16.56
C LEU A 530 -3.39 11.88 15.49
N ILE A 531 -3.06 12.82 14.61
CA ILE A 531 -1.88 12.73 13.75
C ILE A 531 -0.62 12.75 14.62
N VAL A 532 -0.51 13.70 15.56
CA VAL A 532 0.64 13.79 16.47
C VAL A 532 0.70 12.58 17.39
N LYS A 533 -0.42 12.21 18.03
CA LYS A 533 -0.49 11.07 18.96
C LYS A 533 -0.13 9.74 18.30
N PHE A 534 -0.51 9.51 17.05
CA PHE A 534 -0.32 8.20 16.39
C PHE A 534 0.64 8.23 15.18
N SER A 535 1.64 9.12 15.22
CA SER A 535 2.68 9.17 14.17
C SER A 535 3.54 7.90 14.13
N ASP A 536 3.94 7.49 12.93
CA ASP A 536 5.00 6.51 12.63
C ASP A 536 4.91 5.12 13.29
N GLY A 537 3.74 4.76 13.84
CA GLY A 537 3.53 3.50 14.54
C GLY A 537 3.66 3.59 16.06
N TYR A 538 3.61 4.79 16.64
CA TYR A 538 3.69 5.04 18.09
C TYR A 538 2.37 5.50 18.70
N ILE A 539 2.39 5.74 20.01
CA ILE A 539 1.40 6.48 20.78
C ILE A 539 2.16 7.52 21.60
N ILE A 540 2.07 8.80 21.25
CA ILE A 540 2.74 9.93 21.92
C ILE A 540 1.77 10.58 22.92
N HIS A 541 2.13 10.61 24.20
CA HIS A 541 1.35 11.23 25.27
C HIS A 541 1.87 12.61 25.70
N GLY A 542 3.06 13.01 25.25
CA GLY A 542 3.78 14.22 25.67
C GLY A 542 5.25 14.17 25.24
N ASP A 543 6.01 15.21 25.60
CA ASP A 543 7.40 15.41 25.13
C ASP A 543 8.47 14.76 26.02
N ARG A 544 8.08 14.05 27.10
CA ARG A 544 9.03 13.51 28.11
C ARG A 544 9.49 12.09 27.76
N ALA A 545 10.60 11.68 28.35
CA ALA A 545 11.04 10.28 28.27
C ALA A 545 9.98 9.35 28.90
N GLY A 546 9.56 8.33 28.15
CA GLY A 546 8.47 7.41 28.55
C GLY A 546 7.06 7.82 28.09
N ASP A 547 6.85 9.05 27.60
CA ASP A 547 5.55 9.49 27.09
C ASP A 547 5.20 8.84 25.74
N MET A 548 6.16 8.24 25.03
CA MET A 548 5.93 7.55 23.76
C MET A 548 5.97 6.01 23.90
N LYS A 549 4.98 5.33 23.31
CA LYS A 549 4.80 3.86 23.38
C LYS A 549 4.68 3.22 22.00
N ALA A 550 5.06 1.96 21.86
CA ALA A 550 5.04 1.21 20.61
C ALA A 550 4.19 -0.08 20.74
N PRO A 551 2.92 -0.08 20.33
CA PRO A 551 1.99 -1.19 20.60
C PRO A 551 2.12 -2.41 19.66
N GLY A 552 3.01 -2.36 18.66
CA GLY A 552 3.30 -3.50 17.76
C GLY A 552 2.11 -4.01 16.94
N TYR A 553 2.12 -5.31 16.65
CA TYR A 553 1.01 -6.10 16.10
C TYR A 553 0.56 -7.14 17.14
N PRO A 554 -0.73 -7.53 17.20
CA PRO A 554 -1.20 -8.48 18.21
C PRO A 554 -0.78 -9.92 17.87
N ALA A 555 -0.51 -10.71 18.91
CA ALA A 555 -0.03 -12.09 18.80
C ALA A 555 -0.92 -13.00 17.92
N TRP A 556 -2.25 -12.88 18.01
CA TRP A 556 -3.17 -13.68 17.19
C TRP A 556 -3.01 -13.42 15.68
N TRP A 557 -2.71 -12.19 15.29
CA TRP A 557 -2.57 -11.84 13.88
C TRP A 557 -1.24 -12.35 13.35
N LEU A 558 -0.17 -12.17 14.13
CA LEU A 558 1.14 -12.75 13.85
C LEU A 558 1.04 -14.27 13.66
N GLN A 559 0.36 -14.97 14.56
CA GLN A 559 0.08 -16.42 14.47
C GLN A 559 -0.74 -16.81 13.23
N SER A 560 -1.63 -15.94 12.73
CA SER A 560 -2.43 -16.18 11.51
C SER A 560 -1.69 -15.92 10.19
N THR A 561 -0.46 -15.39 10.25
CA THR A 561 0.39 -15.12 9.10
C THR A 561 1.60 -16.05 9.07
N ASN A 562 2.42 -15.97 8.02
CA ASN A 562 3.75 -16.61 7.92
C ASN A 562 4.79 -16.00 8.90
N PHE A 563 4.35 -15.47 10.04
CA PHE A 563 5.14 -15.22 11.25
C PHE A 563 4.88 -16.30 12.30
N GLY A 564 3.68 -16.90 12.35
CA GLY A 564 3.38 -18.06 13.21
C GLY A 564 3.98 -19.38 12.69
N THR A 565 4.29 -19.44 11.40
CA THR A 565 5.08 -20.49 10.74
C THR A 565 6.29 -19.85 10.08
N TRP A 566 7.50 -20.41 10.22
CA TRP A 566 8.56 -20.12 9.24
C TRP A 566 8.23 -20.82 7.88
N PRO A 567 9.02 -20.68 6.80
CA PRO A 567 8.70 -21.25 5.48
C PRO A 567 8.90 -22.78 5.39
N THR A 568 7.89 -23.54 4.91
CA THR A 568 7.83 -25.02 4.96
C THR A 568 8.68 -25.79 3.92
N SER A 569 9.93 -25.41 3.81
CA SER A 569 11.06 -26.32 3.55
C SER A 569 12.38 -25.78 4.14
N ASP A 570 12.35 -24.63 4.86
CA ASP A 570 13.45 -23.65 4.96
C ASP A 570 13.40 -22.73 6.22
N ALA A 571 13.26 -23.31 7.44
CA ALA A 571 13.88 -22.83 8.69
C ALA A 571 13.97 -23.97 9.75
N TYR A 572 15.14 -24.27 10.32
CA TYR A 572 15.50 -25.68 10.63
C TYR A 572 14.73 -26.44 11.73
N ASN A 573 14.64 -27.76 11.56
CA ASN A 573 14.26 -28.71 12.61
C ASN A 573 15.51 -29.13 13.42
N PRO A 574 15.58 -28.91 14.74
CA PRO A 574 16.74 -29.29 15.54
C PRO A 574 16.94 -30.80 15.68
N PRO A 575 18.18 -31.33 15.64
CA PRO A 575 18.46 -32.74 15.94
C PRO A 575 18.05 -33.12 17.37
N ALA A 576 17.53 -34.34 17.57
CA ALA A 576 17.02 -34.81 18.86
C ALA A 576 18.00 -34.68 20.05
N LYS A 577 19.33 -34.71 19.80
CA LYS A 577 20.35 -34.43 20.84
C LYS A 577 20.21 -33.04 21.47
N ILE A 578 19.81 -32.03 20.68
CA ILE A 578 19.61 -30.64 21.14
C ILE A 578 18.33 -30.51 21.99
N ILE A 579 17.37 -31.43 21.82
CA ILE A 579 16.17 -31.53 22.67
C ILE A 579 16.52 -32.21 24.01
N THR A 580 17.32 -33.27 24.00
CA THR A 580 17.79 -33.96 25.23
C THR A 580 18.79 -33.15 26.07
N LEU A 581 19.36 -32.07 25.53
CA LEU A 581 20.20 -31.14 26.30
C LEU A 581 19.38 -30.08 27.06
N GLN A 582 18.07 -29.97 26.81
CA GLN A 582 17.16 -29.06 27.54
C GLN A 582 16.59 -29.65 28.83
N THR A 583 16.93 -30.90 29.18
CA THR A 583 16.60 -31.53 30.46
C THR A 583 17.82 -31.46 31.38
N PRO A 584 17.81 -30.65 32.46
CA PRO A 584 18.93 -30.57 33.39
C PRO A 584 19.18 -31.92 34.10
N PRO A 585 20.41 -32.44 34.11
CA PRO A 585 20.76 -33.63 34.90
C PRO A 585 20.94 -33.27 36.38
N HIS A 586 20.58 -34.19 37.26
CA HIS A 586 20.93 -34.10 38.69
C HIS A 586 22.44 -34.22 38.88
N HIS A 587 23.02 -33.37 39.74
CA HIS A 587 24.34 -33.62 40.32
C HIS A 587 24.34 -33.41 41.82
N SER A 588 25.27 -34.10 42.49
CA SER A 588 25.43 -34.08 43.94
C SER A 588 26.90 -34.32 44.30
N ILE A 589 27.37 -33.67 45.37
CA ILE A 589 28.43 -34.14 46.28
C ILE A 589 29.92 -33.94 45.85
N THR A 590 30.46 -32.76 46.26
CA THR A 590 31.70 -32.54 47.10
C THR A 590 33.17 -32.44 46.61
N LEU A 591 33.91 -31.56 47.33
CA LEU A 591 35.25 -31.72 48.00
C LEU A 591 36.61 -31.15 47.40
N TRP A 592 37.02 -29.93 47.87
CA TRP A 592 38.34 -29.52 48.49
C TRP A 592 39.67 -29.16 47.73
N VAL A 593 40.52 -28.35 48.45
CA VAL A 593 42.00 -28.04 48.38
C VAL A 593 42.59 -26.88 47.51
N VAL A 594 42.73 -25.69 48.14
CA VAL A 594 43.99 -24.91 48.48
C VAL A 594 45.13 -24.61 47.45
N SER A 595 45.17 -23.34 47.00
CA SER A 595 46.23 -22.28 47.09
C SER A 595 47.63 -22.27 46.40
N ALA A 596 47.96 -21.05 45.90
CA ALA A 596 49.23 -20.26 45.93
C ALA A 596 50.39 -20.49 44.91
N PHE A 597 50.86 -19.41 44.23
CA PHE A 597 52.10 -18.65 44.55
C PHE A 597 52.35 -17.41 43.61
N PHE A 598 53.09 -16.41 44.11
CA PHE A 598 53.68 -15.15 43.58
C PHE A 598 53.89 -15.00 42.04
N ALA A 599 53.76 -13.85 41.33
CA ALA A 599 53.96 -12.39 41.57
C ALA A 599 55.38 -11.82 41.27
N ILE A 600 55.50 -10.69 40.52
CA ILE A 600 56.46 -9.54 40.65
C ILE A 600 56.51 -8.59 39.41
N ALA A 601 56.42 -7.27 39.65
CA ALA A 601 56.87 -6.04 38.91
C ALA A 601 56.68 -5.84 37.37
N GLY A 602 56.49 -4.60 36.86
CA GLY A 602 56.25 -3.29 37.52
C GLY A 602 56.28 -2.06 36.59
N GLU A 603 55.71 -0.93 37.09
CA GLU A 603 56.11 0.51 36.92
C GLU A 603 56.14 1.17 35.50
N GLU A 604 55.90 2.48 35.26
CA GLU A 604 55.29 3.64 35.99
C GLU A 604 54.81 4.70 34.95
N MET A 605 53.66 5.39 35.07
CA MET A 605 53.37 6.73 35.65
C MET A 605 54.05 7.99 35.04
N ASP A 606 53.26 8.88 34.40
CA ASP A 606 52.84 10.25 34.81
C ASP A 606 52.24 11.01 33.56
N ASN A 607 51.26 11.94 33.51
CA ASN A 607 50.40 12.72 34.43
C ASN A 607 50.62 14.26 34.31
N ARG A 608 49.57 15.05 34.63
CA ARG A 608 49.52 16.49 35.05
C ARG A 608 49.06 17.63 34.11
N ASP A 609 48.17 18.43 34.71
CA ASP A 609 47.94 19.90 34.66
C ASP A 609 47.67 20.62 33.31
N GLY A 610 46.65 21.47 33.11
CA GLY A 610 45.54 21.94 33.97
C GLY A 610 45.70 23.40 34.48
N VAL A 611 44.67 24.27 34.30
CA VAL A 611 44.30 25.44 35.16
C VAL A 611 43.05 26.21 34.64
N VAL A 612 41.90 25.93 35.27
CA VAL A 612 40.94 26.83 35.97
C VAL A 612 40.80 28.33 35.60
N LEU A 613 39.55 28.84 35.53
CA LEU A 613 39.07 30.08 36.21
C LEU A 613 37.52 30.14 36.34
N MET A 614 36.99 30.84 37.37
CA MET A 614 35.63 30.64 37.96
C MET A 614 34.82 31.93 38.27
N TYR A 615 33.69 31.77 38.99
CA TYR A 615 32.84 32.72 39.75
C TYR A 615 31.61 33.28 39.01
N THR A 616 30.48 33.64 39.68
CA THR A 616 30.20 33.86 41.13
C THR A 616 29.31 32.77 41.79
N ALA A 617 28.55 33.09 42.85
CA ALA A 617 28.01 32.11 43.83
C ALA A 617 26.86 32.63 44.74
N SER A 618 26.00 31.70 45.23
CA SER A 618 25.29 31.65 46.55
C SER A 618 24.43 32.85 47.06
N PRO A 619 23.72 32.75 48.21
CA PRO A 619 23.18 31.58 48.95
C PRO A 619 21.67 31.72 49.34
N GLY A 620 21.09 30.67 49.94
CA GLY A 620 20.03 30.85 50.97
C GLY A 620 18.75 30.01 50.85
N GLY A 621 18.33 29.39 51.96
CA GLY A 621 17.01 28.76 52.14
C GLY A 621 16.90 27.31 51.67
N THR A 622 16.88 26.35 52.61
CA THR A 622 16.65 24.91 52.35
C THR A 622 17.49 24.28 51.22
N ILE A 623 18.77 24.63 51.24
CA ILE A 623 19.90 23.69 51.12
C ILE A 623 19.91 22.82 49.84
N ASN A 624 20.64 23.35 48.86
CA ASN A 624 21.42 22.64 47.84
C ASN A 624 20.61 21.92 46.73
N GLY A 625 20.58 22.39 45.47
CA GLY A 625 21.32 23.52 44.86
C GLY A 625 22.83 23.26 44.67
N PRO A 626 23.49 23.82 43.64
CA PRO A 626 23.07 24.99 42.86
C PRO A 626 22.97 24.77 41.34
N GLY A 627 21.95 25.35 40.70
CA GLY A 627 22.14 25.99 39.39
C GLY A 627 22.85 27.35 39.59
N PRO A 628 23.52 27.91 38.57
CA PRO A 628 22.84 28.39 37.35
C PRO A 628 23.53 27.92 36.05
N GLY A 629 22.96 28.05 34.86
CA GLY A 629 22.91 29.34 34.15
C GLY A 629 24.34 29.91 34.01
N GLY A 630 25.15 29.50 33.04
CA GLY A 630 24.81 28.95 31.74
C GLY A 630 24.82 30.09 30.70
N MET A 631 25.72 29.98 29.73
CA MET A 631 25.74 30.84 28.54
C MET A 631 25.76 29.90 27.34
N ILE A 632 24.90 30.13 26.36
CA ILE A 632 24.49 29.07 25.43
C ILE A 632 25.62 28.72 24.46
N LEU A 633 25.89 27.41 24.37
CA LEU A 633 26.68 26.84 23.29
C LEU A 633 25.99 25.61 22.66
N ILE A 634 25.82 25.68 21.33
CA ILE A 634 25.28 24.67 20.39
C ILE A 634 26.37 24.27 19.40
N GLY A 635 26.69 22.99 19.31
CA GLY A 635 27.69 22.45 18.39
C GLY A 635 27.06 21.48 17.40
N ARG A 636 27.52 21.54 16.15
CA ARG A 636 27.53 20.48 15.12
C ARG A 636 26.20 19.83 14.68
N ASP A 637 25.25 19.55 15.55
CA ASP A 637 23.96 18.91 15.22
C ASP A 637 23.09 19.81 14.32
N ASP A 638 23.13 21.13 14.51
CA ASP A 638 22.53 22.11 13.58
C ASP A 638 23.15 22.05 12.16
N GLN A 639 24.39 21.54 12.02
CA GLN A 639 24.99 21.32 10.71
C GLN A 639 24.50 20.01 10.07
N GLU A 640 24.36 18.92 10.84
CA GLU A 640 23.84 17.65 10.30
C GLU A 640 22.35 17.72 9.98
N TYR A 641 21.54 18.40 10.81
CA TYR A 641 20.12 18.64 10.52
C TYR A 641 19.94 19.46 9.24
N GLN A 642 20.77 20.50 9.02
CA GLN A 642 20.81 21.20 7.74
C GLN A 642 21.31 20.31 6.59
N MET A 643 22.27 19.39 6.81
CA MET A 643 22.74 18.49 5.77
C MET A 643 21.66 17.50 5.31
N ASP A 644 20.87 16.90 6.20
CA ASP A 644 19.81 15.97 5.78
C ASP A 644 18.57 16.70 5.21
N MET A 645 18.24 17.90 5.70
CA MET A 645 17.25 18.75 5.03
C MET A 645 17.73 19.21 3.64
N GLN A 646 19.04 19.47 3.49
CA GLN A 646 19.67 19.64 2.19
C GLN A 646 19.60 18.35 1.36
N ARG A 647 19.83 17.15 1.91
CA ARG A 647 19.84 15.86 1.21
C ARG A 647 18.46 15.47 0.65
N GLY A 648 17.40 15.67 1.42
CA GLY A 648 16.01 15.50 0.96
C GLY A 648 15.63 16.52 -0.13
N ARG A 649 16.11 17.76 -0.01
CA ARG A 649 16.09 18.72 -1.12
C ARG A 649 16.98 18.28 -2.28
N LEU A 650 18.14 17.68 -2.03
CA LEU A 650 19.14 17.27 -3.01
C LEU A 650 18.67 16.08 -3.84
N GLN A 651 17.68 15.30 -3.38
CA GLN A 651 17.11 14.20 -4.16
C GLN A 651 16.05 14.71 -5.16
N ARG A 652 15.26 15.72 -4.76
CA ARG A 652 14.32 16.44 -5.65
C ARG A 652 15.04 17.46 -6.55
N LEU A 653 16.14 18.04 -6.05
CA LEU A 653 17.11 18.73 -6.90
C LEU A 653 17.77 17.72 -7.81
N LEU A 654 18.32 16.57 -7.42
CA LEU A 654 19.04 15.66 -8.34
C LEU A 654 18.22 15.32 -9.60
N THR A 655 16.92 15.03 -9.47
CA THR A 655 16.05 14.82 -10.64
C THR A 655 15.82 16.09 -11.47
N THR A 656 15.69 17.26 -10.83
CA THR A 656 15.61 18.58 -11.50
C THR A 656 16.97 19.08 -12.02
N THR A 657 18.07 18.64 -11.44
CA THR A 657 19.46 19.08 -11.62
C THR A 657 20.18 18.18 -12.61
N ILE A 658 19.78 16.92 -12.78
CA ILE A 658 20.14 16.15 -13.97
C ILE A 658 19.54 16.85 -15.21
N PHE A 659 18.29 17.32 -15.12
CA PHE A 659 17.64 18.08 -16.19
C PHE A 659 18.28 19.48 -16.40
N VAL A 660 18.52 20.22 -15.32
CA VAL A 660 19.11 21.57 -15.37
C VAL A 660 20.62 21.57 -15.65
N CYS A 661 21.40 20.56 -15.25
CA CYS A 661 22.80 20.42 -15.67
C CYS A 661 22.90 20.09 -17.15
N PHE A 662 21.98 19.31 -17.73
CA PHE A 662 21.90 19.16 -19.20
C PHE A 662 21.59 20.48 -19.92
N PHE A 663 20.94 21.43 -19.25
CA PHE A 663 20.62 22.76 -19.80
C PHE A 663 21.75 23.79 -19.56
N ILE A 664 22.42 23.75 -18.40
CA ILE A 664 23.52 24.65 -18.02
C ILE A 664 24.86 24.23 -18.66
N LEU A 665 25.11 22.93 -18.91
CA LEU A 665 26.27 22.49 -19.69
C LEU A 665 26.23 22.95 -21.17
N PHE A 666 25.15 23.63 -21.58
CA PHE A 666 25.01 24.29 -22.88
C PHE A 666 25.30 25.80 -22.84
N LEU A 667 25.47 26.41 -21.65
CA LEU A 667 25.61 27.86 -21.46
C LEU A 667 26.66 28.21 -20.38
N ASP A 668 27.85 28.58 -20.87
CA ASP A 668 29.02 29.08 -20.13
C ASP A 668 29.64 28.16 -19.04
N GLY A 669 30.95 28.22 -18.77
CA GLY A 669 31.97 29.04 -19.40
C GLY A 669 32.76 29.88 -18.40
N THR A 670 34.06 29.60 -18.32
CA THR A 670 35.11 30.40 -17.65
C THR A 670 35.25 30.33 -16.10
N ASN A 671 36.51 30.11 -15.70
CA ASN A 671 37.22 30.72 -14.56
C ASN A 671 36.86 30.42 -13.08
N ARG A 672 37.42 29.30 -12.61
CA ARG A 672 38.30 29.14 -11.42
C ARG A 672 38.53 30.35 -10.48
N SER A 673 38.47 30.03 -9.17
CA SER A 673 39.28 30.56 -8.05
C SER A 673 39.00 32.00 -7.58
N GLN A 674 38.79 32.27 -6.28
CA GLN A 674 39.83 32.17 -5.23
C GLN A 674 39.32 31.91 -3.80
N ARG A 675 40.17 31.19 -3.04
CA ARG A 675 40.56 31.35 -1.61
C ARG A 675 39.59 31.96 -0.56
N LEU A 676 39.47 31.23 0.56
CA LEU A 676 39.65 31.68 1.95
C LEU A 676 39.37 33.18 2.24
N SER A 677 38.46 33.52 3.15
CA SER A 677 38.67 33.30 4.59
C SER A 677 37.52 33.84 5.46
N LYS A 678 37.67 33.65 6.79
CA LYS A 678 37.11 34.46 7.88
C LYS A 678 35.60 34.40 8.17
N LYS A 679 35.35 33.64 9.24
CA LYS A 679 34.83 34.11 10.55
C LYS A 679 33.32 34.01 10.83
N THR A 680 33.10 33.85 12.13
CA THR A 680 31.92 34.18 12.95
C THR A 680 30.65 33.33 12.73
N SER A 681 30.01 32.81 13.79
CA SER A 681 30.39 32.90 15.21
C SER A 681 29.74 31.81 16.08
N HIS A 682 30.59 31.05 16.78
CA HIS A 682 30.22 30.06 17.80
C HIS A 682 29.32 28.91 17.25
N GLN A 683 29.01 27.83 17.96
CA GLN A 683 29.24 27.47 19.37
C GLN A 683 29.76 26.00 19.51
N ASN A 684 29.58 25.31 20.66
CA ASN A 684 30.28 24.07 21.06
C ASN A 684 29.32 22.94 21.55
N THR A 685 29.83 21.71 21.68
CA THR A 685 29.20 20.51 22.31
C THR A 685 30.22 19.70 23.11
N GLN A 686 29.82 19.14 24.27
CA GLN A 686 30.68 18.34 25.17
C GLN A 686 29.84 17.28 25.92
N TRP A 687 30.45 16.16 26.33
CA TRP A 687 29.82 15.18 27.24
C TRP A 687 29.95 15.65 28.71
N PRO A 688 29.01 15.29 29.61
CA PRO A 688 29.13 15.58 31.04
C PRO A 688 29.94 14.52 31.80
N TYR A 689 30.77 14.84 32.81
CA TYR A 689 31.34 16.16 33.14
C TYR A 689 32.54 16.03 34.14
N THR A 690 33.79 15.92 33.66
CA THR A 690 35.02 16.10 34.48
C THR A 690 36.23 16.47 33.60
N ASP A 691 36.86 17.62 33.87
CA ASP A 691 38.16 17.99 33.29
C ASP A 691 39.30 17.44 34.17
N ASN A 692 39.68 16.18 33.96
CA ASN A 692 40.80 15.57 34.70
C ASN A 692 41.43 14.40 33.89
N ASP A 693 42.52 14.65 33.15
CA ASP A 693 43.18 13.63 32.32
C ASP A 693 43.73 12.45 33.14
N THR A 694 44.09 12.68 34.41
CA THR A 694 44.48 11.62 35.36
C THR A 694 43.32 10.66 35.62
N GLU A 695 42.07 11.15 35.61
CA GLU A 695 40.88 10.33 35.81
C GLU A 695 40.50 9.57 34.53
N ARG A 696 40.68 10.18 33.35
CA ARG A 696 40.64 9.48 32.05
C ARG A 696 41.65 8.33 32.00
N LEU A 697 42.91 8.59 32.39
CA LEU A 697 43.97 7.57 32.43
C LEU A 697 43.69 6.49 33.46
N ASN A 698 43.22 6.85 34.66
CA ASN A 698 42.82 5.89 35.68
C ASN A 698 41.65 5.02 35.22
N GLN A 699 40.62 5.58 34.57
CA GLN A 699 39.52 4.79 34.01
C GLN A 699 39.98 3.90 32.85
N ILE A 700 40.93 4.32 32.00
CA ILE A 700 41.51 3.46 30.94
C ILE A 700 42.37 2.34 31.55
N GLN A 701 43.17 2.61 32.58
CA GLN A 701 43.93 1.58 33.30
C GLN A 701 43.01 0.62 34.06
N TYR A 702 41.98 1.13 34.72
CA TYR A 702 40.99 0.34 35.44
C TYR A 702 40.13 -0.51 34.48
N PHE A 703 39.73 0.03 33.33
CA PHE A 703 39.09 -0.74 32.25
C PHE A 703 39.99 -1.86 31.72
N LYS A 704 41.28 -1.60 31.52
CA LYS A 704 42.25 -2.62 31.11
C LYS A 704 42.49 -3.67 32.20
N HIS A 705 42.60 -3.25 33.46
CA HIS A 705 42.70 -4.14 34.62
C HIS A 705 41.47 -5.02 34.76
N LEU A 706 40.26 -4.45 34.63
CA LEU A 706 39.00 -5.19 34.62
C LEU A 706 38.89 -6.14 33.41
N LEU A 707 39.33 -5.76 32.21
CA LEU A 707 39.40 -6.69 31.07
C LEU A 707 40.37 -7.83 31.34
N ASP A 708 41.49 -7.57 32.01
CA ASP A 708 42.44 -8.60 32.42
C ASP A 708 41.94 -9.43 33.65
N ILE A 709 40.92 -8.95 34.40
CA ILE A 709 40.15 -9.70 35.43
C ILE A 709 39.04 -10.56 34.81
N GLU A 710 38.26 -10.06 33.85
CA GLU A 710 37.33 -10.88 33.05
C GLU A 710 38.10 -12.02 32.37
N ARG A 711 39.28 -11.71 31.80
CA ARG A 711 40.22 -12.67 31.21
C ARG A 711 40.88 -13.62 32.20
N SER A 712 40.89 -13.33 33.51
CA SER A 712 41.31 -14.28 34.55
C SER A 712 40.16 -15.16 35.05
N HIS A 713 38.91 -14.69 34.96
CA HIS A 713 37.73 -15.55 35.12
C HIS A 713 37.57 -16.49 33.90
N PHE A 714 37.85 -16.00 32.69
CA PHE A 714 37.95 -16.79 31.44
C PHE A 714 39.35 -17.42 31.22
N HIS A 715 39.91 -18.05 32.25
CA HIS A 715 41.14 -18.85 32.12
C HIS A 715 40.91 -20.16 31.30
N PRO A 716 41.91 -20.63 30.53
CA PRO A 716 42.96 -19.89 29.85
C PRO A 716 43.14 -20.42 28.40
N LEU A 717 42.19 -20.16 27.50
CA LEU A 717 42.39 -20.50 26.08
C LEU A 717 43.56 -19.67 25.51
N GLY A 718 44.59 -20.38 25.06
CA GLY A 718 45.95 -19.83 25.01
C GLY A 718 46.14 -18.69 24.00
N HIS A 719 46.78 -17.60 24.46
CA HIS A 719 47.38 -16.52 23.67
C HIS A 719 46.75 -16.24 22.30
N MET A 720 45.50 -15.76 22.28
CA MET A 720 44.99 -15.05 21.09
C MET A 720 45.91 -13.88 20.76
N ASN A 721 46.37 -13.84 19.51
CA ASN A 721 47.40 -12.90 19.08
C ASN A 721 46.79 -11.50 18.90
N LYS A 722 47.38 -10.48 19.55
CA LYS A 722 46.92 -9.07 19.48
C LYS A 722 46.61 -8.56 18.06
N SER A 723 47.32 -9.11 17.07
CA SER A 723 47.27 -8.70 15.66
C SER A 723 46.01 -9.14 14.89
N GLU A 724 45.17 -10.05 15.41
CA GLU A 724 44.14 -10.68 14.57
C GLU A 724 43.00 -9.70 14.23
N ASN A 725 42.86 -9.46 12.93
CA ASN A 725 41.87 -8.55 12.36
C ASN A 725 40.68 -9.37 11.87
N VAL A 726 39.52 -9.23 12.52
CA VAL A 726 38.27 -9.89 12.14
C VAL A 726 37.57 -9.25 10.91
N SER A 727 38.36 -8.89 9.89
CA SER A 727 37.88 -8.34 8.63
C SER A 727 38.00 -9.36 7.49
N GLY A 728 36.87 -9.83 6.97
CA GLY A 728 36.80 -10.72 5.81
C GLY A 728 35.47 -11.48 5.73
N ILE A 729 35.33 -12.31 4.70
CA ILE A 729 34.10 -13.06 4.44
C ILE A 729 34.18 -14.41 5.14
N TYR A 730 33.45 -14.55 6.24
CA TYR A 730 33.30 -15.80 6.96
C TYR A 730 32.19 -16.63 6.29
N SER A 731 32.43 -17.92 6.05
CA SER A 731 31.45 -18.86 5.51
C SER A 731 31.25 -20.07 6.43
N GLY A 732 29.99 -20.47 6.60
CA GLY A 732 29.64 -21.49 7.58
C GLY A 732 28.24 -22.05 7.40
N LEU A 733 27.86 -22.93 8.33
CA LEU A 733 26.53 -23.48 8.43
C LEU A 733 25.81 -22.82 9.60
N TRP A 734 24.55 -22.46 9.40
CA TRP A 734 23.67 -21.98 10.47
C TRP A 734 22.64 -23.05 10.83
N ALA A 735 22.32 -23.08 12.12
CA ALA A 735 21.53 -24.12 12.76
C ALA A 735 20.69 -23.48 13.87
N PRO A 736 19.37 -23.28 13.69
CA PRO A 736 18.51 -22.74 14.72
C PRO A 736 18.72 -23.32 16.12
N LEU A 737 18.57 -22.44 17.09
CA LEU A 737 18.55 -22.78 18.50
C LEU A 737 17.10 -22.75 18.93
N GLN A 738 16.69 -23.74 19.71
CA GLN A 738 15.42 -23.65 20.42
C GLN A 738 15.54 -22.57 21.52
N PRO A 739 14.50 -21.74 21.79
CA PRO A 739 14.61 -20.57 22.67
C PRO A 739 15.19 -20.89 24.06
N LYS A 740 14.85 -22.06 24.60
CA LYS A 740 15.36 -22.56 25.88
C LYS A 740 16.85 -22.94 25.84
N ASN A 741 17.40 -23.39 24.69
CA ASN A 741 18.85 -23.58 24.54
C ASN A 741 19.57 -22.24 24.36
N TYR A 742 18.99 -21.30 23.60
CA TYR A 742 19.55 -19.95 23.52
C TYR A 742 19.63 -19.32 24.91
N LYS A 743 18.52 -19.26 25.65
CA LYS A 743 18.49 -18.73 27.03
C LYS A 743 19.42 -19.49 27.98
N ALA A 744 19.58 -20.81 27.84
CA ALA A 744 20.54 -21.58 28.64
C ALA A 744 22.01 -21.26 28.28
N GLN A 745 22.33 -21.04 27.00
CA GLN A 745 23.69 -20.65 26.58
C GLN A 745 23.99 -19.18 26.91
N VAL A 746 23.03 -18.27 26.78
CA VAL A 746 23.15 -16.89 27.28
C VAL A 746 23.36 -16.88 28.79
N ALA A 747 22.52 -17.57 29.56
CA ALA A 747 22.70 -17.69 31.00
C ALA A 747 24.06 -18.32 31.36
N ALA A 748 24.52 -19.37 30.67
CA ALA A 748 25.85 -19.92 30.88
C ALA A 748 26.98 -18.92 30.56
N ASN A 749 26.79 -18.06 29.55
CA ASN A 749 27.69 -16.96 29.19
C ASN A 749 27.57 -15.73 30.13
N GLU A 750 26.61 -15.72 31.05
CA GLU A 750 26.34 -14.63 32.01
C GLU A 750 26.54 -15.03 33.47
N ILE A 751 26.41 -16.30 33.85
CA ILE A 751 26.56 -16.82 35.23
C ILE A 751 27.98 -16.60 35.80
N GLY A 752 28.97 -16.32 34.96
CA GLY A 752 30.31 -15.87 35.37
C GLY A 752 30.41 -14.38 35.74
N ARG A 753 29.36 -13.57 35.50
CA ARG A 753 29.34 -12.13 35.80
C ARG A 753 28.77 -11.89 37.18
N VAL A 754 29.54 -11.18 38.02
CA VAL A 754 28.95 -10.44 39.15
C VAL A 754 28.11 -9.32 38.55
N VAL A 755 26.86 -9.17 39.02
CA VAL A 755 25.97 -8.06 38.64
C VAL A 755 25.26 -7.57 39.90
N HIS A 756 25.34 -6.26 40.15
CA HIS A 756 24.83 -5.61 41.36
C HIS A 756 23.32 -5.90 41.59
N PRO A 757 22.86 -6.22 42.82
CA PRO A 757 21.49 -6.69 43.06
C PRO A 757 20.37 -5.73 42.64
N GLN A 758 20.64 -4.42 42.60
CA GLN A 758 19.67 -3.41 42.14
C GLN A 758 19.59 -3.29 40.60
N ILE A 759 20.50 -3.94 39.87
CA ILE A 759 20.59 -3.94 38.40
C ILE A 759 20.55 -5.39 37.89
N GLN A 760 19.59 -6.19 38.39
CA GLN A 760 19.26 -7.42 37.68
C GLN A 760 18.73 -7.07 36.29
N PRO A 761 19.22 -7.71 35.20
CA PRO A 761 18.58 -7.60 33.89
C PRO A 761 17.15 -8.15 33.99
N TYR A 762 16.23 -7.66 33.15
CA TYR A 762 14.80 -7.99 33.17
C TYR A 762 14.54 -9.51 33.10
N ALA A 763 14.46 -10.15 34.26
CA ALA A 763 14.33 -11.61 34.41
C ALA A 763 13.07 -12.04 35.20
N ASP A 764 12.40 -11.12 35.90
CA ASP A 764 11.10 -11.36 36.50
C ASP A 764 9.97 -11.08 35.48
N TYR A 765 9.57 -12.12 34.75
CA TYR A 765 8.24 -12.16 34.12
C TYR A 765 7.60 -13.56 34.17
N ASP A 766 6.76 -13.72 35.19
CA ASP A 766 5.66 -14.67 35.37
C ASP A 766 5.89 -16.17 35.08
N VAL A 767 5.89 -16.95 36.15
CA VAL A 767 5.92 -18.42 36.19
C VAL A 767 4.68 -19.07 35.52
N ASN A 768 3.63 -18.30 35.20
CA ASN A 768 2.37 -18.80 34.64
C ASN A 768 2.22 -18.65 33.11
N ALA A 769 3.27 -18.30 32.38
CA ALA A 769 3.25 -18.13 30.91
C ALA A 769 3.06 -19.44 30.08
N ASN A 770 2.32 -20.42 30.60
CA ASN A 770 1.93 -21.68 29.93
C ASN A 770 0.84 -21.46 28.85
N ARG A 771 1.09 -20.55 27.89
CA ARG A 771 0.25 -20.29 26.69
C ARG A 771 1.04 -19.52 25.62
N PHE A 772 1.88 -20.24 24.86
CA PHE A 772 2.03 -20.14 23.39
C PHE A 772 3.18 -21.03 22.87
N ASN A 773 3.14 -22.32 23.22
CA ASN A 773 3.93 -23.33 22.51
C ASN A 773 3.25 -23.63 21.15
N SER A 774 3.67 -22.93 20.10
CA SER A 774 3.40 -23.29 18.71
C SER A 774 4.61 -22.92 17.85
N ASP A 775 5.33 -23.93 17.39
CA ASP A 775 6.68 -23.79 16.82
C ASP A 775 6.76 -22.97 15.52
N VAL A 776 7.19 -21.73 15.67
CA VAL A 776 8.18 -21.15 14.75
C VAL A 776 9.52 -21.90 14.94
N ALA A 777 9.61 -23.15 14.46
CA ALA A 777 10.83 -23.98 14.51
C ALA A 777 10.90 -25.24 13.60
N SER A 778 9.99 -25.46 12.64
CA SER A 778 9.67 -26.83 12.15
C SER A 778 9.97 -27.19 10.66
N PHE A 779 11.06 -26.70 10.01
CA PHE A 779 11.12 -26.71 8.51
C PHE A 779 12.44 -27.10 7.74
N SER A 780 13.62 -26.45 7.91
CA SER A 780 14.81 -26.46 6.96
C SER A 780 15.77 -27.67 6.91
N PRO A 781 16.07 -28.31 8.05
CA PRO A 781 17.41 -28.89 8.33
C PRO A 781 18.75 -28.12 8.25
N GLY A 782 18.82 -26.84 7.86
CA GLY A 782 19.95 -25.92 8.09
C GLY A 782 20.66 -25.44 6.81
N GLY A 783 20.55 -24.15 6.54
CA GLY A 783 21.10 -23.51 5.34
C GLY A 783 22.62 -23.24 5.38
N VAL A 784 23.06 -22.27 4.57
CA VAL A 784 24.43 -21.75 4.56
C VAL A 784 24.40 -20.26 4.94
N PHE A 785 25.38 -19.83 5.73
CA PHE A 785 25.44 -18.52 6.38
C PHE A 785 26.77 -17.85 6.07
N TRP A 786 26.70 -16.55 5.79
CA TRP A 786 27.87 -15.74 5.47
C TRP A 786 27.84 -14.42 6.22
N LEU A 787 28.99 -14.06 6.75
CA LEU A 787 29.18 -12.90 7.60
C LEU A 787 30.30 -12.05 7.03
N VAL A 788 29.95 -10.82 6.68
CA VAL A 788 30.68 -9.94 5.76
C VAL A 788 31.18 -8.76 6.58
N LEU A 789 32.32 -8.90 7.28
CA LEU A 789 32.78 -7.96 8.31
C LEU A 789 33.96 -7.07 7.89
N SER A 790 33.85 -5.77 8.12
CA SER A 790 34.95 -4.80 8.04
C SER A 790 35.16 -4.14 9.40
N THR A 791 36.37 -4.24 9.97
CA THR A 791 36.74 -3.52 11.20
C THR A 791 37.08 -2.06 10.93
N LYS A 792 36.95 -1.24 11.97
CA LYS A 792 37.32 0.19 11.98
C LYS A 792 38.09 0.50 13.28
N PRO A 793 39.04 1.44 13.25
CA PRO A 793 39.68 1.94 14.48
C PRO A 793 38.62 2.59 15.37
N THR A 794 38.78 2.45 16.68
CA THR A 794 37.92 3.12 17.67
C THR A 794 38.32 4.60 17.81
N PRO A 795 37.45 5.47 18.37
CA PRO A 795 37.76 6.87 18.64
C PRO A 795 38.88 7.11 19.68
N VAL A 796 39.25 6.08 20.46
CA VAL A 796 40.28 6.16 21.51
C VAL A 796 41.49 5.35 21.07
N ALA A 797 42.52 6.03 20.58
CA ALA A 797 43.68 5.40 19.96
C ALA A 797 44.37 4.41 20.91
N GLU A 798 44.43 4.75 22.20
CA GLU A 798 45.05 3.98 23.28
C GLU A 798 44.31 2.66 23.59
N CYS A 799 43.12 2.44 23.02
CA CYS A 799 42.31 1.22 23.19
C CYS A 799 42.24 0.35 21.93
N ASN A 800 42.75 0.80 20.77
CA ASN A 800 42.67 0.05 19.50
C ASN A 800 43.41 -1.31 19.51
N ASP A 801 44.40 -1.45 20.38
CA ASP A 801 45.15 -2.69 20.67
C ASP A 801 44.32 -3.75 21.39
N ASP A 802 43.30 -3.33 22.15
CA ASP A 802 42.50 -4.18 23.05
C ASP A 802 41.04 -4.32 22.55
N VAL A 803 40.55 -3.36 21.74
CA VAL A 803 39.16 -3.28 21.22
C VAL A 803 39.15 -2.82 19.76
N ALA A 804 38.24 -3.36 18.93
CA ALA A 804 37.97 -2.87 17.58
C ALA A 804 36.45 -2.74 17.31
N TYR A 805 36.04 -1.73 16.55
CA TYR A 805 34.66 -1.61 16.06
C TYR A 805 34.51 -2.38 14.74
N VAL A 806 33.32 -2.93 14.47
CA VAL A 806 33.06 -3.85 13.35
C VAL A 806 31.75 -3.50 12.68
N THR A 807 31.73 -3.44 11.34
CA THR A 807 30.51 -3.15 10.55
C THR A 807 30.41 -4.10 9.37
N GLY A 808 29.21 -4.57 9.04
CA GLY A 808 29.07 -5.63 8.05
C GLY A 808 27.64 -6.01 7.65
N GLN A 809 27.53 -7.16 6.97
CA GLN A 809 26.26 -7.79 6.61
C GLN A 809 26.24 -9.28 6.99
N VAL A 810 25.07 -9.77 7.37
CA VAL A 810 24.71 -11.18 7.43
C VAL A 810 23.92 -11.52 6.16
N ILE A 811 24.26 -12.64 5.53
CA ILE A 811 23.54 -13.21 4.39
C ILE A 811 23.19 -14.65 4.74
N MET A 812 21.92 -15.00 4.58
CA MET A 812 21.38 -16.33 4.88
C MET A 812 20.66 -16.87 3.65
N HIS A 813 21.04 -18.06 3.21
CA HIS A 813 20.40 -18.80 2.13
C HIS A 813 20.08 -20.20 2.65
N ASP A 814 18.91 -20.72 2.31
CA ASP A 814 18.47 -22.03 2.77
C ASP A 814 18.61 -23.10 1.67
N LYS A 815 18.78 -24.37 2.03
CA LYS A 815 19.21 -25.42 1.09
C LYS A 815 18.09 -26.07 0.30
N GLN A 816 16.83 -25.85 0.68
CA GLN A 816 15.67 -26.37 -0.07
C GLN A 816 14.99 -25.24 -0.86
N SER A 817 15.12 -23.99 -0.40
CA SER A 817 14.61 -22.80 -1.07
C SER A 817 15.50 -22.44 -2.24
N THR A 818 15.01 -22.65 -3.45
CA THR A 818 15.76 -22.37 -4.67
C THR A 818 15.96 -20.88 -4.98
N LEU A 819 15.35 -19.96 -4.21
CA LEU A 819 15.38 -18.51 -4.49
C LEU A 819 15.34 -17.57 -3.25
N ALA A 820 15.08 -18.03 -2.02
CA ALA A 820 14.98 -17.12 -0.87
C ALA A 820 16.35 -16.84 -0.22
N ILE A 821 16.85 -15.61 -0.37
CA ILE A 821 18.04 -15.11 0.32
C ILE A 821 17.61 -13.98 1.24
N THR A 822 17.90 -14.10 2.53
CA THR A 822 17.63 -13.06 3.54
C THR A 822 18.92 -12.31 3.86
N MET A 823 18.86 -10.97 3.84
CA MET A 823 20.01 -10.10 4.03
C MET A 823 19.76 -9.08 5.12
N PHE A 824 20.80 -8.84 5.91
CA PHE A 824 20.72 -8.26 7.24
C PHE A 824 21.94 -7.37 7.49
N ASN A 825 21.75 -6.08 7.80
CA ASN A 825 22.87 -5.21 8.19
C ASN A 825 23.24 -5.44 9.67
N VAL A 826 24.54 -5.43 9.99
CA VAL A 826 25.07 -5.62 11.36
C VAL A 826 26.21 -4.65 11.70
N GLN A 827 26.27 -4.23 12.97
CA GLN A 827 27.41 -3.47 13.54
C GLN A 827 27.72 -3.94 14.96
N GLY A 828 28.94 -3.76 15.46
CA GLY A 828 29.29 -4.17 16.82
C GLY A 828 30.78 -4.08 17.14
N ILE A 829 31.24 -4.84 18.13
CA ILE A 829 32.55 -4.67 18.78
C ILE A 829 33.25 -6.01 18.98
N PHE A 830 34.57 -6.01 18.78
CA PHE A 830 35.48 -7.12 19.03
C PHE A 830 36.44 -6.80 20.19
N LEU A 831 36.46 -7.63 21.23
CA LEU A 831 37.34 -7.49 22.39
C LEU A 831 38.58 -8.38 22.19
N ARG A 832 39.67 -7.79 21.67
CA ARG A 832 40.89 -8.50 21.22
C ARG A 832 41.55 -9.35 22.30
N LYS A 833 41.50 -8.89 23.57
CA LYS A 833 42.05 -9.61 24.74
C LYS A 833 41.21 -10.80 25.21
N VAL A 834 39.92 -10.83 24.87
CA VAL A 834 38.93 -11.82 25.34
C VAL A 834 38.48 -12.76 24.22
N GLY A 835 38.65 -12.37 22.95
CA GLY A 835 38.25 -13.16 21.78
C GLY A 835 36.76 -13.12 21.44
N ARG A 836 35.99 -12.27 22.12
CA ARG A 836 34.53 -12.14 21.92
C ARG A 836 34.22 -11.03 20.91
N LEU A 837 33.40 -11.38 19.92
CA LEU A 837 32.82 -10.50 18.91
C LEU A 837 31.31 -10.43 19.19
N THR A 838 30.79 -9.26 19.54
CA THR A 838 29.35 -9.04 19.75
C THR A 838 28.85 -8.07 18.68
N LEU A 839 28.01 -8.57 17.76
CA LEU A 839 27.34 -7.79 16.72
C LEU A 839 25.87 -7.51 17.07
N TYR A 840 25.26 -6.55 16.40
CA TYR A 840 23.88 -6.13 16.60
C TYR A 840 23.19 -5.96 15.25
N GLY A 841 22.06 -6.63 15.08
CA GLY A 841 21.18 -6.51 13.92
C GLY A 841 20.38 -5.21 13.87
N ASN A 842 20.23 -4.65 12.67
CA ASN A 842 19.35 -3.51 12.33
C ASN A 842 19.62 -2.16 13.04
N ILE A 843 20.42 -2.13 14.11
CA ILE A 843 20.72 -0.92 14.90
C ILE A 843 22.02 -0.26 14.37
N PRO A 844 21.99 1.04 13.98
CA PRO A 844 23.18 1.71 13.45
C PRO A 844 24.19 2.19 14.52
N ASP A 845 23.78 2.30 15.78
CA ASP A 845 24.55 2.94 16.87
C ASP A 845 24.61 2.05 18.14
N ALA A 846 25.36 0.95 18.08
CA ALA A 846 25.62 0.10 19.25
C ALA A 846 26.70 0.73 20.17
N ARG A 847 26.52 0.64 21.50
CA ARG A 847 27.34 1.38 22.48
C ARG A 847 27.65 0.54 23.73
N VAL A 848 28.82 0.76 24.33
CA VAL A 848 29.24 0.11 25.58
C VAL A 848 29.19 1.13 26.72
N GLU A 849 28.78 0.68 27.90
CA GLU A 849 28.85 1.45 29.14
C GLU A 849 29.53 0.68 30.26
N LEU A 850 30.01 1.44 31.24
CA LEU A 850 30.64 0.98 32.47
C LEU A 850 29.81 1.57 33.62
N VAL A 851 29.28 0.74 34.51
CA VAL A 851 28.24 1.13 35.47
C VAL A 851 28.72 0.96 36.90
N TYR A 852 28.51 2.01 37.70
CA TYR A 852 29.02 2.23 39.06
C TYR A 852 27.81 2.30 40.03
N PRO A 853 27.83 1.65 41.20
CA PRO A 853 26.71 1.67 42.16
C PRO A 853 26.61 3.00 42.92
N THR A 854 25.44 3.29 43.51
CA THR A 854 25.16 4.51 44.31
C THR A 854 24.24 4.20 45.50
N THR A 855 24.26 5.04 46.54
CA THR A 855 23.69 4.75 47.87
C THR A 855 22.56 5.71 48.27
N TYR A 856 21.45 5.17 48.82
CA TYR A 856 20.46 5.73 49.81
C TYR A 856 19.01 5.19 49.61
N PRO A 857 18.23 4.85 50.67
CA PRO A 857 16.86 4.30 50.55
C PRO A 857 15.71 5.20 51.08
N PRO A 858 14.44 5.04 50.61
CA PRO A 858 13.25 5.73 51.15
C PRO A 858 12.52 4.96 52.29
N ARG A 859 11.60 5.64 53.00
CA ARG A 859 10.83 5.09 54.15
C ARG A 859 9.39 4.69 53.80
N ALA A 860 8.84 3.72 54.53
CA ALA A 860 7.43 3.30 54.52
C ALA A 860 6.79 3.38 55.93
N ASN A 861 5.46 3.22 56.06
CA ASN A 861 4.76 2.97 57.33
C ASN A 861 3.31 2.43 57.10
N PRO A 862 2.64 1.81 58.10
CA PRO A 862 2.13 0.44 57.88
C PRO A 862 0.73 0.13 58.45
N VAL A 863 0.25 -1.10 58.21
CA VAL A 863 -0.72 -1.78 59.09
C VAL A 863 -0.27 -3.21 59.39
N THR A 864 -0.42 -3.57 60.67
CA THR A 864 -0.18 -4.85 61.38
C THR A 864 -0.93 -6.08 60.84
N SER A 865 -0.64 -7.32 61.24
CA SER A 865 0.59 -8.02 61.74
C SER A 865 0.19 -9.47 62.11
N ILE A 866 1.17 -10.38 62.28
CA ILE A 866 1.31 -11.28 63.46
C ILE A 866 2.62 -12.08 63.29
N VAL A 867 3.29 -12.35 64.41
CA VAL A 867 4.67 -12.88 64.48
C VAL A 867 4.77 -13.90 65.62
N ASN A 868 5.62 -14.92 65.46
CA ASN A 868 6.38 -15.57 66.54
C ASN A 868 7.55 -16.37 65.91
N SER A 869 8.78 -16.41 66.45
CA SER A 869 9.30 -15.74 67.66
C SER A 869 10.83 -15.83 67.77
N THR A 870 11.51 -14.72 68.15
CA THR A 870 12.73 -14.62 69.04
C THR A 870 14.05 -15.34 68.63
N VAL A 871 15.32 -14.97 68.93
CA VAL A 871 16.08 -13.89 69.65
C VAL A 871 17.60 -14.24 69.41
N GLN A 872 18.65 -13.39 69.33
CA GLN A 872 18.88 -11.94 69.50
C GLN A 872 20.16 -11.44 68.72
N ASN A 873 20.63 -10.23 69.07
CA ASN A 873 21.82 -9.47 68.61
C ASN A 873 23.18 -10.23 68.69
N GLY A 874 24.23 -9.87 67.93
CA GLY A 874 24.31 -8.92 66.80
C GLY A 874 25.71 -8.27 66.60
N SER A 875 26.05 -7.95 65.35
CA SER A 875 27.13 -7.04 64.91
C SER A 875 26.84 -6.55 63.47
N LEU A 876 27.45 -5.44 63.03
CA LEU A 876 27.02 -4.73 61.82
C LEU A 876 27.59 -5.30 60.51
N ALA A 877 26.82 -5.16 59.43
CA ALA A 877 27.24 -5.45 58.07
C ALA A 877 28.17 -4.35 57.50
N VAL A 878 28.94 -4.72 56.49
CA VAL A 878 29.69 -3.84 55.58
C VAL A 878 29.31 -4.27 54.17
N ASP A 879 28.80 -3.33 53.36
CA ASP A 879 28.45 -3.59 51.96
C ASP A 879 29.67 -3.31 51.05
N ASP A 880 29.90 -4.18 50.07
CA ASP A 880 31.01 -4.07 49.10
C ASP A 880 30.60 -3.29 47.84
N GLU A 881 31.50 -2.44 47.33
CA GLU A 881 31.32 -1.67 46.09
C GLU A 881 32.08 -2.34 44.92
N GLN A 882 31.35 -2.79 43.88
CA GLN A 882 31.92 -3.31 42.63
C GLN A 882 31.26 -2.69 41.38
N MET A 883 31.97 -2.75 40.25
CA MET A 883 31.62 -2.09 39.00
C MET A 883 31.53 -3.10 37.84
N HIS A 884 30.63 -2.86 36.88
CA HIS A 884 30.29 -3.86 35.86
C HIS A 884 30.27 -3.28 34.43
N PHE A 885 30.56 -4.15 33.44
CA PHE A 885 30.47 -3.84 32.01
C PHE A 885 29.07 -4.10 31.48
N GLU A 886 28.50 -3.14 30.74
CA GLU A 886 27.23 -3.31 30.05
C GLU A 886 27.36 -3.00 28.55
N VAL A 887 27.62 -4.05 27.77
CA VAL A 887 27.62 -4.03 26.30
C VAL A 887 26.17 -4.15 25.80
N SER A 888 25.39 -3.07 25.92
CA SER A 888 23.95 -3.10 25.71
C SER A 888 23.50 -2.59 24.33
N PRO A 889 22.43 -3.17 23.74
CA PRO A 889 21.55 -2.42 22.85
C PRO A 889 21.10 -1.14 23.58
N PRO A 890 20.98 0.02 22.90
CA PRO A 890 21.05 1.34 23.53
C PRO A 890 20.00 1.57 24.64
N ARG A 891 20.34 1.25 25.89
CA ARG A 891 19.42 1.40 27.03
C ARG A 891 19.08 2.87 27.30
N TYR A 892 17.81 3.09 27.61
CA TYR A 892 17.26 4.33 28.16
C TYR A 892 17.32 4.29 29.69
N SER A 893 17.47 5.45 30.33
CA SER A 893 17.73 5.58 31.78
C SER A 893 16.78 6.55 32.47
N ILE A 894 16.76 6.53 33.80
CA ILE A 894 15.68 7.03 34.66
C ILE A 894 16.22 7.97 35.76
N TYR A 895 15.55 9.12 35.91
CA TYR A 895 15.81 10.21 36.87
C TYR A 895 17.16 10.96 36.73
N GLY A 896 17.17 12.21 37.22
CA GLY A 896 18.03 13.27 36.71
C GLY A 896 19.34 13.52 37.46
N SER A 897 20.29 12.59 37.39
CA SER A 897 21.72 12.87 37.63
C SER A 897 22.58 12.13 36.62
N GLN A 898 23.28 12.88 35.76
CA GLN A 898 24.22 12.39 34.72
C GLN A 898 23.84 11.08 33.99
N GLN A 899 22.72 11.08 33.27
CA GLN A 899 22.67 10.33 32.01
C GLN A 899 21.92 11.13 30.93
N GLN A 900 22.57 12.18 30.42
CA GLN A 900 22.17 12.84 29.18
C GLN A 900 22.37 11.88 28.00
N ARG A 901 21.38 11.01 27.75
CA ARG A 901 21.28 10.24 26.52
C ARG A 901 20.15 10.80 25.66
N LEU A 902 20.59 11.55 24.66
CA LEU A 902 19.81 12.32 23.69
C LEU A 902 18.70 11.51 22.99
N ARG A 903 17.69 12.26 22.51
CA ARG A 903 16.62 11.86 21.57
C ARG A 903 15.54 10.94 22.17
N THR A 904 14.60 11.57 22.87
CA THR A 904 13.22 11.08 23.06
C THR A 904 12.48 11.16 21.73
N GLY A 905 11.97 10.02 21.25
CA GLY A 905 11.41 9.89 19.89
C GLY A 905 11.80 8.60 19.15
N GLN A 906 12.53 7.67 19.78
CA GLN A 906 12.72 6.34 19.20
C GLN A 906 11.48 5.46 19.36
N SER A 907 10.82 5.24 18.24
CA SER A 907 10.89 3.94 17.56
C SER A 907 11.67 2.83 18.29
N LEU A 908 11.03 2.19 19.26
CA LEU A 908 11.09 0.73 19.38
C LEU A 908 9.68 0.12 19.32
N VAL A 909 9.11 0.02 18.11
CA VAL A 909 8.79 -1.36 17.70
C VAL A 909 10.12 -2.08 17.81
N ASP A 910 10.23 -3.12 18.64
CA ASP A 910 11.49 -3.85 18.77
C ASP A 910 11.86 -4.43 17.40
N GLN A 911 12.65 -3.65 16.65
CA GLN A 911 13.28 -4.09 15.41
C GLN A 911 14.04 -5.35 15.79
N CYS A 912 13.89 -6.42 14.99
CA CYS A 912 14.54 -7.69 15.27
C CYS A 912 16.05 -7.46 15.42
N SER A 913 16.47 -7.32 16.67
CA SER A 913 17.78 -6.91 17.11
C SER A 913 18.39 -8.19 17.63
N TYR A 914 18.92 -8.94 16.67
CA TYR A 914 19.62 -10.18 16.95
C TYR A 914 21.01 -9.82 17.48
N THR A 915 21.28 -10.23 18.72
CA THR A 915 22.61 -10.12 19.34
C THR A 915 23.51 -11.21 18.78
N LEU A 916 24.43 -10.76 17.95
CA LEU A 916 25.54 -11.41 17.28
C LEU A 916 26.68 -11.90 18.18
N ASP A 917 26.46 -12.74 19.19
CA ASP A 917 27.54 -13.18 20.09
C ASP A 917 28.37 -14.35 19.51
N MET A 918 29.60 -14.07 19.07
CA MET A 918 30.58 -15.07 18.59
C MET A 918 31.85 -15.04 19.44
N ASN A 919 32.41 -16.23 19.69
CA ASN A 919 33.74 -16.39 20.24
C ASN A 919 34.71 -16.83 19.13
N VAL A 920 35.95 -16.34 19.19
CA VAL A 920 37.05 -16.82 18.34
C VAL A 920 37.53 -18.18 18.88
N GLU A 921 37.32 -19.21 18.07
CA GLU A 921 37.79 -20.57 18.33
C GLU A 921 39.02 -20.87 17.46
N THR A 922 40.01 -21.56 18.03
CA THR A 922 41.13 -22.09 17.23
C THR A 922 40.62 -23.27 16.40
N PRO A 923 40.83 -23.29 15.08
CA PRO A 923 40.21 -24.29 14.22
C PRO A 923 40.77 -25.69 14.49
N ASP A 924 39.91 -26.63 14.90
CA ASP A 924 40.28 -28.03 15.10
C ASP A 924 40.67 -28.66 13.75
N LYS A 925 41.98 -28.93 13.61
CA LYS A 925 42.59 -29.41 12.38
C LYS A 925 42.26 -30.87 12.04
N THR A 926 41.46 -31.56 12.86
CA THR A 926 41.21 -33.01 12.74
C THR A 926 39.90 -33.38 12.04
N SER A 927 38.94 -32.44 11.89
CA SER A 927 37.55 -32.78 11.53
C SER A 927 36.95 -32.02 10.33
N ALA A 928 37.64 -31.02 9.78
CA ALA A 928 37.13 -30.23 8.65
C ALA A 928 37.31 -30.96 7.29
N PRO A 929 36.30 -30.93 6.38
CA PRO A 929 36.48 -31.42 5.01
C PRO A 929 37.47 -30.53 4.23
N MET A 930 38.15 -31.11 3.23
CA MET A 930 39.32 -30.52 2.54
C MET A 930 39.13 -29.15 1.87
N VAL A 931 37.90 -28.63 1.83
CA VAL A 931 37.56 -27.28 1.35
C VAL A 931 38.18 -26.18 2.25
N HIS A 932 38.41 -26.45 3.53
CA HIS A 932 38.83 -25.43 4.52
C HIS A 932 40.35 -25.38 4.78
N MET A 933 41.19 -25.79 3.84
CA MET A 933 42.67 -25.87 4.01
C MET A 933 43.38 -24.52 4.25
N HIS A 934 42.65 -23.40 4.28
CA HIS A 934 43.15 -22.04 4.57
C HIS A 934 42.43 -21.33 5.74
N SER A 935 41.67 -22.05 6.58
CA SER A 935 41.01 -21.44 7.76
C SER A 935 42.03 -21.00 8.81
N VAL A 936 42.14 -19.68 9.06
CA VAL A 936 43.05 -19.12 10.08
C VAL A 936 42.41 -19.12 11.47
N ALA A 937 41.11 -18.79 11.54
CA ALA A 937 40.30 -18.78 12.75
C ALA A 937 38.88 -19.30 12.46
N ALA A 938 38.18 -19.76 13.48
CA ALA A 938 36.75 -20.05 13.45
C ALA A 938 35.99 -19.06 14.35
N LEU A 939 34.76 -18.69 13.95
CA LEU A 939 33.82 -17.97 14.80
C LEU A 939 32.66 -18.90 15.15
N GLY A 940 32.64 -19.40 16.39
CA GLY A 940 31.54 -20.15 16.95
C GLY A 940 30.63 -19.21 17.76
N GLY A 941 29.36 -19.10 17.40
CA GLY A 941 28.47 -18.13 18.04
C GLY A 941 27.00 -18.51 18.10
N ILE A 942 26.29 -17.79 18.96
CA ILE A 942 24.83 -17.84 19.12
C ILE A 942 24.23 -16.49 18.69
N VAL A 943 23.24 -16.57 17.82
CA VAL A 943 22.38 -15.47 17.41
C VAL A 943 21.08 -15.59 18.16
N GLY A 944 20.58 -14.49 18.71
CA GLY A 944 19.23 -14.44 19.23
C GLY A 944 18.64 -13.05 19.23
N SER A 945 17.38 -12.92 18.83
CA SER A 945 16.57 -11.76 19.12
C SER A 945 15.38 -12.21 19.96
N GLU A 946 15.40 -11.87 21.26
CA GLU A 946 14.29 -12.17 22.18
C GLU A 946 12.98 -11.53 21.69
N ALA A 947 13.05 -10.33 21.13
CA ALA A 947 11.92 -9.61 20.56
C ALA A 947 11.21 -10.35 19.40
N CYS A 948 11.97 -11.07 18.57
CA CYS A 948 11.44 -11.75 17.37
C CYS A 948 11.49 -13.29 17.44
N GLN A 949 11.87 -13.86 18.59
CA GLN A 949 12.04 -15.31 18.82
C GLN A 949 12.90 -16.02 17.75
N LEU A 950 13.79 -15.25 17.13
CA LEU A 950 14.70 -15.68 16.06
C LEU A 950 16.03 -16.06 16.69
N TYR A 951 16.33 -17.36 16.77
CA TYR A 951 17.53 -17.88 17.41
C TYR A 951 18.24 -18.91 16.52
N TRP A 952 19.55 -18.76 16.32
CA TRP A 952 20.37 -19.76 15.62
C TRP A 952 21.83 -19.72 16.03
N SER A 953 22.49 -20.87 16.11
CA SER A 953 23.95 -20.90 16.14
C SER A 953 24.47 -20.79 14.71
N ALA A 954 25.66 -20.22 14.59
CA ALA A 954 26.45 -20.27 13.37
C ALA A 954 27.88 -20.61 13.77
N ASN A 955 28.45 -21.68 13.19
CA ASN A 955 29.88 -21.89 13.22
C ASN A 955 30.43 -21.56 11.83
N VAL A 956 31.30 -20.55 11.80
CA VAL A 956 31.62 -19.81 10.58
C VAL A 956 33.13 -19.74 10.44
N THR A 957 33.66 -20.48 9.48
CA THR A 957 35.09 -20.52 9.18
C THR A 957 35.50 -19.25 8.46
N TYR A 958 36.64 -18.68 8.85
CA TYR A 958 37.23 -17.56 8.13
C TYR A 958 37.78 -18.02 6.78
N VAL A 959 37.16 -17.58 5.67
CA VAL A 959 37.71 -17.73 4.32
C VAL A 959 38.36 -16.39 3.95
N GLY A 960 39.67 -16.31 4.14
CA GLY A 960 40.45 -15.06 4.10
C GLY A 960 40.63 -14.40 2.73
N GLU A 961 39.55 -14.14 1.99
CA GLU A 961 39.52 -13.10 0.96
C GLU A 961 39.35 -11.73 1.66
N ASN A 962 40.40 -10.89 1.60
CA ASN A 962 40.39 -9.55 2.20
C ASN A 962 39.32 -8.67 1.53
N PHE A 963 38.54 -7.92 2.33
CA PHE A 963 37.56 -6.95 1.82
C PHE A 963 38.12 -5.90 0.87
N ASP A 964 39.36 -5.44 1.09
CA ASP A 964 40.00 -4.51 0.15
C ASP A 964 40.09 -5.14 -1.24
N GLN A 965 40.33 -6.46 -1.32
CA GLN A 965 40.35 -7.19 -2.59
C GLN A 965 38.94 -7.43 -3.13
N PHE A 966 37.95 -7.76 -2.31
CA PHE A 966 36.56 -7.91 -2.75
C PHE A 966 36.00 -6.60 -3.33
N PHE A 967 36.06 -5.50 -2.56
CA PHE A 967 35.56 -4.20 -2.99
C PHE A 967 36.41 -3.62 -4.13
N SER A 968 37.72 -3.88 -4.17
CA SER A 968 38.54 -3.54 -5.33
C SER A 968 38.10 -4.31 -6.58
N LYS A 969 37.94 -5.64 -6.52
CA LYS A 969 37.44 -6.46 -7.66
C LYS A 969 36.08 -5.96 -8.16
N ALA A 970 35.13 -5.72 -7.25
CA ALA A 970 33.80 -5.22 -7.58
C ALA A 970 33.82 -3.79 -8.16
N SER A 971 34.67 -2.90 -7.64
CA SER A 971 34.84 -1.54 -8.15
C SER A 971 35.50 -1.51 -9.52
N HIS A 972 36.56 -2.31 -9.74
CA HIS A 972 37.18 -2.47 -11.05
C HIS A 972 36.19 -3.03 -12.07
N TYR A 973 35.41 -4.06 -11.70
CA TYR A 973 34.33 -4.56 -12.52
C TYR A 973 33.31 -3.47 -12.87
N ALA A 974 32.81 -2.71 -11.91
CA ALA A 974 31.80 -1.68 -12.15
C ALA A 974 32.33 -0.51 -12.99
N ILE A 975 33.58 -0.11 -12.80
CA ILE A 975 34.26 0.89 -13.63
C ILE A 975 34.43 0.38 -15.06
N ILE A 976 34.86 -0.87 -15.24
CA ILE A 976 34.97 -1.50 -16.57
C ILE A 976 33.59 -1.58 -17.23
N MET A 977 32.54 -2.04 -16.53
CA MET A 977 31.18 -2.10 -17.08
C MET A 977 30.62 -0.72 -17.45
N ALA A 978 30.87 0.32 -16.64
CA ALA A 978 30.47 1.69 -16.98
C ALA A 978 31.21 2.19 -18.24
N ILE A 979 32.51 1.92 -18.37
CA ILE A 979 33.30 2.26 -19.57
C ILE A 979 32.81 1.48 -20.80
N LEU A 980 32.51 0.18 -20.66
CA LEU A 980 31.97 -0.66 -21.72
C LEU A 980 30.57 -0.17 -22.15
N ALA A 981 29.70 0.21 -21.22
CA ALA A 981 28.39 0.80 -21.51
C ALA A 981 28.51 2.16 -22.21
N MET A 982 29.41 3.05 -21.75
CA MET A 982 29.71 4.30 -22.46
C MET A 982 30.26 4.05 -23.88
N PHE A 983 31.08 3.01 -24.07
CA PHE A 983 31.58 2.62 -25.39
C PHE A 983 30.48 1.99 -26.27
N GLN A 984 29.55 1.20 -25.71
CA GLN A 984 28.36 0.72 -26.40
C GLN A 984 27.46 1.88 -26.83
N ILE A 985 27.25 2.90 -25.99
CA ILE A 985 26.55 4.14 -26.36
C ILE A 985 27.25 4.84 -27.53
N TYR A 986 28.57 4.96 -27.51
CA TYR A 986 29.34 5.52 -28.64
C TYR A 986 29.18 4.70 -29.93
N LEU A 987 29.28 3.38 -29.85
CA LEU A 987 29.08 2.48 -30.99
C LEU A 987 27.65 2.57 -31.55
N LEU A 988 26.63 2.58 -30.68
CA LEU A 988 25.23 2.79 -31.06
C LEU A 988 25.01 4.13 -31.74
N LEU A 989 25.55 5.22 -31.19
CA LEU A 989 25.47 6.55 -31.79
C LEU A 989 26.12 6.59 -33.18
N ARG A 990 27.32 6.02 -33.33
CA ARG A 990 28.03 5.91 -34.61
C ARG A 990 27.22 5.09 -35.63
N GLN A 991 26.71 3.93 -35.24
CA GLN A 991 25.89 3.08 -36.12
C GLN A 991 24.54 3.72 -36.46
N LEU A 992 23.93 4.47 -35.54
CA LEU A 992 22.69 5.24 -35.78
C LEU A 992 22.94 6.41 -36.77
N GLN A 993 24.10 7.06 -36.70
CA GLN A 993 24.52 8.08 -37.68
C GLN A 993 24.76 7.48 -39.07
N ILE A 994 25.44 6.32 -39.16
CA ILE A 994 25.62 5.58 -40.42
C ILE A 994 24.27 5.10 -40.98
N SER A 995 23.32 4.75 -40.10
CA SER A 995 21.95 4.34 -40.44
C SER A 995 20.97 5.52 -40.55
N SER A 996 21.45 6.74 -40.76
CA SER A 996 20.60 7.94 -40.84
C SER A 996 19.72 7.99 -42.10
N THR A 997 20.13 7.34 -43.19
CA THR A 997 19.32 7.21 -44.42
C THR A 997 18.39 6.00 -44.35
N GLN A 998 17.18 6.14 -44.90
CA GLN A 998 16.19 5.05 -44.88
C GLN A 998 16.69 3.79 -45.59
N ALA A 999 17.41 3.94 -46.71
CA ALA A 999 18.01 2.81 -47.44
C ALA A 999 19.08 2.05 -46.63
N MET A 1000 19.76 2.68 -45.67
CA MET A 1000 20.70 1.99 -44.77
C MET A 1000 20.01 1.42 -43.53
N ALA A 1001 19.03 2.13 -42.95
CA ALA A 1001 18.26 1.62 -41.82
C ALA A 1001 17.39 0.40 -42.17
N ALA A 1002 16.88 0.30 -43.40
CA ALA A 1002 16.06 -0.84 -43.84
C ALA A 1002 16.82 -2.18 -43.81
N LYS A 1003 18.13 -2.15 -44.08
CA LYS A 1003 19.07 -3.30 -44.11
C LYS A 1003 19.28 -3.97 -42.75
N VAL A 1004 18.89 -3.33 -41.65
CA VAL A 1004 19.16 -3.79 -40.29
C VAL A 1004 17.95 -4.52 -39.72
N SER A 1005 18.17 -5.71 -39.16
CA SER A 1005 17.13 -6.59 -38.64
C SER A 1005 16.55 -6.08 -37.33
N LEU A 1006 15.24 -5.80 -37.33
CA LEU A 1006 14.49 -5.34 -36.15
C LEU A 1006 14.61 -6.33 -34.98
N LEU A 1007 14.73 -7.64 -35.27
CA LEU A 1007 14.86 -8.69 -34.26
C LEU A 1007 16.25 -8.71 -33.60
N THR A 1008 17.32 -8.33 -34.31
CA THR A 1008 18.67 -8.28 -33.72
C THR A 1008 18.79 -7.14 -32.70
N ILE A 1009 18.34 -5.93 -33.05
CA ILE A 1009 18.34 -4.80 -32.11
C ILE A 1009 17.30 -5.03 -30.99
N GLY A 1010 16.18 -5.69 -31.29
CA GLY A 1010 15.17 -6.06 -30.29
C GLY A 1010 15.69 -7.06 -29.26
N ALA A 1011 16.47 -8.06 -29.69
CA ALA A 1011 17.12 -9.00 -28.79
C ALA A 1011 18.18 -8.32 -27.91
N GLN A 1012 18.99 -7.41 -28.46
CA GLN A 1012 19.96 -6.61 -27.71
C GLN A 1012 19.27 -5.77 -26.61
N ALA A 1013 18.21 -5.04 -26.96
CA ALA A 1013 17.47 -4.22 -26.00
C ALA A 1013 16.78 -5.05 -24.89
N ILE A 1014 16.37 -6.28 -25.17
CA ILE A 1014 15.84 -7.20 -24.15
C ILE A 1014 16.95 -7.65 -23.20
N VAL A 1015 18.10 -8.08 -23.71
CA VAL A 1015 19.25 -8.50 -22.88
C VAL A 1015 19.70 -7.36 -21.97
N ASP A 1016 19.96 -6.17 -22.53
CA ASP A 1016 20.46 -5.02 -21.79
C ASP A 1016 19.46 -4.52 -20.74
N SER A 1017 18.16 -4.70 -20.97
CA SER A 1017 17.13 -4.42 -19.95
C SER A 1017 17.17 -5.39 -18.76
N TYR A 1018 17.55 -6.65 -18.95
CA TYR A 1018 17.79 -7.58 -17.84
C TYR A 1018 19.11 -7.30 -17.13
N LEU A 1019 20.16 -6.88 -17.84
CA LEU A 1019 21.42 -6.46 -17.22
C LEU A 1019 21.20 -5.22 -16.32
N CYS A 1020 20.45 -4.23 -16.82
CA CYS A 1020 20.07 -3.04 -16.06
C CYS A 1020 19.34 -3.39 -14.75
N LEU A 1021 18.44 -4.38 -14.78
CA LEU A 1021 17.74 -4.85 -13.58
C LEU A 1021 18.70 -5.60 -12.64
N ALA A 1022 19.54 -6.49 -13.17
CA ALA A 1022 20.49 -7.26 -12.39
C ALA A 1022 21.53 -6.39 -11.66
N HIS A 1023 22.15 -5.42 -12.35
CA HIS A 1023 23.08 -4.48 -11.73
C HIS A 1023 22.41 -3.62 -10.67
N LEU A 1024 21.16 -3.19 -10.89
CA LEU A 1024 20.41 -2.41 -9.91
C LEU A 1024 20.13 -3.24 -8.65
N THR A 1025 19.72 -4.52 -8.80
CA THR A 1025 19.53 -5.44 -7.68
C THR A 1025 20.83 -5.70 -6.92
N ILE A 1026 21.95 -5.93 -7.60
CA ILE A 1026 23.27 -6.10 -6.95
C ILE A 1026 23.68 -4.85 -6.17
N GLY A 1027 23.42 -3.66 -6.73
CA GLY A 1027 23.67 -2.39 -6.03
C GLY A 1027 22.83 -2.22 -4.76
N ILE A 1028 21.53 -2.56 -4.81
CA ILE A 1028 20.63 -2.51 -3.65
C ILE A 1028 21.07 -3.49 -2.55
N VAL A 1029 21.49 -4.70 -2.95
CA VAL A 1029 22.04 -5.74 -2.08
C VAL A 1029 23.30 -5.26 -1.34
N ALA A 1030 24.28 -4.72 -2.08
CA ALA A 1030 25.59 -4.37 -1.55
C ALA A 1030 25.73 -2.84 -1.38
N GLN A 1031 25.15 -2.30 -0.31
CA GLN A 1031 25.01 -0.85 -0.06
C GLN A 1031 26.33 -0.05 -0.20
N GLN A 1032 27.49 -0.63 0.14
CA GLN A 1032 28.79 0.04 0.02
C GLN A 1032 29.24 0.29 -1.44
N ILE A 1033 28.70 -0.46 -2.40
CA ILE A 1033 28.97 -0.33 -3.85
C ILE A 1033 27.73 0.11 -4.65
N PHE A 1034 26.63 0.46 -3.98
CA PHE A 1034 25.37 0.91 -4.60
C PHE A 1034 25.57 2.00 -5.64
N THR A 1035 26.38 3.02 -5.34
CA THR A 1035 26.63 4.16 -6.25
C THR A 1035 27.31 3.74 -7.54
N LEU A 1036 28.23 2.79 -7.50
CA LEU A 1036 28.94 2.27 -8.68
C LEU A 1036 27.99 1.43 -9.54
N PHE A 1037 27.24 0.51 -8.93
CA PHE A 1037 26.33 -0.39 -9.66
C PHE A 1037 25.08 0.34 -10.18
N ALA A 1038 24.55 1.33 -9.45
CA ALA A 1038 23.50 2.21 -9.95
C ALA A 1038 23.99 3.07 -11.14
N THR A 1039 25.27 3.46 -11.17
CA THR A 1039 25.87 4.18 -12.31
C THR A 1039 25.95 3.29 -13.56
N VAL A 1040 26.35 2.01 -13.42
CA VAL A 1040 26.29 1.02 -14.53
C VAL A 1040 24.85 0.86 -15.03
N SER A 1041 23.91 0.63 -14.10
CA SER A 1041 22.48 0.45 -14.40
C SER A 1041 21.88 1.65 -15.13
N PHE A 1042 22.30 2.87 -14.78
CA PHE A 1042 21.86 4.10 -15.44
C PHE A 1042 22.32 4.20 -16.90
N PHE A 1043 23.56 3.79 -17.21
CA PHE A 1043 24.03 3.74 -18.60
C PHE A 1043 23.34 2.63 -19.40
N GLU A 1044 23.11 1.45 -18.82
CA GLU A 1044 22.35 0.37 -19.46
C GLU A 1044 20.89 0.75 -19.71
N LEU A 1045 20.25 1.46 -18.77
CA LEU A 1045 18.91 2.04 -18.95
C LEU A 1045 18.88 3.01 -20.14
N ILE A 1046 19.88 3.87 -20.29
CA ILE A 1046 20.01 4.79 -21.43
C ILE A 1046 20.21 4.04 -22.75
N ILE A 1047 20.99 2.96 -22.75
CA ILE A 1047 21.18 2.10 -23.94
C ILE A 1047 19.85 1.55 -24.43
N PHE A 1048 19.16 0.74 -23.62
CA PHE A 1048 17.99 0.02 -24.12
C PHE A 1048 16.79 0.96 -24.32
N SER A 1049 16.51 1.85 -23.35
CA SER A 1049 15.26 2.64 -23.34
C SER A 1049 15.28 3.87 -24.24
N ILE A 1050 16.46 4.44 -24.52
CA ILE A 1050 16.61 5.63 -25.37
C ILE A 1050 17.24 5.26 -26.71
N PHE A 1051 18.46 4.74 -26.73
CA PHE A 1051 19.21 4.57 -27.99
C PHE A 1051 18.72 3.40 -28.84
N GLU A 1052 18.53 2.22 -28.25
CA GLU A 1052 18.08 1.04 -29.00
C GLU A 1052 16.58 1.12 -29.34
N MET A 1053 15.72 1.66 -28.45
CA MET A 1053 14.33 2.04 -28.83
C MET A 1053 14.29 3.03 -30.01
N ARG A 1054 15.14 4.06 -30.00
CA ARG A 1054 15.23 5.03 -31.11
C ARG A 1054 15.70 4.35 -32.40
N TYR A 1055 16.66 3.42 -32.32
CA TYR A 1055 17.16 2.70 -33.48
C TYR A 1055 16.09 1.75 -34.06
N LEU A 1056 15.38 1.01 -33.19
CA LEU A 1056 14.20 0.20 -33.57
C LEU A 1056 13.15 1.04 -34.30
N LEU A 1057 12.83 2.25 -33.81
CA LEU A 1057 11.91 3.16 -34.47
C LEU A 1057 12.41 3.64 -35.85
N VAL A 1058 13.71 3.91 -36.00
CA VAL A 1058 14.32 4.31 -37.28
C VAL A 1058 14.26 3.16 -38.30
N ILE A 1059 14.63 1.93 -37.90
CA ILE A 1059 14.54 0.71 -38.72
C ILE A 1059 13.09 0.43 -39.11
N TRP A 1060 12.17 0.49 -38.14
CA TRP A 1060 10.75 0.22 -38.35
C TRP A 1060 10.10 1.25 -39.30
N LYS A 1061 10.47 2.54 -39.18
CA LYS A 1061 10.07 3.60 -40.12
C LYS A 1061 10.63 3.38 -41.52
N ALA A 1062 11.91 3.04 -41.63
CA ALA A 1062 12.57 2.80 -42.91
C ALA A 1062 11.93 1.67 -43.72
N ARG A 1063 11.45 0.62 -43.03
CA ARG A 1063 10.75 -0.52 -43.65
C ARG A 1063 9.26 -0.27 -43.98
N ARG A 1064 8.68 0.88 -43.63
CA ARG A 1064 7.24 1.17 -43.79
C ARG A 1064 6.94 2.64 -44.18
N PRO A 1065 7.57 3.22 -45.22
CA PRO A 1065 7.42 4.64 -45.54
C PRO A 1065 5.97 5.05 -45.82
N GLN A 1066 5.20 4.23 -46.54
CA GLN A 1066 3.81 4.51 -46.93
C GLN A 1066 2.84 4.71 -45.73
N ASN A 1067 3.12 4.08 -44.58
CA ASN A 1067 2.27 4.24 -43.40
C ASN A 1067 2.45 5.60 -42.70
N PHE A 1068 3.53 6.33 -43.00
CA PHE A 1068 3.81 7.65 -42.39
C PHE A 1068 3.18 8.81 -43.17
N THR A 1069 2.87 8.65 -44.45
CA THR A 1069 2.21 9.69 -45.26
C THR A 1069 0.69 9.72 -45.10
N GLN A 1070 0.08 8.65 -44.58
CA GLN A 1070 -1.38 8.53 -44.38
C GLN A 1070 -1.90 9.07 -43.03
N GLY A 1071 -1.05 9.73 -42.23
CA GLY A 1071 -1.49 10.59 -41.11
C GLY A 1071 -1.19 10.11 -39.68
N TRP A 1072 -1.23 11.07 -38.76
CA TRP A 1072 -0.75 10.96 -37.38
C TRP A 1072 -1.39 9.85 -36.55
N LEU A 1073 -2.71 9.61 -36.72
CA LEU A 1073 -3.45 8.60 -35.96
C LEU A 1073 -3.01 7.17 -36.26
N LEU A 1074 -2.75 6.85 -37.54
CA LEU A 1074 -2.20 5.56 -37.96
C LEU A 1074 -0.77 5.39 -37.40
N MET A 1075 0.07 6.41 -37.53
CA MET A 1075 1.43 6.40 -36.98
C MET A 1075 1.43 6.15 -35.46
N ARG A 1076 0.55 6.81 -34.70
CA ARG A 1076 0.42 6.60 -33.24
C ARG A 1076 -0.01 5.17 -32.91
N ARG A 1077 -1.01 4.62 -33.62
CA ARG A 1077 -1.50 3.25 -33.40
C ARG A 1077 -0.39 2.23 -33.60
N GLU A 1078 0.31 2.31 -34.72
CA GLU A 1078 1.39 1.38 -35.05
C GLU A 1078 2.57 1.51 -34.06
N LEU A 1079 2.95 2.73 -33.66
CA LEU A 1079 3.98 2.97 -32.64
C LEU A 1079 3.61 2.34 -31.29
N THR A 1080 2.34 2.45 -30.86
CA THR A 1080 1.85 1.72 -29.68
C THR A 1080 1.96 0.20 -29.84
N THR A 1081 1.76 -0.36 -31.04
CA THR A 1081 1.97 -1.82 -31.25
C THR A 1081 3.44 -2.25 -31.18
N LEU A 1082 4.39 -1.37 -31.52
CA LEU A 1082 5.82 -1.69 -31.39
C LEU A 1082 6.21 -1.77 -29.91
N TYR A 1083 5.83 -0.76 -29.12
CA TYR A 1083 6.09 -0.72 -27.68
C TYR A 1083 5.37 -1.85 -26.92
N SER A 1084 4.10 -2.14 -27.24
CA SER A 1084 3.39 -3.23 -26.55
C SER A 1084 4.02 -4.61 -26.82
N ARG A 1085 4.52 -4.86 -28.03
CA ARG A 1085 5.27 -6.08 -28.35
C ARG A 1085 6.58 -6.18 -27.58
N PHE A 1086 7.32 -5.08 -27.43
CA PHE A 1086 8.54 -5.05 -26.61
C PHE A 1086 8.23 -5.39 -25.14
N TYR A 1087 7.27 -4.71 -24.51
CA TYR A 1087 6.93 -4.95 -23.10
C TYR A 1087 6.31 -6.35 -22.85
N ILE A 1088 5.54 -6.89 -23.79
CA ILE A 1088 5.06 -8.28 -23.71
C ILE A 1088 6.23 -9.27 -23.81
N SER A 1089 7.20 -9.03 -24.70
CA SER A 1089 8.40 -9.87 -24.82
C SER A 1089 9.29 -9.79 -23.57
N LEU A 1090 9.39 -8.61 -22.96
CA LEU A 1090 10.10 -8.39 -21.70
C LEU A 1090 9.46 -9.17 -20.54
N LEU A 1091 8.14 -9.03 -20.36
CA LEU A 1091 7.43 -9.75 -19.31
C LEU A 1091 7.47 -11.28 -19.53
N THR A 1092 7.33 -11.72 -20.78
CA THR A 1092 7.44 -13.16 -21.14
C THR A 1092 8.83 -13.71 -20.83
N GLY A 1093 9.90 -12.94 -21.12
CA GLY A 1093 11.26 -13.36 -20.81
C GLY A 1093 11.56 -13.39 -19.30
N LEU A 1094 11.00 -12.48 -18.50
CA LEU A 1094 11.06 -12.58 -17.03
C LEU A 1094 10.40 -13.88 -16.53
N CYS A 1095 9.21 -14.23 -17.06
CA CYS A 1095 8.57 -15.51 -16.73
C CYS A 1095 9.41 -16.72 -17.17
N LEU A 1096 10.05 -16.67 -18.35
CA LEU A 1096 10.93 -17.74 -18.84
C LEU A 1096 12.21 -17.87 -18.02
N ILE A 1097 12.80 -16.79 -17.52
CA ILE A 1097 13.95 -16.83 -16.61
C ILE A 1097 13.53 -17.38 -15.24
N TYR A 1098 12.36 -16.99 -14.73
CA TYR A 1098 11.83 -17.47 -13.46
C TYR A 1098 11.52 -18.98 -13.46
N TYR A 1099 10.67 -19.44 -14.38
CA TYR A 1099 10.34 -20.87 -14.49
C TYR A 1099 11.48 -21.71 -15.09
N GLY A 1100 12.37 -21.10 -15.87
CA GLY A 1100 13.46 -21.75 -16.57
C GLY A 1100 14.84 -21.62 -15.91
N TRP A 1101 14.93 -21.19 -14.65
CA TRP A 1101 16.22 -20.96 -13.94
C TRP A 1101 17.17 -22.16 -13.99
N HIS A 1102 16.64 -23.39 -13.90
CA HIS A 1102 17.40 -24.64 -14.01
C HIS A 1102 18.07 -24.83 -15.40
N TYR A 1103 17.64 -24.08 -16.41
CA TYR A 1103 18.16 -24.09 -17.78
C TYR A 1103 18.96 -22.82 -18.12
N ILE A 1104 19.45 -22.06 -17.12
CA ILE A 1104 20.08 -20.74 -17.31
C ILE A 1104 21.20 -20.75 -18.36
N ASN A 1105 22.03 -21.79 -18.43
CA ASN A 1105 23.09 -21.92 -19.45
C ASN A 1105 22.52 -21.92 -20.89
N TYR A 1106 21.38 -22.59 -21.12
CA TYR A 1106 20.68 -22.59 -22.41
C TYR A 1106 20.03 -21.24 -22.70
N LEU A 1107 19.45 -20.59 -21.68
CA LEU A 1107 18.88 -19.24 -21.81
C LEU A 1107 19.96 -18.20 -22.17
N VAL A 1108 21.16 -18.29 -21.57
CA VAL A 1108 22.31 -17.45 -21.94
C VAL A 1108 22.76 -17.74 -23.38
N PHE A 1109 22.87 -19.00 -23.79
CA PHE A 1109 23.24 -19.33 -25.18
C PHE A 1109 22.24 -18.76 -26.20
N ILE A 1110 20.94 -18.84 -25.91
CA ILE A 1110 19.88 -18.26 -26.74
C ILE A 1110 19.98 -16.73 -26.75
N ALA A 1111 20.16 -16.08 -25.58
CA ALA A 1111 20.32 -14.63 -25.48
C ALA A 1111 21.52 -14.11 -26.29
N PHE A 1112 22.65 -14.83 -26.28
CA PHE A 1112 23.86 -14.50 -27.04
C PHE A 1112 23.83 -14.93 -28.52
N SER A 1113 22.66 -15.35 -29.02
CA SER A 1113 22.41 -15.61 -30.45
C SER A 1113 21.89 -14.37 -31.22
N PHE A 1114 22.09 -13.16 -30.68
CA PHE A 1114 21.46 -11.93 -31.17
C PHE A 1114 21.85 -11.49 -32.60
N TRP A 1115 22.94 -12.01 -33.19
CA TRP A 1115 23.26 -11.77 -34.61
C TRP A 1115 22.57 -12.74 -35.57
N VAL A 1116 22.09 -13.90 -35.10
CA VAL A 1116 21.42 -14.89 -35.96
C VAL A 1116 20.23 -14.29 -36.74
N PRO A 1117 19.37 -13.44 -36.15
CA PRO A 1117 18.31 -12.75 -36.90
C PRO A 1117 18.80 -11.74 -37.96
N GLN A 1118 20.06 -11.28 -37.90
CA GLN A 1118 20.67 -10.51 -38.99
C GLN A 1118 21.25 -11.45 -40.06
N ILE A 1119 21.90 -12.56 -39.68
CA ILE A 1119 22.45 -13.54 -40.64
C ILE A 1119 21.33 -14.10 -41.52
N ILE A 1120 20.17 -14.43 -40.92
CA ILE A 1120 18.97 -14.87 -41.63
C ILE A 1120 18.42 -13.75 -42.52
N HIS A 1121 18.32 -12.51 -42.02
CA HIS A 1121 17.81 -11.39 -42.80
C HIS A 1121 18.70 -11.05 -44.01
N ASN A 1122 20.03 -11.05 -43.83
CA ASN A 1122 21.01 -10.90 -44.90
C ASN A 1122 20.82 -11.95 -46.00
N ALA A 1123 20.67 -13.23 -45.62
CA ALA A 1123 20.46 -14.31 -46.59
C ALA A 1123 19.12 -14.17 -47.32
N HIS A 1124 18.05 -13.79 -46.61
CA HIS A 1124 16.71 -13.63 -47.20
C HIS A 1124 16.64 -12.45 -48.19
N CYS A 1125 17.02 -11.25 -47.73
CA CYS A 1125 16.93 -9.98 -48.49
C CYS A 1125 18.18 -9.65 -49.32
N GLU A 1126 19.17 -10.55 -49.37
CA GLU A 1126 20.45 -10.37 -50.06
C GLU A 1126 21.23 -9.09 -49.67
N VAL A 1127 21.00 -8.63 -48.44
CA VAL A 1127 21.59 -7.42 -47.87
C VAL A 1127 23.09 -7.61 -47.60
N ARG A 1128 23.90 -6.72 -48.20
CA ARG A 1128 25.34 -6.53 -47.86
C ARG A 1128 25.53 -5.27 -47.01
N ASN A 1129 26.55 -5.30 -46.16
CA ASN A 1129 26.98 -4.17 -45.32
C ASN A 1129 25.86 -3.51 -44.47
N PRO A 1130 25.07 -4.27 -43.68
CA PRO A 1130 24.02 -3.69 -42.82
C PRO A 1130 24.58 -2.92 -41.61
N PHE A 1131 25.76 -3.33 -41.12
CA PHE A 1131 26.42 -2.78 -39.93
C PHE A 1131 27.85 -2.41 -40.28
N ASP A 1132 28.38 -1.38 -39.60
CA ASP A 1132 29.82 -1.13 -39.52
C ASP A 1132 30.52 -2.33 -38.86
N PHE A 1133 31.63 -2.80 -39.41
CA PHE A 1133 32.41 -3.90 -38.83
C PHE A 1133 32.93 -3.54 -37.43
N VAL A 1134 33.23 -2.26 -37.18
CA VAL A 1134 33.62 -1.77 -35.85
C VAL A 1134 32.45 -1.88 -34.86
N TYR A 1135 31.21 -1.66 -35.31
CA TYR A 1135 30.01 -1.86 -34.49
C TYR A 1135 29.79 -3.34 -34.18
N VAL A 1136 29.84 -4.23 -35.18
CA VAL A 1136 29.65 -5.68 -34.97
C VAL A 1136 30.69 -6.24 -34.01
N LEU A 1137 31.97 -5.92 -34.23
CA LEU A 1137 33.07 -6.39 -33.39
C LEU A 1137 33.00 -5.82 -31.98
N GLY A 1138 32.83 -4.50 -31.84
CA GLY A 1138 32.76 -3.81 -30.56
C GLY A 1138 31.55 -4.23 -29.71
N MET A 1139 30.35 -4.27 -30.28
CA MET A 1139 29.14 -4.71 -29.57
C MET A 1139 29.21 -6.19 -29.13
N SER A 1140 29.91 -7.03 -29.90
CA SER A 1140 30.14 -8.43 -29.52
C SER A 1140 31.15 -8.57 -28.37
N ILE A 1141 32.31 -7.91 -28.46
CA ILE A 1141 33.36 -7.98 -27.43
C ILE A 1141 32.84 -7.40 -26.10
N THR A 1142 32.20 -6.23 -26.14
CA THR A 1142 31.67 -5.56 -24.94
C THR A 1142 30.59 -6.40 -24.22
N ARG A 1143 29.64 -7.01 -24.94
CA ARG A 1143 28.61 -7.87 -24.31
C ARG A 1143 29.16 -9.23 -23.90
N LEU A 1144 30.18 -9.79 -24.58
CA LEU A 1144 30.86 -11.02 -24.14
C LEU A 1144 31.64 -10.84 -22.84
N PHE A 1145 32.08 -9.63 -22.47
CA PHE A 1145 32.84 -9.40 -21.24
C PHE A 1145 32.12 -9.98 -20.01
N LEU A 1146 30.81 -9.75 -19.87
CA LEU A 1146 30.04 -10.20 -18.72
C LEU A 1146 29.99 -11.73 -18.55
N PRO A 1147 29.47 -12.54 -19.50
CA PRO A 1147 29.44 -13.99 -19.33
C PRO A 1147 30.83 -14.61 -19.22
N LEU A 1148 31.87 -14.03 -19.86
CA LEU A 1148 33.23 -14.53 -19.72
C LEU A 1148 33.84 -14.18 -18.34
N TYR A 1149 33.48 -13.04 -17.75
CA TYR A 1149 33.82 -12.70 -16.38
C TYR A 1149 33.13 -13.63 -15.37
N LEU A 1150 31.88 -14.04 -15.64
CA LEU A 1150 31.13 -14.98 -14.79
C LEU A 1150 31.66 -16.42 -14.89
N TYR A 1151 31.60 -17.04 -16.07
CA TYR A 1151 31.92 -18.46 -16.25
C TYR A 1151 33.43 -18.76 -16.28
N GLY A 1152 34.27 -17.77 -16.61
CA GLY A 1152 35.69 -17.97 -16.94
C GLY A 1152 36.71 -17.41 -15.95
N CYS A 1153 36.31 -16.53 -15.03
CA CYS A 1153 37.23 -15.97 -14.03
C CYS A 1153 37.10 -16.74 -12.69
N PRO A 1154 38.11 -17.53 -12.28
CA PRO A 1154 38.05 -18.40 -11.08
C PRO A 1154 38.03 -17.63 -9.75
N LYS A 1155 38.24 -16.31 -9.77
CA LYS A 1155 38.20 -15.42 -8.59
C LYS A 1155 37.42 -14.13 -8.88
N ASN A 1156 36.33 -14.25 -9.63
CA ASN A 1156 35.41 -13.13 -9.90
C ASN A 1156 34.78 -12.60 -8.60
N PHE A 1157 34.29 -11.35 -8.57
CA PHE A 1157 33.75 -10.81 -7.31
C PHE A 1157 32.47 -11.52 -6.84
N LEU A 1158 31.71 -12.13 -7.76
CA LEU A 1158 30.48 -12.87 -7.45
C LEU A 1158 30.75 -14.28 -6.89
N SER A 1159 31.95 -14.86 -7.06
CA SER A 1159 32.31 -16.13 -6.41
C SER A 1159 32.49 -16.00 -4.90
N ALA A 1160 32.58 -14.77 -4.38
CA ALA A 1160 32.48 -14.44 -2.97
C ALA A 1160 31.04 -14.09 -2.51
N LEU A 1161 30.08 -14.07 -3.43
CA LEU A 1161 28.64 -13.94 -3.17
C LEU A 1161 27.94 -15.28 -3.47
N PRO A 1162 27.88 -16.20 -2.49
CA PRO A 1162 27.66 -17.64 -2.67
C PRO A 1162 26.22 -18.05 -3.02
N VAL A 1163 25.32 -17.08 -3.19
CA VAL A 1163 24.09 -17.23 -3.99
C VAL A 1163 24.42 -17.70 -5.41
N TYR A 1164 25.52 -17.19 -5.96
CA TYR A 1164 26.05 -17.54 -7.28
C TYR A 1164 27.19 -18.55 -7.14
N GLN A 1165 26.88 -19.75 -6.61
CA GLN A 1165 27.83 -20.87 -6.53
C GLN A 1165 28.10 -21.52 -7.91
N GLN A 1166 28.25 -20.71 -8.96
CA GLN A 1166 28.71 -21.17 -10.27
C GLN A 1166 30.18 -21.60 -10.15
N GLN A 1167 30.40 -22.91 -10.29
CA GLN A 1167 31.71 -23.46 -10.55
C GLN A 1167 32.23 -22.90 -11.90
N MET A 1168 33.55 -22.73 -12.03
CA MET A 1168 34.15 -22.25 -13.28
C MET A 1168 33.84 -23.24 -14.41
N GLN A 1169 33.13 -22.78 -15.44
CA GLN A 1169 32.70 -23.59 -16.59
C GLN A 1169 33.41 -23.08 -17.86
N PRO A 1170 34.70 -23.43 -18.05
CA PRO A 1170 35.46 -22.97 -19.22
C PRO A 1170 34.83 -23.46 -20.54
N GLU A 1171 34.13 -24.59 -20.53
CA GLU A 1171 33.33 -25.08 -21.66
C GLU A 1171 32.28 -24.05 -22.13
N MET A 1172 31.58 -23.39 -21.21
CA MET A 1172 30.62 -22.32 -21.55
C MET A 1172 31.33 -21.09 -22.12
N CYS A 1173 32.54 -20.75 -21.64
CA CYS A 1173 33.35 -19.68 -22.23
C CYS A 1173 33.77 -20.01 -23.66
N TYR A 1174 34.31 -21.21 -23.91
CA TYR A 1174 34.70 -21.65 -25.24
C TYR A 1174 33.49 -21.76 -26.19
N LEU A 1175 32.34 -22.23 -25.69
CA LEU A 1175 31.09 -22.30 -26.45
C LEU A 1175 30.59 -20.89 -26.83
N LEU A 1176 30.55 -19.94 -25.90
CA LEU A 1176 30.06 -18.59 -26.16
C LEU A 1176 31.02 -17.78 -27.05
N ILE A 1177 32.34 -17.89 -26.83
CA ILE A 1177 33.34 -17.31 -27.74
C ILE A 1177 33.19 -17.94 -29.12
N GLY A 1178 33.21 -19.27 -29.23
CA GLY A 1178 33.09 -19.98 -30.50
C GLY A 1178 31.80 -19.63 -31.25
N TRP A 1179 30.67 -19.54 -30.54
CA TRP A 1179 29.37 -19.23 -31.13
C TRP A 1179 29.23 -17.77 -31.58
N VAL A 1180 29.71 -16.81 -30.79
CA VAL A 1180 29.67 -15.39 -31.18
C VAL A 1180 30.73 -15.10 -32.24
N SER A 1181 31.92 -15.69 -32.18
CA SER A 1181 32.90 -15.64 -33.26
C SER A 1181 32.38 -16.28 -34.55
N PHE A 1182 31.66 -17.41 -34.48
CA PHE A 1182 31.00 -18.01 -35.64
C PHE A 1182 29.95 -17.07 -36.24
N GLN A 1183 29.12 -16.43 -35.41
CA GLN A 1183 28.17 -15.41 -35.86
C GLN A 1183 28.86 -14.23 -36.57
N ILE A 1184 29.96 -13.69 -36.01
CA ILE A 1184 30.75 -12.60 -36.63
C ILE A 1184 31.39 -13.05 -37.94
N VAL A 1185 31.99 -14.24 -37.98
CA VAL A 1185 32.60 -14.81 -39.19
C VAL A 1185 31.55 -15.05 -40.27
N MET A 1186 30.36 -15.53 -39.93
CA MET A 1186 29.24 -15.65 -40.88
C MET A 1186 28.80 -14.29 -41.43
N LEU A 1187 28.65 -13.26 -40.59
CA LEU A 1187 28.37 -11.89 -41.06
C LEU A 1187 29.48 -11.35 -41.99
N TYR A 1188 30.76 -11.60 -41.66
CA TYR A 1188 31.90 -11.18 -42.48
C TYR A 1188 31.97 -11.92 -43.82
N LEU A 1189 31.70 -13.23 -43.83
CA LEU A 1189 31.64 -14.03 -45.06
C LEU A 1189 30.41 -13.66 -45.90
N GLN A 1190 29.27 -13.32 -45.31
CA GLN A 1190 28.13 -12.74 -46.03
C GLN A 1190 28.49 -11.38 -46.69
N GLN A 1191 29.33 -10.57 -46.03
CA GLN A 1191 29.87 -9.33 -46.58
C GLN A 1191 30.87 -9.56 -47.73
N ARG A 1192 31.73 -10.59 -47.64
CA ARG A 1192 32.79 -10.88 -48.63
C ARG A 1192 32.34 -11.78 -49.79
N CYS A 1193 31.79 -12.96 -49.47
CA CYS A 1193 31.37 -13.99 -50.42
C CYS A 1193 29.93 -13.80 -50.90
N GLY A 1194 29.19 -12.87 -50.31
CA GLY A 1194 27.80 -12.55 -50.63
C GLY A 1194 26.79 -13.25 -49.70
N PRO A 1195 25.60 -12.69 -49.45
CA PRO A 1195 24.81 -13.05 -48.27
C PRO A 1195 24.24 -14.48 -48.24
N ARG A 1196 24.24 -15.15 -49.38
CA ARG A 1196 23.62 -16.46 -49.62
C ARG A 1196 24.65 -17.59 -49.82
N PHE A 1197 25.96 -17.33 -49.63
CA PHE A 1197 27.05 -18.25 -50.01
C PHE A 1197 26.97 -19.67 -49.41
N PHE A 1198 26.25 -19.85 -48.30
CA PHE A 1198 26.06 -21.12 -47.59
C PHE A 1198 24.63 -21.69 -47.70
N VAL A 1199 23.73 -21.04 -48.45
CA VAL A 1199 22.31 -21.42 -48.52
C VAL A 1199 22.03 -22.17 -49.83
N PRO A 1200 21.61 -23.45 -49.79
CA PRO A 1200 21.25 -24.19 -50.99
C PRO A 1200 20.08 -23.52 -51.73
N ALA A 1201 20.17 -23.44 -53.07
CA ALA A 1201 19.25 -22.68 -53.92
C ALA A 1201 17.75 -23.02 -53.73
N ARG A 1202 17.41 -24.22 -53.24
CA ARG A 1202 16.04 -24.64 -52.90
C ARG A 1202 15.38 -23.82 -51.78
N PHE A 1203 16.15 -23.10 -50.96
CA PHE A 1203 15.65 -22.31 -49.83
C PHE A 1203 15.68 -20.79 -50.09
N LEU A 1204 15.97 -20.35 -51.31
CA LEU A 1204 16.00 -18.94 -51.67
C LEU A 1204 14.63 -18.45 -52.17
N PRO A 1205 14.15 -17.27 -51.72
CA PRO A 1205 12.93 -16.68 -52.25
C PRO A 1205 13.12 -16.20 -53.69
N VAL A 1206 12.09 -16.36 -54.52
CA VAL A 1206 12.07 -15.90 -55.92
C VAL A 1206 12.14 -14.37 -55.96
N LYS A 1207 13.17 -13.81 -56.59
CA LYS A 1207 13.28 -12.35 -56.83
C LYS A 1207 12.44 -11.90 -58.03
N TYR A 1208 12.08 -10.63 -58.05
CA TYR A 1208 11.49 -9.98 -59.22
C TYR A 1208 12.57 -9.66 -60.26
N ASN A 1209 12.37 -10.04 -61.53
CA ASN A 1209 13.32 -9.76 -62.60
C ASN A 1209 13.07 -8.38 -63.22
N TYR A 1210 13.90 -7.40 -62.86
CA TYR A 1210 13.92 -6.06 -63.45
C TYR A 1210 14.41 -6.03 -64.91
N GLU A 1211 15.14 -7.05 -65.35
CA GLU A 1211 15.63 -7.21 -66.72
C GLU A 1211 14.75 -8.18 -67.52
N ARG A 1212 13.43 -8.19 -67.23
CA ARG A 1212 12.46 -8.94 -68.01
C ARG A 1212 12.32 -8.30 -69.40
N ARG A 1213 12.21 -9.14 -70.44
CA ARG A 1213 11.94 -8.66 -71.80
C ARG A 1213 10.52 -8.13 -71.88
N ILE A 1214 10.34 -7.03 -72.60
CA ILE A 1214 9.04 -6.57 -73.10
C ILE A 1214 8.55 -7.60 -74.13
N ASP A 1215 7.29 -8.03 -74.04
CA ASP A 1215 6.71 -8.94 -75.04
C ASP A 1215 6.35 -8.18 -76.33
N ALA A 1216 6.22 -8.88 -77.46
CA ALA A 1216 5.94 -8.26 -78.76
C ALA A 1216 4.62 -7.43 -78.74
N ASP A 1217 3.58 -7.99 -78.12
CA ASP A 1217 2.29 -7.31 -77.94
C ASP A 1217 2.44 -6.06 -77.06
N GLN A 1218 3.19 -6.14 -75.95
CA GLN A 1218 3.45 -4.99 -75.08
C GLN A 1218 4.25 -3.89 -75.81
N MET A 1219 5.24 -4.28 -76.61
CA MET A 1219 6.04 -3.34 -77.41
C MET A 1219 5.17 -2.58 -78.42
N SER A 1220 4.21 -3.28 -79.05
CA SER A 1220 3.25 -2.65 -79.97
C SER A 1220 2.35 -1.63 -79.27
N LEU A 1221 1.90 -1.93 -78.05
CA LEU A 1221 1.05 -1.04 -77.24
C LEU A 1221 1.80 0.19 -76.71
N LEU A 1222 3.10 0.06 -76.41
CA LEU A 1222 3.92 1.20 -75.99
C LEU A 1222 4.12 2.19 -77.15
N ARG A 1223 4.60 1.71 -78.32
CA ARG A 1223 4.80 2.57 -79.50
C ARG A 1223 3.52 3.23 -79.97
N ALA A 1224 2.39 2.54 -79.90
CA ALA A 1224 1.07 3.09 -80.25
C ALA A 1224 0.59 4.23 -79.32
N ASN A 1225 1.14 4.37 -78.11
CA ASN A 1225 0.74 5.41 -77.14
C ASN A 1225 1.75 6.55 -76.98
N GLN A 1226 3.03 6.34 -77.32
CA GLN A 1226 4.10 7.34 -77.09
C GLN A 1226 4.82 7.80 -78.36
N GLY A 1227 4.69 7.09 -79.48
CA GLY A 1227 5.55 7.26 -80.66
C GLY A 1227 6.69 6.21 -80.67
N ASP A 1228 7.62 6.32 -81.61
CA ASP A 1228 8.77 5.41 -81.67
C ASP A 1228 9.88 5.75 -80.63
N GLU A 1229 9.93 6.99 -80.14
CA GLU A 1229 10.89 7.48 -79.13
C GLU A 1229 10.30 7.31 -77.72
N ILE A 1230 11.03 6.71 -76.77
CA ILE A 1230 10.61 6.57 -75.36
C ILE A 1230 11.68 7.14 -74.42
N ASP A 1231 11.37 8.21 -73.70
CA ASP A 1231 12.31 8.88 -72.79
C ASP A 1231 12.36 8.27 -71.38
N CYS A 1232 13.57 8.22 -70.81
CA CYS A 1232 13.78 7.92 -69.39
C CYS A 1232 13.55 9.17 -68.52
N VAL A 1233 12.47 9.14 -67.72
CA VAL A 1233 12.02 10.25 -66.83
C VAL A 1233 13.08 10.73 -65.80
N ILE A 1234 14.16 9.98 -65.58
CA ILE A 1234 15.23 10.35 -64.64
C ILE A 1234 16.25 11.31 -65.28
N CYS A 1235 16.59 11.11 -66.55
CA CYS A 1235 17.65 11.85 -67.26
C CYS A 1235 17.14 12.67 -68.46
N MET A 1236 15.90 12.44 -68.91
CA MET A 1236 15.28 13.04 -70.10
C MET A 1236 16.08 12.77 -71.38
N VAL A 1237 16.45 11.50 -71.58
CA VAL A 1237 17.11 10.98 -72.78
C VAL A 1237 16.39 9.71 -73.24
N GLU A 1238 16.39 9.47 -74.55
CA GLU A 1238 15.78 8.32 -75.21
C GLU A 1238 16.34 6.97 -74.72
N LEU A 1239 15.48 5.96 -74.68
CA LEU A 1239 15.78 4.57 -74.34
C LEU A 1239 15.99 3.74 -75.60
N ASP A 1240 17.22 3.31 -75.88
CA ASP A 1240 17.49 2.28 -76.89
C ASP A 1240 16.97 0.91 -76.41
N ILE A 1241 15.75 0.59 -76.84
CA ILE A 1241 15.03 -0.65 -76.50
C ILE A 1241 15.69 -1.86 -77.18
N ASP A 1242 16.32 -1.68 -78.34
CA ASP A 1242 16.91 -2.76 -79.12
C ASP A 1242 18.32 -3.15 -78.61
N ALA A 1243 19.07 -2.19 -78.05
CA ALA A 1243 20.30 -2.44 -77.28
C ALA A 1243 20.05 -3.07 -75.89
N ARG A 1244 18.82 -3.01 -75.38
CA ARG A 1244 18.36 -3.63 -74.11
C ARG A 1244 18.99 -3.09 -72.82
N ASP A 1245 19.49 -1.86 -72.80
CA ASP A 1245 20.08 -1.28 -71.57
C ASP A 1245 19.06 -0.58 -70.65
N TYR A 1246 17.93 -1.24 -70.43
CA TYR A 1246 16.82 -0.74 -69.61
C TYR A 1246 16.48 -1.68 -68.44
N MET A 1247 15.77 -1.14 -67.46
CA MET A 1247 15.15 -1.89 -66.36
C MET A 1247 13.66 -1.52 -66.26
N ILE A 1248 12.83 -2.52 -65.98
CA ILE A 1248 11.36 -2.39 -65.87
C ILE A 1248 10.94 -2.59 -64.41
N ALA A 1249 10.28 -1.59 -63.83
CA ALA A 1249 9.69 -1.69 -62.50
C ALA A 1249 8.46 -2.63 -62.48
N PRO A 1250 7.99 -3.15 -61.32
CA PRO A 1250 6.78 -3.97 -61.25
C PRO A 1250 5.48 -3.26 -61.62
N CYS A 1251 5.54 -1.94 -61.81
CA CYS A 1251 4.48 -1.08 -62.32
C CYS A 1251 4.67 -0.75 -63.82
N ASP A 1252 5.44 -1.57 -64.55
CA ASP A 1252 5.71 -1.51 -65.99
C ASP A 1252 6.35 -0.23 -66.55
N HIS A 1253 6.82 0.66 -65.67
CA HIS A 1253 7.61 1.82 -66.07
C HIS A 1253 9.07 1.43 -66.39
N ILE A 1254 9.59 1.96 -67.49
CA ILE A 1254 10.91 1.65 -68.06
C ILE A 1254 11.87 2.82 -67.82
N PHE A 1255 13.13 2.51 -67.52
CA PHE A 1255 14.21 3.47 -67.26
C PHE A 1255 15.55 2.91 -67.74
N HIS A 1256 16.57 3.76 -67.98
CA HIS A 1256 17.92 3.26 -68.25
C HIS A 1256 18.44 2.49 -67.04
N ARG A 1257 19.18 1.42 -67.29
CA ARG A 1257 19.85 0.60 -66.26
C ARG A 1257 20.58 1.45 -65.21
N PRO A 1258 21.55 2.33 -65.55
CA PRO A 1258 22.25 3.15 -64.56
C PRO A 1258 21.30 4.07 -63.77
N CYS A 1259 20.38 4.75 -64.46
CA CYS A 1259 19.51 5.75 -63.83
C CYS A 1259 18.60 5.13 -62.75
N LEU A 1260 17.99 3.97 -63.00
CA LEU A 1260 17.16 3.30 -61.99
C LEU A 1260 18.02 2.70 -60.85
N GLN A 1261 19.21 2.19 -61.16
CA GLN A 1261 20.14 1.66 -60.14
C GLN A 1261 20.64 2.76 -59.18
N GLU A 1262 20.92 3.97 -59.68
CA GLU A 1262 21.25 5.12 -58.84
C GLU A 1262 20.02 5.59 -58.05
N TRP A 1263 18.85 5.69 -58.67
CA TRP A 1263 17.62 6.10 -57.99
C TRP A 1263 17.24 5.15 -56.84
N MET A 1264 17.35 3.83 -57.04
CA MET A 1264 17.06 2.83 -56.01
C MET A 1264 18.00 2.89 -54.80
N GLN A 1265 19.22 3.42 -54.96
CA GLN A 1265 20.12 3.68 -53.82
C GLN A 1265 19.64 4.86 -52.95
N VAL A 1266 18.85 5.77 -53.52
CA VAL A 1266 18.29 6.95 -52.83
C VAL A 1266 16.86 6.68 -52.32
N LYS A 1267 16.00 6.05 -53.12
CA LYS A 1267 14.59 5.72 -52.80
C LYS A 1267 14.12 4.43 -53.48
N MET A 1268 13.56 3.51 -52.68
CA MET A 1268 12.90 2.29 -53.17
C MET A 1268 11.46 2.53 -53.65
N GLU A 1269 11.25 3.58 -54.43
CA GLU A 1269 9.94 3.99 -54.98
C GLU A 1269 10.12 4.37 -56.46
N CYS A 1270 9.23 3.91 -57.33
CA CYS A 1270 9.27 4.21 -58.77
C CYS A 1270 9.26 5.74 -59.03
N PRO A 1271 10.19 6.31 -59.82
CA PRO A 1271 10.22 7.75 -60.11
C PRO A 1271 8.88 8.30 -60.61
N THR A 1272 8.24 7.60 -61.55
CA THR A 1272 7.02 8.06 -62.22
C THR A 1272 5.76 7.93 -61.34
N CYS A 1273 5.45 6.74 -60.83
CA CYS A 1273 4.19 6.46 -60.12
C CYS A 1273 4.31 6.25 -58.60
N ARG A 1274 5.52 6.31 -58.03
CA ARG A 1274 5.83 6.13 -56.59
C ARG A 1274 5.38 4.81 -55.96
N CYS A 1275 5.03 3.80 -56.78
CA CYS A 1275 4.85 2.43 -56.30
C CYS A 1275 6.17 1.92 -55.68
N ALA A 1276 6.07 1.17 -54.58
CA ALA A 1276 7.24 0.61 -53.90
C ALA A 1276 7.97 -0.39 -54.80
N LEU A 1277 9.28 -0.31 -54.85
CA LEU A 1277 10.15 -1.21 -55.61
C LEU A 1277 10.59 -2.37 -54.71
N PRO A 1278 10.42 -3.65 -55.11
CA PRO A 1278 11.01 -4.79 -54.40
C PRO A 1278 12.54 -4.76 -54.50
N GLU A 1279 13.21 -5.43 -53.56
CA GLU A 1279 14.68 -5.57 -53.59
C GLU A 1279 15.12 -6.34 -54.86
N PRO A 1280 16.06 -5.80 -55.67
CA PRO A 1280 16.59 -6.45 -56.87
C PRO A 1280 17.58 -7.57 -56.51
#